data_AF-F6XL66-F1
#
_entry.id   AF-F6XL66-F1
#
_cell.length_a   1.000
_cell.length_b   1.000
_cell.length_c   1.000
_cell.angle_alpha   90.00
_cell.angle_beta   90.00
_cell.angle_gamma   90.00
#
_symmetry.space_group_name_H-M   'P 1'
#
loop_
_entity.id
_entity.type
_entity.pdbx_description
1 polymer ?
#
loop_
_entity_poly.entity_id
_entity_poly.type
_entity_poly.pdbx_seq_one_letter_code
_entity_poly.pdbx_strand_id
1 'polypeptide(L)'
;MTNAVKAPEEEGSTTEVVKPTEENSNSSENGIEINNISETITHSGVQRVKCNGDSARQESDDSAIHSDDDAAQIADENPDKSEEKVETEKKDQEVIITVQDNLFTIKINAPGVEVFEAQVSPQEMVQELHQLLMDREDTCHRTCFSLQYNGIPLDNFSELKSIEGLKEGSEIKVIEEPYSVREARLHVRHVRELLHSVDYVDAYNGADCSSLSYNTLILLHCYVSKLISSVDCTPPDCIMPGYKECLLTPMHPVLKEPKLNVCLKVLTMSMWNPPPGNRKLHGDLLYLYAVTSEQKRFHITASSRGFYVNQSDMETFNPKPIQGAHVFHCLIDLLSNISPVFKRNFTALNKKRFGRHPYERIATPFQVQSWSAPALEHNVDLVRAEDSYSSRLLFEEHIPGQQTRDWNEELSSTRELPKTTLPERLLRERAMFKVHSDFVAAATRGAMMVIDGNVMAINPGDAKNMRMYIWNNIFFSLGFDVRDHYKNFGGNHAAFYAPCCDLNGVKAYGMLDTEGLYTLGTVVVDYRGFRVTAQSIIPDKGILEREQEHSVVYGSIDFGKTAQTHEKYVELLEKTTKQLHVFPHCIKSEEKGSVKLYSSLECKGIIGNDQRHYILDLLRTFPPDVNFLPLEGEDLPEECKKMGFPKKHRHRLSTLRPELVEVFIDHLYVVFMRHCASQIVNVRNKATAEQKPITDGDNVEENLKPVFVYLKRKKKFPKQMAKWQQEAVRSAAKLVGSYSDTEFDIRFNPDIFSPDVEHDGPPEELEKQKELIKQAARFILTNQIPTFVKDCLEHTAMPTDGASLSDALHERGINVRYLGKIIKLIEKTRSLEHIHRIGLMEIVLRSTKHIMRNYLQNVDQCSVSSAVSHFLNCFLGSFLTPVPNLPDNKKKKRARKQRAQSGVVSQGAAWHILTPEALWEQIETESSEYYDFKTKVKSIDELVEKHSVHKVALLRRFCITMGIQLLVKDYAFDSRHKSPFTEEDVTNLYPVIKHAPPRASDAYQFYTSAQSKVQQGYLKEGFELFSEALNLFNNVYGAVHGEIAACYRHIARLNYMMGEHADAITNQQKAVILSERVLAQGIDNVTTIMDYISLALYCFANRKISAALKLLYRARYLFLCVHGNDHPEISLVNSNIGLVLHGVQEYDLSLRFLEEALKINVKYHGQKSLKAALSHHLVARAYSCKGEFRSALNHEKETYKLYKSQLGEEHDKTKESGECLRHLTEQAVTLQRTMNEIYKNGSTASIPPLQHQITPPSMHSVLDLMNVINGIIFI
;
A
#
# COMPACT_ATOMS: atom_id res chain seq x y z
N MET A 1 22.09 -30.18 45.73
CA MET A 1 21.71 -31.44 46.41
C MET A 1 20.72 -32.15 45.51
N THR A 2 20.96 -33.34 44.97
CA THR A 2 22.13 -34.25 44.93
C THR A 2 22.10 -34.93 43.56
N ASN A 3 23.18 -35.01 42.78
CA ASN A 3 24.35 -35.91 42.89
C ASN A 3 23.92 -37.40 42.93
N ALA A 4 24.54 -38.34 42.20
CA ALA A 4 25.85 -38.38 41.52
C ALA A 4 25.75 -39.17 40.17
N VAL A 5 26.77 -39.65 39.42
CA VAL A 5 28.17 -40.07 39.70
C VAL A 5 29.13 -39.75 38.52
N LYS A 6 30.42 -39.57 38.89
CA LYS A 6 31.70 -39.49 38.13
C LYS A 6 31.84 -40.54 36.98
N ALA A 7 32.58 -40.32 35.87
CA ALA A 7 33.98 -39.89 35.64
C ALA A 7 35.03 -40.98 36.02
N PRO A 8 36.31 -41.00 35.54
CA PRO A 8 37.08 -39.94 34.84
C PRO A 8 38.10 -40.40 33.73
N GLU A 9 39.04 -39.51 33.33
CA GLU A 9 40.50 -39.74 32.99
C GLU A 9 40.94 -40.73 31.86
N GLU A 10 42.08 -40.59 31.16
CA GLU A 10 42.97 -39.44 30.82
C GLU A 10 43.91 -39.78 29.61
N GLU A 11 44.96 -38.97 29.42
CA GLU A 11 46.00 -38.87 28.35
C GLU A 11 46.66 -40.16 27.76
N GLY A 12 47.36 -40.01 26.62
CA GLY A 12 48.37 -40.99 26.14
C GLY A 12 48.79 -40.83 24.66
N SER A 13 50.10 -40.91 24.37
CA SER A 13 50.70 -40.75 23.02
C SER A 13 51.64 -41.90 22.61
N THR A 14 52.40 -41.75 21.51
CA THR A 14 53.54 -42.59 21.03
C THR A 14 53.19 -44.04 20.58
N THR A 15 53.17 -44.40 19.28
CA THR A 15 54.23 -44.61 18.25
C THR A 15 54.96 -45.96 18.28
N GLU A 16 54.92 -46.73 17.18
CA GLU A 16 56.05 -47.31 16.40
C GLU A 16 55.52 -48.19 15.23
N VAL A 17 55.90 -47.98 13.96
CA VAL A 17 57.12 -48.37 13.19
C VAL A 17 57.14 -49.83 12.68
N VAL A 18 57.03 -50.01 11.36
CA VAL A 18 57.69 -51.06 10.53
C VAL A 18 58.03 -50.48 9.13
N LYS A 19 59.13 -50.95 8.52
CA LYS A 19 59.75 -50.62 7.21
C LYS A 19 60.24 -51.96 6.58
N PRO A 20 60.99 -52.06 5.45
CA PRO A 20 61.37 -51.12 4.37
C PRO A 20 61.18 -51.70 2.92
N THR A 21 61.71 -50.98 1.90
CA THR A 21 62.41 -51.36 0.62
C THR A 21 61.95 -50.38 -0.50
N GLU A 22 62.75 -49.43 -1.00
CA GLU A 22 63.94 -49.55 -1.90
C GLU A 22 63.52 -49.89 -3.36
N GLU A 23 64.01 -49.22 -4.43
CA GLU A 23 65.20 -48.36 -4.64
C GLU A 23 64.97 -47.07 -5.49
N ASN A 24 65.83 -46.05 -5.29
CA ASN A 24 66.57 -45.15 -6.22
C ASN A 24 66.01 -44.74 -7.63
N SER A 25 66.37 -43.60 -8.25
CA SER A 25 67.57 -42.74 -8.09
C SER A 25 67.42 -41.27 -8.59
N ASN A 26 68.06 -40.32 -7.89
CA ASN A 26 68.97 -39.22 -8.35
C ASN A 26 68.59 -38.22 -9.51
N SER A 27 69.03 -36.94 -9.52
CA SER A 27 69.81 -36.11 -8.55
C SER A 27 69.90 -34.60 -8.92
N SER A 28 70.41 -33.79 -7.97
CA SER A 28 71.01 -32.42 -8.05
C SER A 28 70.09 -31.23 -8.41
N GLU A 29 70.05 -30.06 -7.74
CA GLU A 29 70.90 -29.27 -6.79
C GLU A 29 71.79 -28.16 -7.39
N ASN A 30 71.80 -27.01 -6.68
CA ASN A 30 72.63 -25.79 -6.82
C ASN A 30 72.39 -24.90 -8.07
N GLY A 31 72.45 -23.56 -8.00
CA GLY A 31 72.50 -22.64 -6.83
C GLY A 31 73.09 -21.23 -7.13
N ILE A 32 72.67 -20.22 -6.34
CA ILE A 32 73.46 -19.04 -5.89
C ILE A 32 73.64 -17.79 -6.83
N GLU A 33 73.10 -16.63 -6.39
CA GLU A 33 73.61 -15.21 -6.54
C GLU A 33 73.60 -14.49 -7.94
N ILE A 34 73.58 -13.13 -8.12
CA ILE A 34 73.44 -11.93 -7.25
C ILE A 34 72.98 -10.64 -8.03
N ASN A 35 72.21 -9.73 -7.37
CA ASN A 35 71.96 -8.27 -7.62
C ASN A 35 71.53 -7.74 -9.03
N ASN A 36 71.03 -6.51 -9.30
CA ASN A 36 70.82 -5.20 -8.62
C ASN A 36 69.43 -4.61 -9.07
N ILE A 37 68.56 -3.98 -8.26
CA ILE A 37 68.51 -2.61 -7.65
C ILE A 37 67.87 -1.47 -8.53
N SER A 38 66.92 -0.73 -7.91
CA SER A 38 66.38 0.65 -8.11
C SER A 38 65.60 1.12 -9.36
N GLU A 39 64.35 1.61 -9.10
CA GLU A 39 63.77 2.94 -9.48
C GLU A 39 63.58 3.31 -11.00
N THR A 40 62.74 4.26 -11.46
CA THR A 40 61.95 5.37 -10.84
C THR A 40 60.69 5.75 -11.70
N ILE A 41 59.77 6.53 -11.10
CA ILE A 41 58.76 7.53 -11.61
C ILE A 41 58.97 8.03 -13.09
N THR A 42 57.98 8.34 -13.96
CA THR A 42 57.05 9.52 -13.95
C THR A 42 55.88 9.52 -14.98
N HIS A 43 54.78 10.21 -14.64
CA HIS A 43 53.74 10.95 -15.41
C HIS A 43 53.68 11.04 -16.96
N SER A 44 52.41 11.00 -17.45
CA SER A 44 51.76 11.87 -18.49
C SER A 44 52.13 11.77 -19.99
N GLY A 45 51.15 12.09 -20.87
CA GLY A 45 51.45 12.66 -22.21
C GLY A 45 50.76 12.09 -23.47
N VAL A 46 49.46 12.40 -23.67
CA VAL A 46 48.83 12.97 -24.89
C VAL A 46 49.35 12.62 -26.33
N GLN A 47 48.37 12.38 -27.23
CA GLN A 47 48.35 12.57 -28.71
C GLN A 47 48.67 11.44 -29.72
N ARG A 48 47.90 11.51 -30.84
CA ARG A 48 47.97 10.75 -32.09
C ARG A 48 49.14 11.19 -32.97
N VAL A 49 49.72 10.27 -33.77
CA VAL A 49 50.15 10.53 -35.17
C VAL A 49 49.77 9.32 -36.05
N LYS A 50 49.62 9.56 -37.37
CA LYS A 50 49.14 8.67 -38.43
C LYS A 50 50.18 7.65 -38.91
N CYS A 51 49.71 6.57 -39.56
CA CYS A 51 50.31 6.02 -40.79
C CYS A 51 49.21 5.54 -41.77
N ASN A 52 49.34 5.91 -43.05
CA ASN A 52 48.66 5.29 -44.21
C ASN A 52 49.70 4.37 -44.93
N GLY A 53 49.38 3.51 -45.90
CA GLY A 53 48.12 3.22 -46.61
C GLY A 53 48.34 2.14 -47.70
N ASP A 54 47.61 2.24 -48.82
CA ASP A 54 47.54 1.35 -50.03
C ASP A 54 46.42 0.28 -49.99
N SER A 55 45.74 -0.13 -51.08
CA SER A 55 45.44 0.42 -52.43
C SER A 55 44.44 -0.56 -53.13
N ALA A 56 43.64 -0.27 -54.17
CA ALA A 56 43.03 0.95 -54.73
C ALA A 56 41.92 0.55 -55.76
N ARG A 57 41.11 1.54 -56.23
CA ARG A 57 40.22 1.52 -57.44
C ARG A 57 38.92 0.69 -57.33
N GLN A 58 37.80 1.00 -58.00
CA GLN A 58 37.27 2.14 -58.80
C GLN A 58 35.74 1.91 -58.88
N GLU A 59 34.80 2.82 -59.07
CA GLU A 59 34.68 4.31 -59.24
C GLU A 59 33.28 4.66 -58.62
N SER A 60 32.49 5.73 -58.79
CA SER A 60 32.42 7.07 -59.45
C SER A 60 31.17 7.78 -58.84
N ASP A 61 30.78 9.05 -58.98
CA ASP A 61 31.32 10.39 -59.34
C ASP A 61 30.17 11.39 -59.01
N ASP A 62 30.28 12.71 -58.75
CA ASP A 62 31.36 13.65 -58.40
C ASP A 62 30.71 15.00 -57.93
N SER A 63 31.49 15.95 -57.36
CA SER A 63 31.27 17.42 -57.25
C SER A 63 30.01 18.00 -56.52
N ALA A 64 29.96 19.24 -55.96
CA ALA A 64 30.90 20.33 -55.60
C ALA A 64 30.06 21.48 -54.92
N ILE A 65 30.50 22.51 -54.16
CA ILE A 65 31.77 22.94 -53.50
C ILE A 65 31.46 24.07 -52.45
N HIS A 66 32.44 24.43 -51.58
CA HIS A 66 32.68 25.64 -50.74
C HIS A 66 31.65 26.82 -50.65
N SER A 67 31.36 27.48 -49.50
CA SER A 67 32.19 28.24 -48.50
C SER A 67 32.57 29.68 -48.96
N ASP A 68 32.78 30.74 -48.16
CA ASP A 68 32.97 30.96 -46.69
C ASP A 68 32.39 32.34 -46.21
N ASP A 69 32.32 32.53 -44.88
CA ASP A 69 32.56 33.72 -44.04
C ASP A 69 31.89 35.14 -44.17
N ASP A 70 31.67 35.70 -42.96
CA ASP A 70 31.89 37.08 -42.46
C ASP A 70 30.86 38.26 -42.48
N ALA A 71 30.64 38.75 -41.25
CA ALA A 71 30.63 40.15 -40.76
C ALA A 71 29.47 41.18 -40.95
N ALA A 72 29.21 41.88 -39.83
CA ALA A 72 28.90 43.32 -39.66
C ALA A 72 27.52 43.95 -40.03
N GLN A 73 26.69 44.12 -38.99
CA GLN A 73 25.90 45.31 -38.60
C GLN A 73 25.24 46.28 -39.61
N ILE A 74 23.90 46.33 -39.54
CA ILE A 74 23.01 47.51 -39.42
C ILE A 74 23.02 48.58 -40.55
N ALA A 75 21.93 48.60 -41.33
CA ALA A 75 21.21 49.82 -41.74
C ALA A 75 19.77 49.48 -42.17
N ASP A 76 18.80 50.34 -41.81
CA ASP A 76 17.41 50.28 -42.30
C ASP A 76 17.25 51.06 -43.63
N GLU A 77 16.32 50.65 -44.49
CA GLU A 77 15.10 51.42 -44.83
C GLU A 77 14.23 50.69 -45.89
N ASN A 78 12.90 50.73 -45.71
CA ASN A 78 11.91 50.19 -46.67
C ASN A 78 11.49 51.27 -47.70
N PRO A 79 10.77 50.90 -48.79
CA PRO A 79 9.32 51.06 -48.71
C PRO A 79 8.45 50.03 -49.48
N ASP A 80 7.42 49.57 -48.77
CA ASP A 80 6.07 49.10 -49.16
C ASP A 80 5.70 48.63 -50.58
N LYS A 81 4.86 47.56 -50.56
CA LYS A 81 3.54 47.59 -51.21
C LYS A 81 2.53 46.61 -50.57
N SER A 82 1.50 47.17 -49.91
CA SER A 82 0.14 46.64 -49.68
C SER A 82 -0.01 45.13 -49.40
N GLU A 83 -0.32 44.69 -48.17
CA GLU A 83 -1.71 44.58 -47.62
C GLU A 83 -2.56 43.48 -48.32
N GLU A 84 -3.29 42.60 -47.63
CA GLU A 84 -3.84 42.64 -46.26
C GLU A 84 -3.63 41.31 -45.48
N LYS A 85 -3.95 41.26 -44.18
CA LYS A 85 -3.79 40.08 -43.30
C LYS A 85 -5.12 39.53 -42.80
N VAL A 86 -5.17 38.22 -42.52
CA VAL A 86 -6.10 37.62 -41.54
C VAL A 86 -5.29 36.70 -40.62
N GLU A 87 -5.59 36.77 -39.32
CA GLU A 87 -4.81 36.12 -38.25
C GLU A 87 -5.09 34.61 -38.14
N THR A 88 -4.12 33.85 -37.64
CA THR A 88 -4.34 32.48 -37.14
C THR A 88 -3.57 32.25 -35.85
N GLU A 89 -4.31 31.92 -34.79
CA GLU A 89 -3.78 31.61 -33.46
C GLU A 89 -2.82 30.41 -33.51
N LYS A 90 -1.54 30.61 -33.16
CA LYS A 90 -0.68 29.50 -32.76
C LYS A 90 -0.84 29.29 -31.26
N LYS A 91 -1.25 28.09 -30.87
CA LYS A 91 -1.35 27.68 -29.47
C LYS A 91 0.04 27.54 -28.87
N ASP A 92 0.13 27.89 -27.60
CA ASP A 92 1.26 27.54 -26.76
C ASP A 92 1.43 26.02 -26.71
N GLN A 93 2.62 25.55 -27.09
CA GLN A 93 3.16 24.29 -26.61
C GLN A 93 4.11 24.66 -25.48
N GLU A 94 3.68 24.46 -24.24
CA GLU A 94 4.57 24.56 -23.08
C GLU A 94 5.68 23.53 -23.27
N VAL A 95 6.89 24.01 -23.59
CA VAL A 95 8.08 23.18 -23.60
C VAL A 95 8.40 22.88 -22.14
N ILE A 96 8.02 21.69 -21.70
CA ILE A 96 8.35 21.18 -20.37
C ILE A 96 9.88 21.20 -20.26
N ILE A 97 10.39 22.11 -19.44
CA ILE A 97 11.82 22.16 -19.12
C ILE A 97 12.11 20.91 -18.30
N THR A 98 12.83 19.97 -18.90
CA THR A 98 13.44 18.87 -18.17
C THR A 98 14.39 19.47 -17.15
N VAL A 99 14.11 19.26 -15.87
CA VAL A 99 15.06 19.58 -14.80
C VAL A 99 16.19 18.56 -14.87
N GLN A 100 17.13 18.81 -15.76
CA GLN A 100 18.47 18.24 -15.66
C GLN A 100 19.13 18.92 -14.47
N ASP A 101 19.20 18.20 -13.34
CA ASP A 101 19.97 18.65 -12.19
C ASP A 101 21.42 18.86 -12.61
N ASN A 102 21.85 20.13 -12.62
CA ASN A 102 23.24 20.53 -12.77
C ASN A 102 23.99 20.23 -11.46
N LEU A 103 24.08 18.95 -11.13
CA LEU A 103 24.80 18.43 -9.98
C LEU A 103 26.25 18.91 -10.02
N PHE A 104 26.74 19.38 -8.88
CA PHE A 104 28.13 19.75 -8.68
C PHE A 104 28.71 18.98 -7.49
N THR A 105 30.01 18.76 -7.48
CA THR A 105 30.69 17.98 -6.43
C THR A 105 31.21 18.90 -5.34
N ILE A 106 30.92 18.58 -4.07
CA ILE A 106 31.54 19.18 -2.89
C ILE A 106 32.39 18.16 -2.13
N LYS A 107 33.37 18.64 -1.37
CA LYS A 107 34.23 17.82 -0.49
C LYS A 107 33.81 18.05 0.95
N ILE A 108 33.46 16.98 1.67
CA ILE A 108 33.03 17.07 3.06
C ILE A 108 34.12 16.49 3.96
N ASN A 109 34.68 17.35 4.83
CA ASN A 109 35.72 17.02 5.78
C ASN A 109 35.11 16.87 7.18
N ALA A 110 35.13 15.65 7.72
CA ALA A 110 34.49 15.30 9.00
C ALA A 110 35.52 14.82 10.04
N PRO A 111 35.41 15.22 11.33
CA PRO A 111 36.39 14.87 12.35
C PRO A 111 36.59 13.35 12.49
N GLY A 112 37.83 12.89 12.32
CA GLY A 112 38.21 11.49 12.46
C GLY A 112 37.89 10.59 11.25
N VAL A 113 37.47 11.15 10.11
CA VAL A 113 37.17 10.41 8.88
C VAL A 113 37.92 11.03 7.69
N GLU A 114 38.20 10.23 6.67
CA GLU A 114 38.78 10.73 5.41
C GLU A 114 37.79 11.66 4.68
N VAL A 115 38.33 12.66 3.98
CA VAL A 115 37.55 13.63 3.21
C VAL A 115 36.89 12.91 2.04
N PHE A 116 35.57 12.99 1.92
CA PHE A 116 34.81 12.34 0.87
C PHE A 116 34.14 13.36 -0.05
N GLU A 117 33.89 12.95 -1.29
CA GLU A 117 33.18 13.75 -2.29
C GLU A 117 31.69 13.39 -2.28
N ALA A 118 30.83 14.40 -2.37
CA ALA A 118 29.38 14.28 -2.46
C ALA A 118 28.88 15.10 -3.65
N GLN A 119 28.02 14.51 -4.48
CA GLN A 119 27.33 15.21 -5.56
C GLN A 119 26.02 15.79 -5.04
N VAL A 120 25.77 17.07 -5.33
CA VAL A 120 24.67 17.85 -4.76
C VAL A 120 24.06 18.76 -5.83
N SER A 121 22.73 18.92 -5.83
CA SER A 121 22.04 19.87 -6.68
C SER A 121 22.14 21.29 -6.11
N PRO A 122 22.26 22.35 -6.93
CA PRO A 122 22.23 23.75 -6.46
C PRO A 122 20.94 24.14 -5.72
N GLN A 123 19.88 23.34 -5.84
CA GLN A 123 18.58 23.53 -5.18
C GLN A 123 18.44 22.75 -3.86
N GLU A 124 19.42 21.91 -3.50
CA GLU A 124 19.43 21.24 -2.20
C GLU A 124 19.63 22.25 -1.06
N MET A 125 19.12 21.90 0.11
CA MET A 125 19.25 22.66 1.35
C MET A 125 20.43 22.15 2.17
N VAL A 126 21.09 23.02 2.95
CA VAL A 126 22.15 22.61 3.89
C VAL A 126 21.68 21.53 4.87
N GLN A 127 20.40 21.52 5.26
CA GLN A 127 19.80 20.45 6.06
C GLN A 127 19.86 19.06 5.39
N GLU A 128 19.86 18.97 4.06
CA GLU A 128 19.95 17.70 3.34
C GLU A 128 21.38 17.13 3.40
N LEU A 129 22.40 17.99 3.49
CA LEU A 129 23.78 17.59 3.81
C LEU A 129 23.93 17.05 5.25
N HIS A 130 23.17 17.60 6.21
CA HIS A 130 23.09 17.01 7.56
C HIS A 130 22.48 15.61 7.51
N GLN A 131 21.44 15.39 6.70
CA GLN A 131 20.84 14.05 6.53
C GLN A 131 21.82 13.08 5.84
N LEU A 132 22.50 13.51 4.77
CA LEU A 132 23.54 12.74 4.09
C LEU A 132 24.62 12.23 5.07
N LEU A 133 25.05 13.08 6.00
CA LEU A 133 26.01 12.72 7.05
C LEU A 133 25.45 11.71 8.07
N MET A 134 24.17 11.80 8.42
CA MET A 134 23.49 10.84 9.30
C MET A 134 23.21 9.47 8.62
N ASP A 135 23.07 9.45 7.29
CA ASP A 135 22.81 8.25 6.49
C ASP A 135 24.06 7.47 6.06
N ARG A 136 25.27 8.03 6.23
CA ARG A 136 26.58 7.46 5.82
C ARG A 136 27.28 6.67 6.95
N GLU A 137 27.94 5.56 6.63
CA GLU A 137 28.43 4.56 7.61
C GLU A 137 29.34 5.17 8.70
N ASP A 138 30.32 5.98 8.30
CA ASP A 138 31.34 6.53 9.20
C ASP A 138 30.86 7.73 10.03
N THR A 139 29.85 8.47 9.57
CA THR A 139 29.40 9.72 10.20
C THR A 139 28.05 9.61 10.90
N CYS A 140 27.31 8.51 10.70
CA CYS A 140 25.97 8.32 11.25
C CYS A 140 25.84 8.44 12.78
N HIS A 141 26.93 8.33 13.54
CA HIS A 141 26.93 8.50 15.00
C HIS A 141 27.07 9.96 15.48
N ARG A 142 27.19 10.93 14.56
CA ARG A 142 27.42 12.35 14.86
C ARG A 142 26.11 13.12 14.65
N THR A 143 25.70 13.94 15.63
CA THR A 143 24.36 14.58 15.63
C THR A 143 24.31 16.04 16.10
N CYS A 144 25.41 16.60 16.63
CA CYS A 144 25.47 17.97 17.12
C CYS A 144 26.71 18.64 16.51
N PHE A 145 26.54 19.14 15.30
CA PHE A 145 27.59 19.75 14.49
C PHE A 145 27.01 20.90 13.65
N SER A 146 27.86 21.83 13.24
CA SER A 146 27.58 22.79 12.18
C SER A 146 28.34 22.41 10.92
N LEU A 147 27.79 22.76 9.75
CA LEU A 147 28.51 22.76 8.49
C LEU A 147 29.07 24.15 8.26
N GLN A 148 30.35 24.25 7.94
CA GLN A 148 31.02 25.54 7.74
C GLN A 148 31.75 25.58 6.40
N TYR A 149 31.56 26.66 5.65
CA TYR A 149 32.31 26.96 4.43
C TYR A 149 33.19 28.19 4.66
N ASN A 150 34.49 28.09 4.34
CA ASN A 150 35.48 29.14 4.60
C ASN A 150 35.53 29.68 6.06
N GLY A 151 35.04 28.91 7.04
CA GLY A 151 34.94 29.32 8.45
C GLY A 151 33.68 30.10 8.82
N ILE A 152 32.70 30.19 7.91
CA ILE A 152 31.36 30.74 8.16
C ILE A 152 30.39 29.55 8.33
N PRO A 153 29.60 29.49 9.42
CA PRO A 153 28.56 28.47 9.57
C PRO A 153 27.43 28.70 8.58
N LEU A 154 26.99 27.61 7.95
CA LEU A 154 25.91 27.60 6.97
C LEU A 154 24.55 27.51 7.68
N ASP A 155 23.56 28.28 7.20
CA ASP A 155 22.18 28.13 7.68
C ASP A 155 21.56 26.85 7.08
N ASN A 156 21.02 25.99 7.94
CA ASN A 156 20.31 24.76 7.57
C ASN A 156 19.23 24.98 6.50
N PHE A 157 18.59 26.16 6.49
CA PHE A 157 17.51 26.52 5.56
C PHE A 157 17.97 27.35 4.35
N SER A 158 19.27 27.44 4.09
CA SER A 158 19.81 28.05 2.87
C SER A 158 19.98 27.00 1.76
N GLU A 159 19.61 27.37 0.53
CA GLU A 159 19.86 26.57 -0.67
C GLU A 159 21.35 26.64 -1.04
N LEU A 160 21.96 25.56 -1.53
CA LEU A 160 23.40 25.54 -1.80
C LEU A 160 23.86 26.60 -2.82
N LYS A 161 23.02 26.94 -3.82
CA LYS A 161 23.27 28.04 -4.78
C LYS A 161 23.32 29.44 -4.14
N SER A 162 22.76 29.62 -2.94
CA SER A 162 22.72 30.91 -2.23
C SER A 162 23.97 31.18 -1.38
N ILE A 163 24.82 30.17 -1.19
CA ILE A 163 26.06 30.26 -0.41
C ILE A 163 27.13 30.95 -1.26
N GLU A 164 27.52 32.17 -0.88
CA GLU A 164 28.49 32.96 -1.62
C GLU A 164 29.82 32.21 -1.83
N GLY A 165 30.19 32.04 -3.10
CA GLY A 165 31.46 31.43 -3.51
C GLY A 165 31.51 29.90 -3.53
N LEU A 166 30.43 29.20 -3.14
CA LEU A 166 30.37 27.74 -3.25
C LEU A 166 30.38 27.29 -4.72
N LYS A 167 31.25 26.32 -5.05
CA LYS A 167 31.52 25.83 -6.42
C LYS A 167 31.96 24.37 -6.43
N GLU A 168 32.02 23.77 -7.62
CA GLU A 168 32.67 22.48 -7.90
C GLU A 168 34.02 22.35 -7.16
N GLY A 169 34.17 21.30 -6.37
CA GLY A 169 35.36 20.99 -5.57
C GLY A 169 35.48 21.72 -4.22
N SER A 170 34.50 22.55 -3.83
CA SER A 170 34.53 23.30 -2.55
C SER A 170 34.57 22.40 -1.31
N GLU A 171 35.40 22.75 -0.32
CA GLU A 171 35.54 22.01 0.95
C GLU A 171 34.58 22.59 2.03
N ILE A 172 33.59 21.80 2.45
CA ILE A 172 32.74 22.07 3.61
C ILE A 172 33.27 21.28 4.81
N LYS A 173 33.40 21.94 5.97
CA LYS A 173 33.93 21.36 7.20
C LYS A 173 32.80 21.07 8.18
N VAL A 174 32.77 19.86 8.71
CA VAL A 174 31.86 19.47 9.80
C VAL A 174 32.54 19.83 11.12
N ILE A 175 31.95 20.74 11.90
CA ILE A 175 32.53 21.24 13.15
C ILE A 175 31.61 20.87 14.33
N GLU A 176 32.21 20.30 15.37
CA GLU A 176 31.51 19.81 16.56
C GLU A 176 31.00 20.97 17.44
N GLU A 177 29.68 21.03 17.65
CA GLU A 177 29.02 22.12 18.39
C GLU A 177 28.77 21.76 19.88
N PRO A 178 28.63 22.75 20.78
CA PRO A 178 28.46 22.49 22.21
C PRO A 178 27.02 22.11 22.55
N TYR A 179 26.81 20.89 23.04
CA TYR A 179 25.48 20.35 23.35
C TYR A 179 24.65 21.23 24.30
N SER A 180 23.40 21.49 23.91
CA SER A 180 22.31 21.80 24.84
C SER A 180 21.72 20.53 25.47
N VAL A 181 20.84 20.70 26.47
CA VAL A 181 20.07 19.58 27.07
C VAL A 181 19.17 18.89 26.02
N ARG A 182 18.71 19.62 24.99
CA ARG A 182 17.89 19.06 23.90
C ARG A 182 18.73 18.15 23.00
N GLU A 183 19.87 18.66 22.51
CA GLU A 183 20.74 17.89 21.62
C GLU A 183 21.39 16.71 22.34
N ALA A 184 21.72 16.83 23.62
CA ALA A 184 22.24 15.72 24.40
C ALA A 184 21.22 14.59 24.56
N ARG A 185 19.91 14.90 24.65
CA ARG A 185 18.84 13.88 24.63
C ARG A 185 18.67 13.28 23.24
N LEU A 186 18.58 14.11 22.20
CA LEU A 186 18.45 13.64 20.81
C LEU A 186 19.63 12.74 20.40
N HIS A 187 20.85 13.08 20.83
CA HIS A 187 22.04 12.25 20.64
C HIS A 187 21.92 10.90 21.36
N VAL A 188 21.50 10.89 22.63
CA VAL A 188 21.31 9.64 23.39
C VAL A 188 20.19 8.78 22.78
N ARG A 189 19.10 9.39 22.30
CA ARG A 189 18.00 8.73 21.59
C ARG A 189 18.50 8.09 20.29
N HIS A 190 19.11 8.89 19.41
CA HIS A 190 19.70 8.44 18.14
C HIS A 190 20.76 7.33 18.34
N VAL A 191 21.60 7.43 19.37
CA VAL A 191 22.56 6.37 19.73
C VAL A 191 21.86 5.06 20.11
N ARG A 192 20.70 5.10 20.80
CA ARG A 192 19.91 3.89 21.05
C ARG A 192 19.25 3.37 19.76
N GLU A 193 18.67 4.25 18.95
CA GLU A 193 18.07 3.90 17.65
C GLU A 193 19.10 3.21 16.74
N LEU A 194 20.33 3.72 16.65
CA LEU A 194 21.45 3.07 15.96
C LEU A 194 21.73 1.66 16.50
N LEU A 195 21.74 1.48 17.83
CA LEU A 195 21.98 0.19 18.49
C LEU A 195 20.85 -0.84 18.27
N HIS A 196 19.62 -0.38 18.01
CA HIS A 196 18.46 -1.24 17.75
C HIS A 196 18.10 -1.39 16.26
N SER A 197 18.60 -0.54 15.36
CA SER A 197 18.25 -0.39 13.93
C SER A 197 18.34 -1.63 13.01
N VAL A 198 18.76 -2.78 13.54
CA VAL A 198 18.81 -4.07 12.82
C VAL A 198 17.75 -5.06 13.30
N ASP A 199 17.13 -4.82 14.47
CA ASP A 199 16.02 -5.61 14.99
C ASP A 199 14.73 -5.39 14.15
N TYR A 200 13.74 -6.26 14.34
CA TYR A 200 12.39 -6.16 13.77
C TYR A 200 11.32 -5.95 14.85
N VAL A 201 11.69 -5.90 16.14
CA VAL A 201 10.76 -5.65 17.27
C VAL A 201 9.82 -4.47 17.01
N ASP A 202 10.32 -3.33 16.56
CA ASP A 202 9.50 -2.12 16.36
C ASP A 202 8.59 -2.24 15.12
N ALA A 203 9.05 -2.96 14.09
CA ALA A 203 8.26 -3.31 12.91
C ALA A 203 7.16 -4.36 13.20
N TYR A 204 7.34 -5.22 14.22
CA TYR A 204 6.29 -6.10 14.73
C TYR A 204 5.32 -5.34 15.66
N ASN A 205 5.83 -4.45 16.50
CA ASN A 205 5.04 -3.65 17.43
C ASN A 205 4.28 -2.49 16.78
N GLY A 206 4.55 -2.19 15.50
CA GLY A 206 3.95 -1.06 14.78
C GLY A 206 4.33 0.29 15.38
N ALA A 207 5.63 0.47 15.70
CA ALA A 207 6.17 1.70 16.28
C ALA A 207 7.01 2.50 15.26
N ASP A 208 7.07 3.83 15.44
CA ASP A 208 7.90 4.80 14.71
C ASP A 208 7.95 4.65 13.18
N CYS A 209 6.83 4.22 12.58
CA CYS A 209 6.70 3.89 11.16
C CYS A 209 7.77 2.90 10.65
N SER A 210 8.24 2.03 11.54
CA SER A 210 8.99 0.82 11.19
C SER A 210 8.06 -0.21 10.55
N SER A 211 8.56 -0.93 9.55
CA SER A 211 7.79 -1.95 8.83
C SER A 211 8.70 -3.07 8.31
N LEU A 212 8.13 -4.27 8.22
CA LEU A 212 8.85 -5.50 7.89
C LEU A 212 9.25 -5.57 6.41
N SER A 213 10.43 -6.11 6.14
CA SER A 213 10.92 -6.44 4.79
C SER A 213 11.66 -7.77 4.84
N TYR A 214 11.40 -8.66 3.88
CA TYR A 214 12.03 -9.97 3.77
C TYR A 214 12.73 -10.20 2.42
N ASN A 215 12.59 -9.34 1.41
CA ASN A 215 13.22 -9.53 0.09
C ASN A 215 14.72 -9.83 0.18
N THR A 216 15.47 -8.97 0.89
CA THR A 216 16.92 -9.15 1.10
C THR A 216 17.23 -10.43 1.88
N LEU A 217 16.36 -10.84 2.81
CA LEU A 217 16.53 -12.07 3.61
C LEU A 217 16.27 -13.34 2.79
N ILE A 218 15.25 -13.34 1.92
CA ILE A 218 14.90 -14.44 1.01
C ILE A 218 16.02 -14.66 -0.02
N LEU A 219 16.68 -13.59 -0.46
CA LEU A 219 17.72 -13.62 -1.49
C LEU A 219 19.15 -13.67 -0.96
N LEU A 220 19.37 -13.52 0.36
CA LEU A 220 20.69 -13.36 0.99
C LEU A 220 21.73 -14.40 0.53
N HIS A 221 21.35 -15.67 0.52
CA HIS A 221 22.24 -16.77 0.11
C HIS A 221 22.37 -16.94 -1.42
N CYS A 222 21.48 -16.34 -2.21
CA CYS A 222 21.43 -16.51 -3.67
C CYS A 222 22.45 -15.64 -4.43
N TYR A 223 23.00 -14.60 -3.80
CA TYR A 223 24.03 -13.74 -4.39
C TYR A 223 25.46 -14.26 -4.19
N VAL A 224 25.68 -15.09 -3.17
CA VAL A 224 27.03 -15.56 -2.76
C VAL A 224 27.48 -16.78 -3.57
N SER A 225 26.55 -17.63 -3.98
CA SER A 225 26.83 -18.91 -4.65
C SER A 225 27.14 -18.77 -6.15
N LYS A 226 28.35 -18.31 -6.51
CA LYS A 226 28.83 -18.39 -7.91
C LYS A 226 29.16 -19.83 -8.36
N LEU A 227 29.42 -20.75 -7.43
CA LEU A 227 29.56 -22.19 -7.71
C LEU A 227 28.95 -23.02 -6.57
N ILE A 228 27.80 -23.66 -6.81
CA ILE A 228 27.35 -24.88 -6.12
C ILE A 228 26.72 -25.77 -7.19
N SER A 229 27.23 -26.98 -7.39
CA SER A 229 26.81 -27.93 -8.44
C SER A 229 25.56 -28.74 -8.11
N SER A 230 24.94 -28.48 -6.97
CA SER A 230 23.63 -28.99 -6.56
C SER A 230 22.81 -27.83 -6.00
N VAL A 231 21.88 -27.31 -6.80
CA VAL A 231 20.86 -26.38 -6.28
C VAL A 231 19.83 -27.23 -5.55
N ASP A 232 19.63 -26.97 -4.26
CA ASP A 232 18.48 -27.53 -3.55
C ASP A 232 17.20 -26.90 -4.11
N CYS A 233 16.51 -27.68 -4.93
CA CYS A 233 15.25 -27.35 -5.58
C CYS A 233 14.06 -28.00 -4.85
N THR A 234 14.24 -28.56 -3.65
CA THR A 234 13.15 -29.26 -2.97
C THR A 234 12.14 -28.25 -2.39
N PRO A 235 10.84 -28.37 -2.75
CA PRO A 235 9.80 -27.55 -2.16
C PRO A 235 9.50 -28.01 -0.72
N PRO A 236 9.38 -27.11 0.27
CA PRO A 236 8.88 -27.48 1.61
C PRO A 236 7.51 -28.15 1.56
N ASP A 237 7.27 -29.16 2.42
CA ASP A 237 6.04 -29.97 2.38
C ASP A 237 4.75 -29.12 2.43
N CYS A 238 4.75 -28.05 3.21
CA CYS A 238 3.61 -27.14 3.35
C CYS A 238 3.25 -26.36 2.07
N ILE A 239 4.11 -26.35 1.04
CA ILE A 239 3.82 -25.77 -0.27
C ILE A 239 3.60 -26.83 -1.37
N MET A 240 3.53 -28.12 -1.04
CA MET A 240 3.26 -29.16 -2.04
C MET A 240 1.79 -29.16 -2.49
N PRO A 241 1.51 -29.46 -3.78
CA PRO A 241 0.15 -29.67 -4.26
C PRO A 241 -0.56 -30.79 -3.48
N GLY A 242 -1.81 -30.54 -3.07
CA GLY A 242 -2.60 -31.49 -2.27
C GLY A 242 -2.34 -31.47 -0.76
N TYR A 243 -1.35 -30.72 -0.26
CA TYR A 243 -1.19 -30.50 1.18
C TYR A 243 -2.40 -29.70 1.72
N LYS A 244 -3.01 -30.20 2.80
CA LYS A 244 -4.33 -29.73 3.29
C LYS A 244 -4.25 -28.61 4.32
N GLU A 245 -3.22 -28.61 5.14
CA GLU A 245 -3.07 -27.68 6.28
C GLU A 245 -2.28 -26.45 5.83
N CYS A 246 -2.68 -25.27 6.32
CA CYS A 246 -1.93 -24.03 6.08
C CYS A 246 -1.21 -23.67 7.37
N LEU A 247 0.06 -24.05 7.47
CA LEU A 247 0.93 -23.70 8.59
C LEU A 247 1.16 -22.18 8.59
N LEU A 248 1.11 -21.54 9.76
CA LEU A 248 1.43 -20.11 9.92
C LEU A 248 2.91 -19.89 10.24
N THR A 249 3.60 -20.88 10.81
CA THR A 249 5.02 -20.77 11.19
C THR A 249 5.94 -20.26 10.06
N PRO A 250 5.76 -20.61 8.76
CA PRO A 250 6.57 -20.06 7.67
C PRO A 250 6.25 -18.60 7.27
N MET A 251 5.29 -17.92 7.90
CA MET A 251 4.88 -16.57 7.48
C MET A 251 5.99 -15.53 7.70
N HIS A 252 6.77 -15.65 8.76
CA HIS A 252 7.98 -14.86 8.98
C HIS A 252 9.20 -15.74 8.66
N PRO A 253 9.98 -15.47 7.59
CA PRO A 253 11.20 -16.20 7.26
C PRO A 253 12.25 -16.20 8.40
N VAL A 254 12.24 -17.23 9.24
CA VAL A 254 13.22 -17.39 10.33
C VAL A 254 14.57 -17.80 9.77
N LEU A 255 15.49 -16.84 9.68
CA LEU A 255 16.89 -17.11 9.42
C LEU A 255 17.54 -17.84 10.61
N LYS A 256 18.30 -18.90 10.31
CA LYS A 256 19.32 -19.46 11.23
C LYS A 256 20.58 -18.59 11.25
N GLU A 257 20.42 -17.27 11.20
CA GLU A 257 21.53 -16.33 11.37
C GLU A 257 22.00 -16.36 12.84
N PRO A 258 23.30 -16.20 13.10
CA PRO A 258 23.77 -15.94 14.45
C PRO A 258 23.18 -14.61 14.94
N LYS A 259 22.44 -14.64 16.08
CA LYS A 259 22.02 -13.41 16.78
C LYS A 259 23.25 -12.51 16.94
N LEU A 260 23.15 -11.24 16.52
CA LEU A 260 24.25 -10.28 16.67
C LEU A 260 24.63 -10.16 18.16
N ASN A 261 25.94 -10.08 18.42
CA ASN A 261 26.42 -9.89 19.78
C ASN A 261 25.98 -8.51 20.30
N VAL A 262 25.21 -8.50 21.38
CA VAL A 262 24.75 -7.29 22.06
C VAL A 262 25.90 -6.32 22.31
N CYS A 263 25.73 -5.05 21.93
CA CYS A 263 26.76 -4.01 22.11
C CYS A 263 26.81 -3.51 23.57
N LEU A 264 25.67 -3.15 24.14
CA LEU A 264 25.48 -2.78 25.55
C LEU A 264 24.29 -3.53 26.15
N LYS A 265 24.37 -3.85 27.44
CA LYS A 265 23.27 -4.46 28.19
C LYS A 265 22.30 -3.43 28.78
N VAL A 266 22.80 -2.22 29.05
CA VAL A 266 22.01 -1.08 29.56
C VAL A 266 22.63 0.21 29.02
N LEU A 267 21.79 1.14 28.57
CA LEU A 267 22.12 2.55 28.38
C LEU A 267 20.87 3.38 28.74
N THR A 268 20.87 3.99 29.92
CA THR A 268 19.70 4.69 30.47
C THR A 268 20.09 5.97 31.21
N MET A 269 19.11 6.74 31.66
CA MET A 269 19.32 7.88 32.54
C MET A 269 19.77 7.39 33.93
N SER A 270 20.81 8.00 34.49
CA SER A 270 21.29 7.65 35.83
C SER A 270 20.26 8.05 36.90
N MET A 271 20.20 7.34 38.02
CA MET A 271 19.32 7.71 39.15
C MET A 271 19.65 9.09 39.77
N TRP A 272 20.83 9.64 39.47
CA TRP A 272 21.25 10.99 39.84
C TRP A 272 20.71 12.10 38.90
N ASN A 273 20.01 11.75 37.82
CA ASN A 273 19.45 12.68 36.83
C ASN A 273 18.03 13.15 37.23
N PRO A 274 17.64 14.43 37.05
CA PRO A 274 18.35 15.51 36.35
C PRO A 274 19.43 16.20 37.22
N PRO A 275 20.47 16.81 36.60
CA PRO A 275 21.49 17.54 37.34
C PRO A 275 20.91 18.67 38.23
N PRO A 276 21.36 18.80 39.50
CA PRO A 276 20.97 19.90 40.36
C PRO A 276 21.51 21.24 39.85
N GLY A 277 20.88 22.36 40.25
CA GLY A 277 21.16 23.69 39.69
C GLY A 277 22.63 24.12 39.77
N ASN A 278 23.33 23.79 40.86
CA ASN A 278 24.77 24.03 41.00
C ASN A 278 25.62 23.24 39.98
N ARG A 279 25.20 22.05 39.56
CA ARG A 279 25.89 21.26 38.51
C ARG A 279 25.52 21.70 37.10
N LYS A 280 24.29 22.17 36.86
CA LYS A 280 23.92 22.85 35.60
C LYS A 280 24.81 24.07 35.34
N LEU A 281 25.12 24.85 36.38
CA LEU A 281 26.07 25.97 36.30
C LEU A 281 27.53 25.55 35.99
N HIS A 282 27.89 24.28 36.19
CA HIS A 282 29.18 23.70 35.78
C HIS A 282 29.13 23.06 34.37
N GLY A 283 28.00 23.19 33.66
CA GLY A 283 27.82 22.64 32.31
C GLY A 283 27.34 21.19 32.24
N ASP A 284 26.95 20.56 33.36
CA ASP A 284 26.34 19.22 33.34
C ASP A 284 24.90 19.30 32.82
N LEU A 285 24.61 18.55 31.76
CA LEU A 285 23.31 18.53 31.06
C LEU A 285 22.43 17.37 31.53
N LEU A 286 23.02 16.17 31.57
CA LEU A 286 22.38 14.89 31.87
C LEU A 286 23.38 13.97 32.57
N TYR A 287 22.88 13.00 33.34
CA TYR A 287 23.67 11.85 33.79
C TYR A 287 23.11 10.57 33.21
N LEU A 288 23.99 9.72 32.70
CA LEU A 288 23.70 8.44 32.07
C LEU A 288 24.33 7.30 32.88
N TYR A 289 23.72 6.12 32.78
CA TYR A 289 24.23 4.87 33.34
C TYR A 289 24.30 3.82 32.23
N ALA A 290 25.49 3.26 32.04
CA ALA A 290 25.78 2.28 31.00
C ALA A 290 26.34 0.98 31.60
N VAL A 291 25.92 -0.16 31.05
CA VAL A 291 26.47 -1.48 31.37
C VAL A 291 26.90 -2.15 30.08
N THR A 292 28.19 -2.46 29.96
CA THR A 292 28.75 -3.10 28.77
C THR A 292 28.46 -4.60 28.77
N SER A 293 28.58 -5.24 27.61
CA SER A 293 28.43 -6.70 27.52
C SER A 293 29.43 -7.47 28.40
N GLU A 294 30.56 -6.85 28.75
CA GLU A 294 31.57 -7.32 29.71
C GLU A 294 31.13 -7.23 31.19
N GLN A 295 29.88 -6.84 31.49
CA GLN A 295 29.33 -6.57 32.84
C GLN A 295 29.96 -5.37 33.58
N LYS A 296 30.85 -4.59 32.94
CA LYS A 296 31.38 -3.34 33.52
C LYS A 296 30.29 -2.28 33.56
N ARG A 297 30.22 -1.53 34.67
CA ARG A 297 29.23 -0.48 34.92
C ARG A 297 29.92 0.89 34.87
N PHE A 298 29.30 1.87 34.23
CA PHE A 298 29.85 3.20 34.06
C PHE A 298 28.79 4.28 34.30
N HIS A 299 29.14 5.29 35.10
CA HIS A 299 28.36 6.51 35.27
C HIS A 299 28.96 7.59 34.37
N ILE A 300 28.17 8.13 33.44
CA ILE A 300 28.63 9.03 32.39
C ILE A 300 27.94 10.39 32.58
N THR A 301 28.73 11.46 32.58
CA THR A 301 28.19 12.83 32.51
C THR A 301 28.11 13.25 31.05
N ALA A 302 26.94 13.72 30.62
CA ALA A 302 26.81 14.55 29.43
C ALA A 302 27.00 16.02 29.83
N SER A 303 27.92 16.70 29.18
CA SER A 303 28.22 18.12 29.38
C SER A 303 28.10 18.89 28.08
N SER A 304 28.10 20.22 28.13
CA SER A 304 28.13 21.06 26.92
C SER A 304 29.38 20.87 26.05
N ARG A 305 30.40 20.11 26.50
CA ARG A 305 31.58 19.72 25.71
C ARG A 305 31.56 18.25 25.26
N GLY A 306 30.44 17.55 25.43
CA GLY A 306 30.32 16.10 25.19
C GLY A 306 30.38 15.27 26.47
N PHE A 307 30.73 14.00 26.32
CA PHE A 307 30.52 12.92 27.30
C PHE A 307 31.84 12.46 27.93
N TYR A 308 31.80 12.14 29.23
CA TYR A 308 32.93 11.54 29.96
C TYR A 308 32.45 10.61 31.09
N VAL A 309 33.28 9.62 31.47
CA VAL A 309 33.01 8.78 32.65
C VAL A 309 33.35 9.56 33.92
N ASN A 310 32.41 9.64 34.85
CA ASN A 310 32.59 10.28 36.15
C ASN A 310 32.86 9.25 37.27
N GLN A 311 33.26 9.75 38.44
CA GLN A 311 33.65 8.97 39.62
C GLN A 311 32.46 8.54 40.51
N SER A 312 31.21 8.62 40.05
CA SER A 312 30.05 8.20 40.82
C SER A 312 29.87 6.69 40.82
N ASP A 313 29.21 6.18 41.85
CA ASP A 313 28.72 4.81 41.92
C ASP A 313 27.19 4.79 42.16
N MET A 314 26.67 3.66 42.65
CA MET A 314 25.24 3.43 42.88
C MET A 314 24.72 4.03 44.19
N GLU A 315 25.61 4.38 45.13
CA GLU A 315 25.30 4.88 46.47
C GLU A 315 25.85 6.31 46.69
N THR A 316 26.99 6.63 46.07
CA THR A 316 27.67 7.92 46.18
C THR A 316 27.77 8.66 44.85
N PHE A 317 27.40 9.95 44.87
CA PHE A 317 27.44 10.81 43.69
C PHE A 317 28.72 11.65 43.65
N ASN A 318 29.55 11.47 42.63
CA ASN A 318 30.78 12.22 42.41
C ASN A 318 30.94 12.53 40.90
N PRO A 319 30.47 13.70 40.44
CA PRO A 319 30.44 14.05 39.01
C PRO A 319 31.81 14.43 38.43
N LYS A 320 32.91 14.32 39.19
CA LYS A 320 34.27 14.58 38.66
C LYS A 320 34.66 13.50 37.64
N PRO A 321 35.39 13.83 36.56
CA PRO A 321 35.92 12.83 35.64
C PRO A 321 36.89 11.87 36.35
N ILE A 322 36.93 10.60 35.94
CA ILE A 322 37.95 9.64 36.41
C ILE A 322 39.35 10.14 35.98
N GLN A 323 40.41 9.84 36.75
CA GLN A 323 41.77 10.17 36.33
C GLN A 323 42.10 9.52 34.97
N GLY A 324 42.53 10.34 34.00
CA GLY A 324 42.74 9.90 32.62
C GLY A 324 41.49 9.83 31.74
N ALA A 325 40.30 10.20 32.24
CA ALA A 325 39.10 10.28 31.40
C ALA A 325 39.17 11.48 30.45
N HIS A 326 39.28 11.19 29.15
CA HIS A 326 39.10 12.18 28.09
C HIS A 326 37.60 12.46 27.90
N VAL A 327 37.27 13.70 27.52
CA VAL A 327 35.91 14.07 27.06
C VAL A 327 35.83 13.77 25.56
N PHE A 328 34.79 13.07 25.14
CA PHE A 328 34.49 12.77 23.74
C PHE A 328 33.21 13.49 23.32
N HIS A 329 33.20 14.11 22.14
CA HIS A 329 32.00 14.77 21.65
C HIS A 329 30.86 13.77 21.40
N CYS A 330 31.14 12.64 20.74
CA CYS A 330 30.18 11.57 20.54
C CYS A 330 30.21 10.54 21.69
N LEU A 331 29.03 10.09 22.12
CA LEU A 331 28.87 9.01 23.10
C LEU A 331 29.37 7.65 22.57
N ILE A 332 29.24 7.37 21.26
CA ILE A 332 29.73 6.12 20.64
C ILE A 332 31.28 6.06 20.65
N ASP A 333 31.98 7.19 20.54
CA ASP A 333 33.44 7.24 20.67
C ASP A 333 33.88 6.93 22.12
N LEU A 334 33.21 7.53 23.11
CA LEU A 334 33.42 7.20 24.53
C LEU A 334 33.21 5.72 24.81
N LEU A 335 32.09 5.15 24.34
CA LEU A 335 31.74 3.74 24.51
C LEU A 335 32.74 2.80 23.83
N SER A 336 33.24 3.18 22.64
CA SER A 336 34.24 2.43 21.87
C SER A 336 35.64 2.47 22.48
N ASN A 337 35.95 3.48 23.29
CA ASN A 337 37.18 3.57 24.07
C ASN A 337 37.09 2.70 25.35
N ILE A 338 36.02 2.86 26.14
CA ILE A 338 35.88 2.14 27.43
C ILE A 338 35.56 0.65 27.30
N SER A 339 35.16 0.16 26.12
CA SER A 339 34.93 -1.26 25.86
C SER A 339 35.35 -1.68 24.44
N PRO A 340 36.41 -2.50 24.28
CA PRO A 340 36.79 -3.05 22.99
C PRO A 340 35.74 -4.03 22.45
N VAL A 341 34.96 -4.68 23.34
CA VAL A 341 33.82 -5.52 22.95
C VAL A 341 32.70 -4.70 22.34
N PHE A 342 32.38 -3.51 22.91
CA PHE A 342 31.45 -2.57 22.30
C PHE A 342 31.92 -2.18 20.90
N LYS A 343 33.17 -1.70 20.74
CA LYS A 343 33.72 -1.29 19.45
C LYS A 343 33.58 -2.37 18.39
N ARG A 344 34.01 -3.61 18.69
CA ARG A 344 33.92 -4.75 17.77
C ARG A 344 32.47 -5.10 17.40
N ASN A 345 31.58 -5.13 18.38
CA ASN A 345 30.18 -5.49 18.15
C ASN A 345 29.44 -4.38 17.38
N PHE A 346 29.75 -3.11 17.65
CA PHE A 346 29.18 -1.95 16.95
C PHE A 346 29.63 -1.88 15.48
N THR A 347 30.91 -2.12 15.16
CA THR A 347 31.37 -2.24 13.77
C THR A 347 30.66 -3.38 13.02
N ALA A 348 30.41 -4.52 13.68
CA ALA A 348 29.65 -5.62 13.08
C ALA A 348 28.17 -5.29 12.87
N LEU A 349 27.56 -4.54 13.81
CA LEU A 349 26.19 -4.02 13.69
C LEU A 349 26.07 -3.04 12.52
N ASN A 350 26.97 -2.04 12.43
CA ASN A 350 26.95 -1.02 11.39
C ASN A 350 27.12 -1.65 10.00
N LYS A 351 28.09 -2.57 9.85
CA LYS A 351 28.27 -3.33 8.61
C LYS A 351 27.04 -4.13 8.19
N LYS A 352 26.23 -4.63 9.14
CA LYS A 352 24.95 -5.29 8.84
C LYS A 352 23.84 -4.28 8.50
N ARG A 353 23.78 -3.13 9.18
CA ARG A 353 22.86 -1.99 8.89
C ARG A 353 23.08 -1.44 7.48
N PHE A 354 24.34 -1.38 7.01
CA PHE A 354 24.72 -0.91 5.67
C PHE A 354 24.72 -2.01 4.61
N GLY A 355 24.70 -3.29 5.00
CA GLY A 355 24.42 -4.42 4.10
C GLY A 355 22.94 -4.62 3.73
N ARG A 356 22.01 -3.90 4.38
CA ARG A 356 20.58 -3.84 4.01
C ARG A 356 20.35 -2.82 2.90
N HIS A 357 19.29 -3.01 2.11
CA HIS A 357 18.92 -2.05 1.08
C HIS A 357 18.46 -0.72 1.72
N PRO A 358 18.77 0.48 1.16
CA PRO A 358 18.40 1.76 1.78
C PRO A 358 16.90 1.89 2.10
N TYR A 359 16.03 1.39 1.22
CA TYR A 359 14.57 1.34 1.45
C TYR A 359 14.12 0.36 2.56
N GLU A 360 15.02 -0.33 3.26
CA GLU A 360 14.70 -1.05 4.51
C GLU A 360 14.96 -0.20 5.78
N ARG A 361 15.58 0.98 5.64
CA ARG A 361 16.06 1.82 6.77
C ARG A 361 15.23 3.09 7.00
N ILE A 362 14.60 3.61 5.95
CA ILE A 362 13.79 4.85 5.97
C ILE A 362 12.43 4.55 6.62
N ALA A 363 11.89 5.43 7.48
CA ALA A 363 10.54 5.27 8.04
C ALA A 363 9.45 5.35 6.96
N THR A 364 8.30 4.69 7.14
CA THR A 364 7.15 4.84 6.22
C THR A 364 6.34 6.11 6.52
N PRO A 365 5.64 6.72 5.53
CA PRO A 365 4.82 7.91 5.79
C PRO A 365 3.61 7.65 6.72
N PHE A 366 3.12 6.40 6.75
CA PHE A 366 2.04 5.95 7.63
C PHE A 366 2.45 4.66 8.33
N GLN A 367 1.95 4.41 9.54
CA GLN A 367 2.28 3.21 10.31
C GLN A 367 1.67 1.96 9.65
N VAL A 368 2.53 1.04 9.20
CA VAL A 368 2.11 -0.29 8.77
C VAL A 368 2.15 -1.24 9.98
N GLN A 369 1.17 -2.13 10.06
CA GLN A 369 0.96 -3.04 11.18
C GLN A 369 0.91 -4.48 10.65
N SER A 370 1.50 -5.43 11.36
CA SER A 370 1.35 -6.86 11.04
C SER A 370 0.30 -7.50 11.96
N TRP A 371 -0.62 -8.28 11.38
CA TRP A 371 -1.63 -9.04 12.12
C TRP A 371 -1.04 -10.23 12.89
N SER A 372 0.26 -10.50 12.74
CA SER A 372 0.96 -11.51 13.51
C SER A 372 2.36 -11.06 13.96
N ALA A 373 2.87 -11.70 15.00
CA ALA A 373 4.24 -11.53 15.48
C ALA A 373 4.81 -12.87 16.00
N PRO A 374 6.13 -13.10 15.96
CA PRO A 374 6.76 -14.22 16.66
C PRO A 374 6.71 -14.01 18.18
N ALA A 375 7.04 -15.05 18.95
CA ALA A 375 7.25 -14.92 20.39
C ALA A 375 8.50 -14.05 20.67
N LEU A 376 8.28 -12.79 21.03
CA LEU A 376 9.34 -11.84 21.41
C LEU A 376 9.65 -11.94 22.91
N GLU A 377 10.90 -12.23 23.25
CA GLU A 377 11.40 -12.17 24.63
C GLU A 377 11.34 -10.71 25.13
N HIS A 378 10.66 -10.45 26.26
CA HIS A 378 10.56 -9.10 26.84
C HIS A 378 11.91 -8.66 27.44
N ASN A 379 12.79 -8.20 26.56
CA ASN A 379 14.11 -7.69 26.91
C ASN A 379 14.04 -6.28 27.52
N VAL A 380 15.13 -5.90 28.20
CA VAL A 380 15.32 -4.56 28.78
C VAL A 380 15.52 -3.55 27.66
N ASP A 381 14.40 -3.01 27.20
CA ASP A 381 14.31 -1.90 26.25
C ASP A 381 14.13 -0.60 27.03
N LEU A 382 15.04 0.33 26.77
CA LEU A 382 15.22 1.58 27.50
C LEU A 382 14.79 2.78 26.65
N VAL A 383 14.47 2.58 25.37
CA VAL A 383 13.83 3.57 24.49
C VAL A 383 12.36 3.65 24.91
N ARG A 384 11.64 2.53 24.81
CA ARG A 384 10.24 2.38 25.24
C ARG A 384 9.98 2.82 26.68
N ALA A 385 10.95 2.65 27.57
CA ALA A 385 10.87 3.09 28.97
C ALA A 385 10.96 4.62 29.13
N GLU A 386 11.70 5.31 28.25
CA GLU A 386 11.80 6.77 28.22
C GLU A 386 10.63 7.40 27.45
N ASP A 387 10.17 6.81 26.34
CA ASP A 387 8.98 7.27 25.62
C ASP A 387 7.72 7.20 26.48
N SER A 388 7.61 6.15 27.31
CA SER A 388 6.56 6.01 28.34
C SER A 388 6.53 7.14 29.39
N TYR A 389 7.59 7.95 29.44
CA TYR A 389 7.73 9.12 30.32
C TYR A 389 7.60 10.44 29.53
N SER A 390 8.24 10.56 28.36
CA SER A 390 8.15 11.72 27.47
C SER A 390 6.71 12.00 27.01
N SER A 391 6.00 10.95 26.57
CA SER A 391 4.58 11.01 26.12
C SER A 391 3.60 11.55 27.18
N ARG A 392 3.95 11.46 28.47
CA ARG A 392 3.12 11.91 29.60
C ARG A 392 3.36 13.36 30.02
N LEU A 393 4.40 14.00 29.46
CA LEU A 393 4.87 15.32 29.89
C LEU A 393 4.98 16.33 28.74
N LEU A 394 4.47 16.00 27.55
CA LEU A 394 4.41 16.88 26.37
C LEU A 394 5.78 17.42 25.88
N PHE A 395 6.90 16.84 26.34
CA PHE A 395 8.22 17.48 26.18
C PHE A 395 8.84 17.42 24.77
N GLU A 396 8.45 16.47 23.91
CA GLU A 396 9.19 16.22 22.65
C GLU A 396 8.68 16.98 21.42
N GLU A 397 7.40 17.32 21.32
CA GLU A 397 6.83 18.04 20.15
C GLU A 397 6.98 19.58 20.24
N HIS A 398 7.74 20.10 21.21
CA HIS A 398 7.99 21.54 21.37
C HIS A 398 9.15 22.04 20.49
N ILE A 399 8.83 22.68 19.37
CA ILE A 399 9.74 23.58 18.67
C ILE A 399 9.87 24.88 19.50
N PRO A 400 11.10 25.34 19.86
CA PRO A 400 11.27 26.54 20.66
C PRO A 400 10.65 27.78 20.00
N GLY A 401 9.69 28.40 20.68
CA GLY A 401 8.98 29.59 20.20
C GLY A 401 7.52 29.33 19.77
N GLN A 402 7.15 28.08 19.46
CA GLN A 402 5.76 27.72 19.22
C GLN A 402 5.04 27.40 20.53
N GLN A 403 3.88 28.03 20.74
CA GLN A 403 2.81 27.44 21.54
C GLN A 403 2.33 26.14 20.85
N THR A 404 1.71 25.23 21.60
CA THR A 404 1.12 23.96 21.14
C THR A 404 0.69 23.96 19.67
N ARG A 405 1.24 23.03 18.87
CA ARG A 405 1.11 22.97 17.40
C ARG A 405 -0.33 23.23 16.93
N ASP A 406 -0.50 24.17 16.01
CA ASP A 406 -1.81 24.43 15.38
C ASP A 406 -1.93 23.64 14.08
N TRP A 407 -2.52 22.45 14.20
CA TRP A 407 -2.81 21.57 13.07
C TRP A 407 -3.72 22.21 12.02
N ASN A 408 -4.63 23.11 12.44
CA ASN A 408 -5.57 23.72 11.52
C ASN A 408 -4.90 24.82 10.70
N GLU A 409 -4.03 25.62 11.32
CA GLU A 409 -3.21 26.61 10.61
C GLU A 409 -2.23 25.93 9.64
N GLU A 410 -1.54 24.85 10.04
CA GLU A 410 -0.64 24.13 9.13
C GLU A 410 -1.37 23.46 7.95
N LEU A 411 -2.54 22.85 8.18
CA LEU A 411 -3.37 22.26 7.12
C LEU A 411 -4.02 23.32 6.22
N SER A 412 -4.28 24.53 6.72
CA SER A 412 -4.86 25.63 5.94
C SER A 412 -3.81 26.39 5.14
N SER A 413 -2.68 26.74 5.75
CA SER A 413 -1.56 27.44 5.10
C SER A 413 -0.91 26.60 3.99
N THR A 414 -0.83 25.27 4.13
CA THR A 414 -0.40 24.39 3.03
C THR A 414 -1.39 24.38 1.84
N ARG A 415 -2.68 24.68 2.06
CA ARG A 415 -3.66 24.94 0.97
C ARG A 415 -3.58 26.36 0.41
N GLU A 416 -2.94 27.29 1.10
CA GLU A 416 -2.75 28.68 0.64
C GLU A 416 -1.45 28.91 -0.15
N LEU A 417 -0.55 27.91 -0.16
CA LEU A 417 0.65 27.92 -1.00
C LEU A 417 0.30 28.15 -2.49
N PRO A 418 1.17 28.86 -3.24
CA PRO A 418 0.98 29.09 -4.67
C PRO A 418 0.81 27.79 -5.49
N LYS A 419 0.16 27.93 -6.64
CA LYS A 419 -0.22 26.81 -7.52
C LYS A 419 -0.12 27.16 -9.00
N THR A 420 0.68 28.16 -9.35
CA THR A 420 0.76 28.71 -10.72
C THR A 420 1.78 27.98 -11.57
N THR A 421 2.94 27.65 -11.02
CA THR A 421 3.99 26.87 -11.70
C THR A 421 4.03 25.42 -11.22
N LEU A 422 4.65 24.51 -11.99
CA LEU A 422 4.83 23.11 -11.56
C LEU A 422 5.67 22.98 -10.27
N PRO A 423 6.80 23.69 -10.07
CA PRO A 423 7.56 23.64 -8.82
C PRO A 423 6.74 24.09 -7.60
N GLU A 424 5.93 25.14 -7.72
CA GLU A 424 5.00 25.57 -6.67
C GLU A 424 4.01 24.46 -6.30
N ARG A 425 3.38 23.84 -7.31
CA ARG A 425 2.40 22.76 -7.10
C ARG A 425 3.02 21.54 -6.44
N LEU A 426 4.24 21.14 -6.83
CA LEU A 426 4.97 20.04 -6.19
C LEU A 426 5.40 20.36 -4.75
N LEU A 427 5.87 21.58 -4.49
CA LEU A 427 6.20 22.02 -3.13
C LEU A 427 4.95 22.03 -2.23
N ARG A 428 3.82 22.49 -2.77
CA ARG A 428 2.51 22.51 -2.14
C ARG A 428 2.00 21.11 -1.82
N GLU A 429 2.01 20.18 -2.78
CA GLU A 429 1.61 18.79 -2.56
C GLU A 429 2.55 18.08 -1.56
N ARG A 430 3.86 18.31 -1.63
CA ARG A 430 4.86 17.83 -0.64
C ARG A 430 4.53 18.31 0.77
N ALA A 431 4.23 19.60 0.93
CA ALA A 431 3.91 20.19 2.23
C ALA A 431 2.58 19.65 2.80
N MET A 432 1.53 19.58 1.97
CA MET A 432 0.25 18.96 2.33
C MET A 432 0.43 17.52 2.80
N PHE A 433 1.16 16.71 2.05
CA PHE A 433 1.38 15.30 2.37
C PHE A 433 2.07 15.14 3.73
N LYS A 434 3.14 15.92 3.98
CA LYS A 434 3.90 15.88 5.24
C LYS A 434 3.07 16.30 6.46
N VAL A 435 2.37 17.44 6.39
CA VAL A 435 1.51 17.91 7.49
C VAL A 435 0.37 16.92 7.74
N HIS A 436 -0.19 16.33 6.68
CA HIS A 436 -1.24 15.31 6.80
C HIS A 436 -0.72 14.00 7.43
N SER A 437 0.47 13.52 7.08
CA SER A 437 1.06 12.33 7.72
C SER A 437 1.32 12.56 9.22
N ASP A 438 1.85 13.72 9.58
CA ASP A 438 2.05 14.11 10.98
C ASP A 438 0.71 14.13 11.74
N PHE A 439 -0.33 14.76 11.14
CA PHE A 439 -1.66 14.85 11.74
C PHE A 439 -2.30 13.47 11.93
N VAL A 440 -2.18 12.56 10.95
CA VAL A 440 -2.66 11.18 11.08
C VAL A 440 -1.93 10.44 12.20
N ALA A 441 -0.62 10.61 12.34
CA ALA A 441 0.16 9.99 13.42
C ALA A 441 -0.27 10.53 14.80
N ALA A 442 -0.41 11.86 14.94
CA ALA A 442 -0.87 12.50 16.17
C ALA A 442 -2.31 12.10 16.53
N ALA A 443 -3.24 12.15 15.58
CA ALA A 443 -4.63 11.72 15.77
C ALA A 443 -4.72 10.25 16.20
N THR A 444 -3.87 9.38 15.65
CA THR A 444 -3.80 7.96 16.03
C THR A 444 -3.31 7.79 17.48
N ARG A 445 -2.21 8.47 17.86
CA ARG A 445 -1.70 8.47 19.25
C ARG A 445 -2.77 8.97 20.24
N GLY A 446 -3.40 10.11 19.95
CA GLY A 446 -4.45 10.70 20.78
C GLY A 446 -5.67 9.80 20.96
N ALA A 447 -6.16 9.19 19.88
CA ALA A 447 -7.31 8.28 19.93
C ALA A 447 -7.05 7.05 20.82
N MET A 448 -5.85 6.47 20.79
CA MET A 448 -5.47 5.38 21.71
C MET A 448 -5.45 5.87 23.17
N MET A 449 -4.81 7.01 23.43
CA MET A 449 -4.70 7.58 24.79
C MET A 449 -6.06 7.98 25.40
N VAL A 450 -7.03 8.38 24.56
CA VAL A 450 -8.43 8.61 24.98
C VAL A 450 -9.11 7.32 25.41
N ILE A 451 -9.02 6.24 24.62
CA ILE A 451 -9.68 4.96 24.89
C ILE A 451 -9.04 4.20 26.06
N ASP A 452 -7.74 4.32 26.24
CA ASP A 452 -7.02 3.77 27.40
C ASP A 452 -7.20 4.62 28.69
N GLY A 453 -7.84 5.79 28.59
CA GLY A 453 -8.19 6.64 29.73
C GLY A 453 -7.04 7.51 30.26
N ASN A 454 -5.98 7.69 29.48
CA ASN A 454 -4.85 8.56 29.81
C ASN A 454 -5.17 10.06 29.59
N VAL A 455 -6.18 10.37 28.77
CA VAL A 455 -6.66 11.75 28.52
C VAL A 455 -7.92 12.02 29.35
N MET A 456 -7.96 13.16 30.05
CA MET A 456 -9.15 13.61 30.77
C MET A 456 -10.19 14.19 29.81
N ALA A 457 -11.47 13.86 30.04
CA ALA A 457 -12.57 14.45 29.28
C ALA A 457 -12.80 15.91 29.69
N ILE A 458 -13.19 16.75 28.74
CA ILE A 458 -13.58 18.16 28.94
C ILE A 458 -14.84 18.24 29.80
N ASN A 459 -15.75 17.30 29.59
CA ASN A 459 -17.02 17.12 30.29
C ASN A 459 -17.02 15.84 31.17
N PRO A 460 -16.23 15.79 32.26
CA PRO A 460 -16.04 14.56 33.04
C PRO A 460 -17.29 14.13 33.83
N GLY A 461 -18.24 15.05 34.02
CA GLY A 461 -19.56 14.76 34.63
C GLY A 461 -20.52 14.00 33.70
N ASP A 462 -20.31 14.05 32.39
CA ASP A 462 -21.21 13.41 31.43
C ASP A 462 -20.96 11.89 31.33
N ALA A 463 -21.96 11.18 30.82
CA ALA A 463 -21.90 9.74 30.56
C ALA A 463 -20.77 9.40 29.57
N LYS A 464 -20.12 8.24 29.72
CA LYS A 464 -18.91 7.88 28.95
C LYS A 464 -19.03 8.04 27.44
N ASN A 465 -20.21 7.75 26.88
CA ASN A 465 -20.53 7.85 25.45
C ASN A 465 -20.71 9.29 24.95
N MET A 466 -20.89 10.27 25.84
CA MET A 466 -21.04 11.69 25.51
C MET A 466 -19.77 12.52 25.79
N ARG A 467 -18.66 11.86 26.17
CA ARG A 467 -17.43 12.54 26.55
C ARG A 467 -16.63 12.99 25.33
N MET A 468 -16.17 14.24 25.41
CA MET A 468 -15.30 14.89 24.44
C MET A 468 -13.93 15.12 25.09
N TYR A 469 -12.88 15.02 24.29
CA TYR A 469 -11.49 15.10 24.76
C TYR A 469 -10.71 16.01 23.80
N ILE A 470 -9.70 16.73 24.32
CA ILE A 470 -8.69 17.40 23.52
C ILE A 470 -7.32 16.87 23.93
N TRP A 471 -6.48 16.57 22.94
CA TRP A 471 -5.09 16.18 23.15
C TRP A 471 -4.26 16.70 21.97
N ASN A 472 -3.15 17.36 22.26
CA ASN A 472 -2.26 17.97 21.26
C ASN A 472 -3.00 18.82 20.20
N ASN A 473 -3.93 19.69 20.63
CA ASN A 473 -4.79 20.53 19.78
C ASN A 473 -5.64 19.79 18.72
N ILE A 474 -5.88 18.49 18.92
CA ILE A 474 -6.85 17.70 18.17
C ILE A 474 -8.06 17.45 19.08
N PHE A 475 -9.27 17.64 18.53
CA PHE A 475 -10.54 17.33 19.19
C PHE A 475 -10.93 15.88 18.91
N PHE A 476 -11.37 15.16 19.95
CA PHE A 476 -11.76 13.75 19.87
C PHE A 476 -13.17 13.53 20.41
N SER A 477 -14.00 12.89 19.59
CA SER A 477 -15.37 12.46 19.93
C SER A 477 -15.58 10.97 19.69
N LEU A 478 -16.53 10.37 20.40
CA LEU A 478 -16.86 8.93 20.29
C LEU A 478 -18.09 8.73 19.41
N GLY A 479 -18.04 7.75 18.50
CA GLY A 479 -19.10 7.43 17.54
C GLY A 479 -20.32 6.70 18.14
N PHE A 480 -20.95 7.32 19.15
CA PHE A 480 -22.22 6.88 19.76
C PHE A 480 -23.34 7.88 19.44
N ASP A 481 -24.59 7.43 19.57
CA ASP A 481 -25.73 8.36 19.51
C ASP A 481 -25.80 9.20 20.79
N VAL A 482 -25.84 10.52 20.62
CA VAL A 482 -25.80 11.50 21.71
C VAL A 482 -27.10 12.30 21.65
N ARG A 483 -27.83 12.33 22.77
CA ARG A 483 -29.15 12.99 22.90
C ARG A 483 -30.19 12.54 21.86
N ASP A 484 -30.16 11.26 21.46
CA ASP A 484 -31.09 10.67 20.47
C ASP A 484 -31.04 11.32 19.07
N HIS A 485 -29.99 12.07 18.73
CA HIS A 485 -29.83 12.77 17.44
C HIS A 485 -30.00 11.83 16.24
N TYR A 486 -29.41 10.63 16.29
CA TYR A 486 -29.48 9.66 15.19
C TYR A 486 -30.68 8.71 15.28
N LYS A 487 -31.59 8.87 16.25
CA LYS A 487 -32.74 7.98 16.49
C LYS A 487 -33.58 7.72 15.25
N ASN A 488 -33.98 8.78 14.52
CA ASN A 488 -34.75 8.70 13.27
C ASN A 488 -33.98 7.96 12.15
N PHE A 489 -32.64 7.95 12.22
CA PHE A 489 -31.75 7.39 11.22
C PHE A 489 -31.20 5.99 11.56
N GLY A 490 -31.46 5.44 12.75
CA GLY A 490 -30.97 4.11 13.18
C GLY A 490 -30.15 4.11 14.48
N GLY A 491 -30.15 5.20 15.23
CA GLY A 491 -29.49 5.35 16.53
C GLY A 491 -27.98 5.11 16.45
N ASN A 492 -27.44 4.32 17.39
CA ASN A 492 -26.03 3.97 17.45
C ASN A 492 -25.47 3.38 16.14
N HIS A 493 -26.27 2.65 15.34
CA HIS A 493 -25.81 2.13 14.05
C HIS A 493 -25.61 3.23 13.00
N ALA A 494 -26.37 4.31 13.06
CA ALA A 494 -26.20 5.49 12.23
C ALA A 494 -25.07 6.39 12.75
N ALA A 495 -25.03 6.66 14.07
CA ALA A 495 -23.98 7.44 14.70
C ALA A 495 -22.57 6.83 14.49
N PHE A 496 -22.47 5.49 14.50
CA PHE A 496 -21.22 4.80 14.18
C PHE A 496 -20.85 4.95 12.70
N TYR A 497 -21.83 5.02 11.78
CA TYR A 497 -21.58 5.14 10.34
C TYR A 497 -21.27 6.57 9.88
N ALA A 498 -21.93 7.58 10.47
CA ALA A 498 -21.86 8.98 10.04
C ALA A 498 -20.44 9.56 9.88
N PRO A 499 -19.45 9.30 10.77
CA PRO A 499 -18.07 9.76 10.56
C PRO A 499 -17.39 9.22 9.29
N CYS A 500 -17.84 8.09 8.75
CA CYS A 500 -17.36 7.60 7.45
C CYS A 500 -18.03 8.29 6.26
N CYS A 501 -19.25 8.81 6.42
CA CYS A 501 -19.87 9.68 5.42
C CYS A 501 -19.22 11.05 5.43
N ASP A 502 -19.05 11.66 6.60
CA ASP A 502 -18.37 12.95 6.79
C ASP A 502 -16.95 12.92 6.20
N LEU A 503 -16.13 11.91 6.55
CA LEU A 503 -14.79 11.75 5.96
C LEU A 503 -14.81 11.57 4.42
N ASN A 504 -15.84 10.94 3.85
CA ASN A 504 -15.99 10.86 2.40
C ASN A 504 -16.39 12.21 1.77
N GLY A 505 -17.16 13.03 2.48
CA GLY A 505 -17.49 14.40 2.09
C GLY A 505 -16.28 15.33 2.19
N VAL A 506 -15.52 15.28 3.29
CA VAL A 506 -14.23 15.98 3.45
C VAL A 506 -13.27 15.62 2.32
N LYS A 507 -13.15 14.33 1.99
CA LYS A 507 -12.37 13.85 0.83
C LYS A 507 -12.87 14.47 -0.49
N ALA A 508 -14.18 14.54 -0.71
CA ALA A 508 -14.76 15.07 -1.92
C ALA A 508 -14.48 16.57 -2.09
N TYR A 509 -14.79 17.39 -1.08
CA TYR A 509 -14.51 18.83 -1.11
C TYR A 509 -13.00 19.14 -1.17
N GLY A 510 -12.16 18.36 -0.46
CA GLY A 510 -10.71 18.48 -0.53
C GLY A 510 -10.12 18.18 -1.91
N MET A 511 -10.73 17.28 -2.68
CA MET A 511 -10.32 16.98 -4.07
C MET A 511 -10.67 18.07 -5.08
N LEU A 512 -11.60 18.98 -4.77
CA LEU A 512 -11.91 20.14 -5.64
C LEU A 512 -10.97 21.32 -5.40
N ASP A 513 -10.33 21.34 -4.22
CA ASP A 513 -9.43 22.39 -3.72
C ASP A 513 -9.90 23.83 -4.03
N THR A 514 -11.18 24.10 -3.76
CA THR A 514 -11.80 25.40 -4.04
C THR A 514 -11.21 26.49 -3.14
N GLU A 515 -10.69 27.54 -3.78
CA GLU A 515 -10.02 28.66 -3.12
C GLU A 515 -10.97 29.43 -2.21
N GLY A 516 -10.53 29.70 -0.98
CA GLY A 516 -11.37 30.31 0.07
C GLY A 516 -12.28 29.33 0.84
N LEU A 517 -12.37 28.05 0.46
CA LEU A 517 -13.21 27.03 1.11
C LEU A 517 -12.37 25.94 1.79
N TYR A 518 -12.47 25.86 3.12
CA TYR A 518 -11.59 25.06 3.99
C TYR A 518 -12.35 23.92 4.67
N THR A 519 -11.67 22.80 4.89
CA THR A 519 -12.20 21.58 5.53
C THR A 519 -11.26 21.18 6.66
N LEU A 520 -11.79 20.72 7.79
CA LEU A 520 -10.95 20.28 8.91
C LEU A 520 -10.15 19.02 8.56
N GLY A 521 -8.92 18.93 9.08
CA GLY A 521 -8.20 17.68 9.13
C GLY A 521 -9.03 16.67 9.89
N THR A 522 -9.45 15.58 9.23
CA THR A 522 -10.40 14.60 9.79
C THR A 522 -9.85 13.18 9.66
N VAL A 523 -9.79 12.46 10.78
CA VAL A 523 -9.33 11.07 10.86
C VAL A 523 -10.33 10.26 11.69
N VAL A 524 -10.68 9.06 11.23
CA VAL A 524 -11.57 8.13 11.94
C VAL A 524 -10.80 6.88 12.33
N VAL A 525 -10.75 6.60 13.64
CA VAL A 525 -9.98 5.50 14.22
C VAL A 525 -10.92 4.47 14.85
N ASP A 526 -10.89 3.22 14.39
CA ASP A 526 -11.52 2.09 15.07
C ASP A 526 -10.48 1.46 16.04
N TYR A 527 -10.73 1.49 17.35
CA TYR A 527 -9.81 0.92 18.37
C TYR A 527 -10.58 0.26 19.54
N ARG A 528 -10.16 -0.94 19.95
CA ARG A 528 -10.77 -1.74 21.06
C ARG A 528 -12.31 -1.83 21.01
N GLY A 529 -12.89 -1.84 19.82
CA GLY A 529 -14.36 -1.88 19.60
C GLY A 529 -15.06 -0.52 19.56
N PHE A 530 -14.38 0.57 19.96
CA PHE A 530 -14.85 1.94 19.84
C PHE A 530 -14.51 2.52 18.46
N ARG A 531 -15.26 3.56 18.06
CA ARG A 531 -14.88 4.48 16.98
C ARG A 531 -14.63 5.85 17.58
N VAL A 532 -13.49 6.43 17.25
CA VAL A 532 -13.09 7.79 17.62
C VAL A 532 -13.01 8.62 16.33
N THR A 533 -13.66 9.78 16.32
CA THR A 533 -13.43 10.80 15.30
C THR A 533 -12.44 11.81 15.87
N ALA A 534 -11.40 12.12 15.12
CA ALA A 534 -10.35 13.07 15.45
C ALA A 534 -10.36 14.21 14.42
N GLN A 535 -10.49 15.45 14.89
CA GLN A 535 -10.65 16.65 14.04
C GLN A 535 -9.73 17.79 14.48
N SER A 536 -9.23 18.59 13.53
CA SER A 536 -8.55 19.86 13.82
C SER A 536 -9.52 20.88 14.42
N ILE A 537 -9.02 21.82 15.22
CA ILE A 537 -9.85 22.83 15.92
C ILE A 537 -9.87 24.13 15.10
N ILE A 538 -11.02 24.78 14.97
CA ILE A 538 -11.15 26.07 14.26
C ILE A 538 -10.57 27.21 15.12
N PRO A 539 -9.69 28.08 14.58
CA PRO A 539 -9.15 29.25 15.26
C PRO A 539 -10.23 30.17 15.86
N ASP A 540 -10.00 30.55 17.11
CA ASP A 540 -11.02 30.72 18.14
C ASP A 540 -12.32 31.44 17.74
N LYS A 541 -13.40 30.68 17.60
CA LYS A 541 -14.77 31.14 17.91
C LYS A 541 -15.49 30.14 18.81
N GLY A 542 -14.91 29.91 19.99
CA GLY A 542 -15.69 29.55 21.17
C GLY A 542 -16.46 28.23 21.12
N ILE A 543 -15.99 27.21 20.38
CA ILE A 543 -16.62 25.86 20.38
C ILE A 543 -16.68 25.26 21.81
N LEU A 544 -15.80 25.72 22.71
CA LEU A 544 -15.76 25.35 24.12
C LEU A 544 -16.46 26.35 25.07
N GLU A 545 -16.86 27.53 24.57
CA GLU A 545 -17.54 28.57 25.35
C GLU A 545 -19.05 28.44 25.23
N ARG A 546 -19.74 28.32 26.37
CA ARG A 546 -21.15 27.90 26.44
C ARG A 546 -22.20 28.94 25.99
N GLU A 547 -21.77 30.06 25.42
CA GLU A 547 -22.64 31.23 25.17
C GLU A 547 -22.93 31.50 23.67
N GLN A 548 -22.43 30.65 22.76
CA GLN A 548 -22.40 30.96 21.31
C GLN A 548 -23.15 29.95 20.42
N GLU A 549 -24.47 29.80 20.59
CA GLU A 549 -25.36 29.02 19.69
C GLU A 549 -25.57 29.68 18.30
N HIS A 550 -24.70 30.62 17.90
CA HIS A 550 -24.87 31.50 16.73
C HIS A 550 -23.62 31.58 15.81
N SER A 551 -22.69 30.62 15.91
CA SER A 551 -21.46 30.58 15.09
C SER A 551 -21.66 30.01 13.68
N VAL A 552 -22.76 29.31 13.42
CA VAL A 552 -23.12 28.70 12.13
C VAL A 552 -23.84 29.74 11.24
N VAL A 553 -23.25 30.06 10.09
CA VAL A 553 -23.77 31.08 9.15
C VAL A 553 -24.32 30.50 7.84
N TYR A 554 -24.16 29.20 7.63
CA TYR A 554 -24.72 28.46 6.50
C TYR A 554 -25.14 27.06 6.98
N GLY A 555 -26.28 26.55 6.50
CA GLY A 555 -26.85 25.26 6.89
C GLY A 555 -27.83 25.37 8.06
N SER A 556 -28.10 24.25 8.74
CA SER A 556 -28.97 24.23 9.93
C SER A 556 -28.22 24.34 11.25
N ILE A 557 -28.87 25.03 12.20
CA ILE A 557 -28.46 25.07 13.61
C ILE A 557 -29.24 24.00 14.39
N ASP A 558 -30.57 24.00 14.26
CA ASP A 558 -31.50 23.15 15.04
C ASP A 558 -31.99 21.90 14.31
N PHE A 559 -31.06 21.17 13.65
CA PHE A 559 -31.31 19.87 12.99
C PHE A 559 -32.49 19.87 11.99
N GLY A 560 -32.67 20.96 11.26
CA GLY A 560 -33.63 21.11 10.16
C GLY A 560 -34.59 22.28 10.31
N LYS A 561 -34.94 22.68 11.54
CA LYS A 561 -35.96 23.71 11.81
C LYS A 561 -35.56 25.10 11.37
N THR A 562 -34.36 25.50 11.80
CA THR A 562 -33.73 26.78 11.46
C THR A 562 -32.67 26.51 10.40
N ALA A 563 -32.80 27.16 9.24
CA ALA A 563 -31.81 27.13 8.16
C ALA A 563 -31.35 28.55 7.84
N GLN A 564 -30.04 28.71 7.64
CA GLN A 564 -29.39 29.99 7.34
C GLN A 564 -28.48 29.87 6.11
N THR A 565 -28.24 31.00 5.44
CA THR A 565 -27.35 31.15 4.29
C THR A 565 -26.59 32.46 4.36
N HIS A 566 -25.41 32.49 3.74
CA HIS A 566 -24.51 33.63 3.70
C HIS A 566 -23.91 33.76 2.30
N GLU A 567 -23.84 34.99 1.76
CA GLU A 567 -23.53 35.26 0.35
C GLU A 567 -22.20 34.64 -0.11
N LYS A 568 -21.13 34.78 0.68
CA LYS A 568 -19.83 34.15 0.38
C LYS A 568 -19.90 32.61 0.30
N TYR A 569 -20.74 31.97 1.13
CA TYR A 569 -20.91 30.51 1.07
C TYR A 569 -21.69 30.09 -0.18
N VAL A 570 -22.67 30.89 -0.62
CA VAL A 570 -23.34 30.68 -1.90
C VAL A 570 -22.33 30.76 -3.06
N GLU A 571 -21.49 31.80 -3.10
CA GLU A 571 -20.49 31.98 -4.17
C GLU A 571 -19.44 30.85 -4.18
N LEU A 572 -18.94 30.44 -3.02
CA LEU A 572 -17.97 29.34 -2.89
C LEU A 572 -18.59 27.99 -3.27
N LEU A 573 -19.79 27.69 -2.77
CA LEU A 573 -20.44 26.40 -3.01
C LEU A 573 -20.98 26.26 -4.43
N GLU A 574 -21.48 27.34 -5.05
CA GLU A 574 -21.95 27.31 -6.44
C GLU A 574 -20.86 26.79 -7.40
N LYS A 575 -19.60 27.19 -7.17
CA LYS A 575 -18.42 26.66 -7.90
C LYS A 575 -18.26 25.14 -7.74
N THR A 576 -18.52 24.59 -6.55
CA THR A 576 -18.42 23.14 -6.28
C THR A 576 -19.57 22.32 -6.88
N THR A 577 -20.77 22.89 -6.99
CA THR A 577 -22.00 22.12 -7.31
C THR A 577 -21.95 21.33 -8.61
N LYS A 578 -21.28 21.86 -9.66
CA LYS A 578 -21.18 21.19 -10.97
C LYS A 578 -20.16 20.04 -10.97
N GLN A 579 -19.21 20.03 -10.03
CA GLN A 579 -18.20 18.96 -9.90
C GLN A 579 -18.66 17.86 -8.94
N LEU A 580 -19.36 18.22 -7.86
CA LEU A 580 -19.98 17.25 -6.92
C LEU A 580 -21.34 16.71 -7.41
N HIS A 581 -21.86 17.23 -8.52
CA HIS A 581 -23.20 16.92 -9.03
C HIS A 581 -24.33 17.19 -8.00
N VAL A 582 -24.18 18.25 -7.19
CA VAL A 582 -25.16 18.67 -6.18
C VAL A 582 -26.16 19.66 -6.77
N PHE A 583 -27.46 19.41 -6.57
CA PHE A 583 -28.55 20.26 -7.04
C PHE A 583 -28.82 21.40 -6.04
N PRO A 584 -28.73 22.69 -6.45
CA PRO A 584 -29.10 23.81 -5.60
C PRO A 584 -30.62 23.84 -5.39
N HIS A 585 -31.09 23.71 -4.15
CA HIS A 585 -32.50 23.49 -3.82
C HIS A 585 -33.00 24.47 -2.75
N CYS A 586 -34.31 24.72 -2.72
CA CYS A 586 -34.94 25.59 -1.74
C CYS A 586 -35.70 24.78 -0.69
N ILE A 587 -35.61 25.21 0.56
CA ILE A 587 -36.25 24.59 1.73
C ILE A 587 -36.98 25.65 2.56
N LYS A 588 -37.90 25.22 3.41
CA LYS A 588 -38.62 26.10 4.35
C LYS A 588 -37.93 26.09 5.71
N SER A 589 -37.65 27.28 6.22
CA SER A 589 -37.06 27.57 7.53
C SER A 589 -38.12 28.22 8.41
N GLU A 590 -38.34 27.73 9.63
CA GLU A 590 -39.44 28.16 10.51
C GLU A 590 -39.44 29.68 10.78
N GLU A 591 -38.26 30.31 10.80
CA GLU A 591 -38.09 31.75 11.08
C GLU A 591 -37.98 32.65 9.85
N LYS A 592 -37.49 32.13 8.72
CA LYS A 592 -37.03 32.95 7.57
C LYS A 592 -37.72 32.64 6.24
N GLY A 593 -38.62 31.67 6.19
CA GLY A 593 -39.31 31.27 4.96
C GLY A 593 -38.40 30.46 4.04
N SER A 594 -38.38 30.79 2.74
CA SER A 594 -37.65 30.01 1.72
C SER A 594 -36.15 30.31 1.74
N VAL A 595 -35.32 29.27 1.89
CA VAL A 595 -33.85 29.35 1.97
C VAL A 595 -33.24 28.46 0.89
N LYS A 596 -32.37 29.02 0.03
CA LYS A 596 -31.73 28.29 -1.07
C LYS A 596 -30.34 27.77 -0.69
N LEU A 597 -30.17 26.44 -0.67
CA LEU A 597 -28.92 25.76 -0.37
C LEU A 597 -28.19 25.28 -1.63
N TYR A 598 -26.88 25.13 -1.49
CA TYR A 598 -25.92 24.67 -2.52
C TYR A 598 -25.10 23.45 -2.05
N SER A 599 -25.46 22.91 -0.88
CA SER A 599 -25.00 21.67 -0.26
C SER A 599 -26.16 21.13 0.59
N SER A 600 -25.99 20.04 1.32
CA SER A 600 -27.04 19.48 2.19
C SER A 600 -27.39 20.39 3.37
N LEU A 601 -28.59 20.25 3.94
CA LEU A 601 -29.06 21.03 5.10
C LEU A 601 -28.25 20.79 6.38
N GLU A 602 -27.78 19.56 6.60
CA GLU A 602 -26.96 19.19 7.75
C GLU A 602 -25.53 19.78 7.69
N CYS A 603 -25.08 20.22 6.51
CA CYS A 603 -23.74 20.77 6.29
C CYS A 603 -23.62 22.19 6.86
N LYS A 604 -22.68 22.41 7.78
CA LYS A 604 -22.50 23.69 8.48
C LYS A 604 -21.34 24.50 7.91
N GLY A 605 -21.58 25.79 7.67
CA GLY A 605 -20.55 26.78 7.38
C GLY A 605 -20.25 27.64 8.61
N ILE A 606 -18.98 27.70 9.01
CA ILE A 606 -18.48 28.51 10.14
C ILE A 606 -17.35 29.42 9.65
N ILE A 607 -17.39 30.71 9.98
CA ILE A 607 -16.30 31.65 9.67
C ILE A 607 -15.39 31.76 10.89
N GLY A 608 -14.16 31.26 10.79
CA GLY A 608 -13.17 31.31 11.88
C GLY A 608 -12.77 32.75 12.24
N ASN A 609 -12.04 32.94 13.35
CA ASN A 609 -11.48 34.26 13.66
C ASN A 609 -10.37 34.68 12.70
N ASP A 610 -9.71 33.71 12.07
CA ASP A 610 -8.79 33.85 10.93
C ASP A 610 -9.47 34.32 9.61
N GLN A 611 -10.79 34.54 9.62
CA GLN A 611 -11.62 34.90 8.46
C GLN A 611 -11.74 33.81 7.38
N ARG A 612 -11.22 32.59 7.61
CA ARG A 612 -11.39 31.46 6.69
C ARG A 612 -12.80 30.88 6.81
N HIS A 613 -13.28 30.29 5.70
CA HIS A 613 -14.65 29.77 5.59
C HIS A 613 -14.60 28.24 5.66
N TYR A 614 -14.94 27.68 6.82
CA TYR A 614 -14.89 26.26 7.11
C TYR A 614 -16.22 25.56 6.83
N ILE A 615 -16.16 24.41 6.17
CA ILE A 615 -17.32 23.56 5.87
C ILE A 615 -17.22 22.22 6.61
N LEU A 616 -18.34 21.82 7.25
CA LEU A 616 -18.43 20.79 8.28
C LEU A 616 -19.69 19.93 8.12
N ASP A 617 -19.77 18.82 8.85
CA ASP A 617 -20.92 17.89 8.90
C ASP A 617 -21.35 17.40 7.50
N LEU A 618 -20.37 16.95 6.71
CA LEU A 618 -20.48 16.64 5.28
C LEU A 618 -21.12 15.26 5.00
N LEU A 619 -21.93 14.75 5.92
CA LEU A 619 -22.40 13.36 5.89
C LEU A 619 -23.41 13.06 4.75
N ARG A 620 -23.95 14.09 4.09
CA ARG A 620 -24.88 14.00 2.94
C ARG A 620 -24.34 14.59 1.63
N THR A 621 -23.02 14.71 1.46
CA THR A 621 -22.42 15.17 0.18
C THR A 621 -22.86 14.32 -1.03
N PHE A 622 -23.20 13.04 -0.84
CA PHE A 622 -23.63 12.14 -1.91
C PHE A 622 -25.10 11.72 -1.78
N PRO A 623 -25.80 11.44 -2.89
CA PRO A 623 -27.26 11.26 -2.87
C PRO A 623 -27.69 9.98 -2.12
N PRO A 624 -28.90 9.94 -1.53
CA PRO A 624 -29.45 8.75 -0.90
C PRO A 624 -29.69 7.62 -1.92
N ASP A 625 -29.32 6.39 -1.57
CA ASP A 625 -29.60 5.17 -2.34
C ASP A 625 -30.89 4.52 -1.81
N VAL A 626 -31.99 4.86 -2.48
CA VAL A 626 -33.37 4.49 -2.13
C VAL A 626 -33.65 2.98 -2.11
N ASN A 627 -32.78 2.13 -2.65
CA ASN A 627 -32.94 0.67 -2.53
C ASN A 627 -32.87 0.20 -1.06
N PHE A 628 -32.22 0.96 -0.16
CA PHE A 628 -32.13 0.64 1.27
C PHE A 628 -32.73 1.73 2.18
N LEU A 629 -33.55 2.62 1.60
CA LEU A 629 -34.31 3.63 2.32
C LEU A 629 -35.81 3.37 2.03
N PRO A 630 -36.52 2.59 2.86
CA PRO A 630 -37.97 2.44 2.73
C PRO A 630 -38.63 3.77 3.08
N LEU A 631 -39.37 4.32 2.12
CA LEU A 631 -40.03 5.62 2.19
C LEU A 631 -41.55 5.42 2.26
N GLU A 632 -42.24 6.31 2.96
CA GLU A 632 -43.69 6.23 3.12
C GLU A 632 -44.38 7.00 1.99
N GLY A 633 -45.31 6.34 1.28
CA GLY A 633 -45.99 6.89 0.10
C GLY A 633 -45.20 6.88 -1.21
N GLU A 634 -43.91 6.56 -1.19
CA GLU A 634 -43.02 6.56 -2.35
C GLU A 634 -42.71 5.15 -2.86
N ASP A 635 -42.90 4.94 -4.16
CA ASP A 635 -42.81 3.63 -4.79
C ASP A 635 -41.58 3.49 -5.70
N LEU A 636 -40.84 2.37 -5.60
CA LEU A 636 -39.73 2.06 -6.50
C LEU A 636 -40.21 1.45 -7.83
N PRO A 637 -39.42 1.58 -8.93
CA PRO A 637 -39.72 0.94 -10.21
C PRO A 637 -39.98 -0.57 -10.09
N GLU A 638 -40.87 -1.10 -10.94
CA GLU A 638 -41.33 -2.50 -10.87
C GLU A 638 -40.18 -3.52 -10.86
N GLU A 639 -39.10 -3.26 -11.59
CA GLU A 639 -37.95 -4.16 -11.68
C GLU A 639 -37.17 -4.23 -10.35
N CYS A 640 -37.14 -3.13 -9.59
CA CYS A 640 -36.56 -3.10 -8.25
C CYS A 640 -37.46 -3.89 -7.28
N LYS A 641 -38.78 -3.70 -7.36
CA LYS A 641 -39.78 -4.48 -6.61
C LYS A 641 -39.69 -5.98 -6.91
N LYS A 642 -39.61 -6.37 -8.19
CA LYS A 642 -39.41 -7.76 -8.67
C LYS A 642 -38.08 -8.37 -8.18
N MET A 643 -37.08 -7.54 -7.83
CA MET A 643 -35.83 -7.97 -7.20
C MET A 643 -35.83 -7.91 -5.66
N GLY A 644 -36.96 -7.54 -5.04
CA GLY A 644 -37.14 -7.50 -3.58
C GLY A 644 -36.67 -6.20 -2.92
N PHE A 645 -36.75 -5.05 -3.58
CA PHE A 645 -36.41 -3.73 -3.04
C PHE A 645 -37.66 -2.81 -2.98
N PRO A 646 -37.73 -1.82 -2.06
CA PRO A 646 -36.70 -1.41 -1.10
C PRO A 646 -36.51 -2.41 0.05
N LYS A 647 -35.34 -2.37 0.70
CA LYS A 647 -34.99 -3.22 1.85
C LYS A 647 -34.77 -2.38 3.09
N LYS A 648 -35.18 -2.90 4.25
CA LYS A 648 -34.86 -2.29 5.54
C LYS A 648 -33.39 -2.58 5.90
N HIS A 649 -32.67 -1.54 6.32
CA HIS A 649 -31.29 -1.61 6.78
C HIS A 649 -31.21 -1.09 8.23
N ARG A 650 -30.15 -1.42 8.98
CA ARG A 650 -30.00 -0.96 10.38
C ARG A 650 -29.80 0.55 10.54
N HIS A 651 -29.35 1.24 9.49
CA HIS A 651 -29.38 2.70 9.41
C HIS A 651 -29.91 3.21 8.07
N ARG A 652 -30.52 4.40 8.10
CA ARG A 652 -31.09 5.13 6.96
C ARG A 652 -30.07 6.03 6.24
N LEU A 653 -28.89 6.28 6.82
CA LEU A 653 -27.77 7.01 6.20
C LEU A 653 -27.11 6.20 5.06
N SER A 654 -27.89 5.84 4.04
CA SER A 654 -27.55 4.84 3.03
C SER A 654 -27.36 5.50 1.67
N THR A 655 -26.18 6.06 1.39
CA THR A 655 -25.88 6.85 0.17
C THR A 655 -25.43 6.01 -1.03
N LEU A 656 -25.50 6.60 -2.23
CA LEU A 656 -24.81 6.18 -3.46
C LEU A 656 -23.32 6.54 -3.35
N ARG A 657 -22.44 5.85 -4.11
CA ARG A 657 -20.99 6.14 -4.15
C ARG A 657 -20.66 7.13 -5.29
N PRO A 658 -19.65 8.01 -5.18
CA PRO A 658 -19.27 8.94 -6.25
C PRO A 658 -18.99 8.25 -7.59
N GLU A 659 -18.31 7.10 -7.56
CA GLU A 659 -17.96 6.33 -8.76
C GLU A 659 -19.21 5.78 -9.48
N LEU A 660 -20.32 5.57 -8.76
CA LEU A 660 -21.61 5.25 -9.37
C LEU A 660 -22.21 6.48 -10.05
N VAL A 661 -22.13 7.64 -9.41
CA VAL A 661 -22.67 8.90 -9.91
C VAL A 661 -21.99 9.25 -11.24
N GLU A 662 -20.66 9.19 -11.29
CA GLU A 662 -19.87 9.38 -12.51
C GLU A 662 -20.30 8.42 -13.64
N VAL A 663 -20.30 7.10 -13.37
CA VAL A 663 -20.63 6.09 -14.39
C VAL A 663 -22.10 6.14 -14.83
N PHE A 664 -23.03 6.55 -13.96
CA PHE A 664 -24.43 6.79 -14.31
C PHE A 664 -24.59 8.06 -15.15
N ILE A 665 -23.84 9.12 -14.86
CA ILE A 665 -23.85 10.35 -15.65
C ILE A 665 -23.26 10.11 -17.04
N ASP A 666 -22.18 9.35 -17.17
CA ASP A 666 -21.65 8.96 -18.49
C ASP A 666 -22.62 8.04 -19.25
N HIS A 667 -23.38 7.18 -18.56
CA HIS A 667 -24.48 6.44 -19.17
C HIS A 667 -25.59 7.37 -19.71
N LEU A 668 -26.06 8.33 -18.90
CA LEU A 668 -27.04 9.33 -19.31
C LEU A 668 -26.50 10.21 -20.44
N TYR A 669 -25.21 10.55 -20.47
CA TYR A 669 -24.58 11.28 -21.56
C TYR A 669 -24.64 10.50 -22.88
N VAL A 670 -24.37 9.19 -22.84
CA VAL A 670 -24.52 8.31 -24.02
C VAL A 670 -25.98 8.20 -24.46
N VAL A 671 -26.95 8.16 -23.54
CA VAL A 671 -28.39 8.18 -23.88
C VAL A 671 -28.80 9.52 -24.52
N PHE A 672 -28.40 10.65 -23.92
CA PHE A 672 -28.59 12.00 -24.44
C PHE A 672 -28.03 12.14 -25.86
N MET A 673 -26.79 11.72 -26.08
CA MET A 673 -26.12 11.75 -27.38
C MET A 673 -26.85 10.93 -28.45
N ARG A 674 -27.32 9.71 -28.12
CA ARG A 674 -28.14 8.90 -29.04
C ARG A 674 -29.47 9.57 -29.37
N HIS A 675 -30.14 10.16 -28.39
CA HIS A 675 -31.42 10.83 -28.61
C HIS A 675 -31.26 12.08 -29.48
N CYS A 676 -30.25 12.93 -29.20
CA CYS A 676 -29.90 14.05 -30.09
C CYS A 676 -29.66 13.58 -31.53
N ALA A 677 -28.84 12.53 -31.74
CA ALA A 677 -28.58 12.00 -33.07
C ALA A 677 -29.85 11.47 -33.77
N SER A 678 -30.72 10.76 -33.05
CA SER A 678 -31.99 10.26 -33.59
C SER A 678 -32.94 11.39 -33.99
N GLN A 679 -33.09 12.43 -33.16
CA GLN A 679 -33.92 13.59 -33.49
C GLN A 679 -33.35 14.37 -34.69
N ILE A 680 -32.02 14.53 -34.78
CA ILE A 680 -31.33 15.15 -35.92
C ILE A 680 -31.62 14.38 -37.22
N VAL A 681 -31.53 13.04 -37.21
CA VAL A 681 -31.86 12.19 -38.37
C VAL A 681 -33.36 12.29 -38.72
N ASN A 682 -34.25 12.26 -37.74
CA ASN A 682 -35.70 12.39 -37.97
C ASN A 682 -36.09 13.74 -38.59
N VAL A 683 -35.40 14.83 -38.25
CA VAL A 683 -35.58 16.14 -38.90
C VAL A 683 -35.04 16.13 -40.34
N ARG A 684 -33.84 15.56 -40.60
CA ARG A 684 -33.29 15.42 -41.97
C ARG A 684 -34.26 14.60 -42.85
N ASN A 685 -34.75 13.47 -42.34
CA ASN A 685 -35.64 12.57 -43.07
C ASN A 685 -36.99 13.22 -43.43
N LYS A 686 -37.52 14.09 -42.55
CA LYS A 686 -38.72 14.90 -42.86
C LYS A 686 -38.45 15.96 -43.92
N ALA A 687 -37.32 16.66 -43.84
CA ALA A 687 -36.94 17.64 -44.86
C ALA A 687 -36.73 16.99 -46.26
N THR A 688 -36.16 15.79 -46.31
CA THR A 688 -36.03 15.02 -47.58
C THR A 688 -37.34 14.43 -48.09
N ALA A 689 -38.42 14.43 -47.31
CA ALA A 689 -39.73 13.98 -47.77
C ALA A 689 -40.50 15.05 -48.57
N GLU A 690 -40.08 16.32 -48.49
CA GLU A 690 -40.77 17.46 -49.10
C GLU A 690 -40.13 17.98 -50.40
N GLN A 691 -39.00 17.41 -50.84
CA GLN A 691 -38.34 17.75 -52.12
C GLN A 691 -37.89 16.50 -52.90
N LYS A 692 -37.85 16.63 -54.24
CA LYS A 692 -37.62 15.50 -55.18
C LYS A 692 -36.15 15.03 -55.22
N PRO A 693 -35.90 13.77 -55.64
CA PRO A 693 -34.65 13.07 -55.36
C PRO A 693 -33.47 13.49 -56.25
N ILE A 694 -32.27 13.42 -55.68
CA ILE A 694 -30.98 13.42 -56.38
C ILE A 694 -30.15 12.22 -55.87
N THR A 695 -29.25 11.74 -56.72
CA THR A 695 -28.53 10.45 -56.73
C THR A 695 -27.76 10.05 -55.48
N ASP A 696 -27.50 8.74 -55.35
CA ASP A 696 -26.53 8.15 -54.43
C ASP A 696 -25.16 8.86 -54.47
N GLY A 697 -24.57 9.09 -53.29
CA GLY A 697 -23.25 9.72 -53.19
C GLY A 697 -22.92 10.47 -51.89
N ASP A 698 -23.62 10.21 -50.77
CA ASP A 698 -23.45 10.97 -49.52
C ASP A 698 -23.42 10.04 -48.29
N ASN A 699 -22.22 9.68 -47.81
CA ASN A 699 -22.07 8.74 -46.70
C ASN A 699 -22.59 9.35 -45.39
N VAL A 700 -23.64 8.74 -44.83
CA VAL A 700 -24.27 9.14 -43.56
C VAL A 700 -23.26 9.18 -42.40
N GLU A 701 -22.32 8.24 -42.39
CA GLU A 701 -21.32 8.11 -41.35
C GLU A 701 -20.31 9.27 -41.36
N GLU A 702 -19.97 9.82 -42.53
CA GLU A 702 -18.98 10.90 -42.65
C GLU A 702 -19.56 12.25 -42.26
N ASN A 703 -20.80 12.54 -42.65
CA ASN A 703 -21.51 13.75 -42.24
C ASN A 703 -21.82 13.81 -40.74
N LEU A 704 -21.79 12.66 -40.04
CA LEU A 704 -21.94 12.60 -38.58
C LEU A 704 -20.61 12.83 -37.84
N LYS A 705 -19.45 12.48 -38.43
CA LYS A 705 -18.13 12.64 -37.80
C LYS A 705 -17.89 14.04 -37.20
N PRO A 706 -18.19 15.18 -37.87
CA PRO A 706 -17.97 16.51 -37.30
C PRO A 706 -18.76 16.77 -36.02
N VAL A 707 -20.04 16.37 -35.99
CA VAL A 707 -20.92 16.57 -34.82
C VAL A 707 -20.47 15.70 -33.66
N PHE A 708 -20.14 14.42 -33.90
CA PHE A 708 -19.59 13.53 -32.87
C PHE A 708 -18.23 14.01 -32.35
N VAL A 709 -17.30 14.44 -33.23
CA VAL A 709 -15.98 14.94 -32.84
C VAL A 709 -16.07 16.26 -32.05
N TYR A 710 -16.99 17.15 -32.41
CA TYR A 710 -17.24 18.39 -31.67
C TYR A 710 -17.75 18.11 -30.25
N LEU A 711 -18.81 17.28 -30.13
CA LEU A 711 -19.45 16.99 -28.86
C LEU A 711 -18.53 16.20 -27.91
N LYS A 712 -17.74 15.26 -28.45
CA LYS A 712 -16.71 14.52 -27.71
C LYS A 712 -15.55 15.39 -27.20
N ARG A 713 -15.38 16.62 -27.70
CA ARG A 713 -14.26 17.52 -27.35
C ARG A 713 -14.59 18.69 -26.42
N LYS A 714 -15.84 19.15 -26.29
CA LYS A 714 -16.15 20.38 -25.51
C LYS A 714 -17.27 20.31 -24.47
N LYS A 715 -18.09 19.25 -24.40
CA LYS A 715 -19.26 19.10 -23.50
C LYS A 715 -20.27 20.29 -23.46
N LYS A 716 -20.12 21.31 -24.33
CA LYS A 716 -21.00 22.46 -24.51
C LYS A 716 -21.34 22.66 -25.98
N PHE A 717 -22.58 23.04 -26.27
CA PHE A 717 -23.06 23.37 -27.62
C PHE A 717 -22.70 24.82 -27.99
N PRO A 718 -22.48 25.14 -29.28
CA PRO A 718 -22.19 26.52 -29.69
C PRO A 718 -23.42 27.41 -29.55
N LYS A 719 -23.23 28.68 -29.15
CA LYS A 719 -24.32 29.66 -29.02
C LYS A 719 -25.06 29.94 -30.35
N GLN A 720 -24.39 29.69 -31.49
CA GLN A 720 -24.99 29.71 -32.82
C GLN A 720 -25.30 28.26 -33.26
N MET A 721 -26.53 27.83 -33.02
CA MET A 721 -27.11 26.61 -33.58
C MET A 721 -28.45 26.93 -34.27
N ALA A 722 -28.83 26.13 -35.26
CA ALA A 722 -30.15 26.24 -35.86
C ALA A 722 -31.24 25.81 -34.85
N LYS A 723 -32.42 26.45 -34.91
CA LYS A 723 -33.53 26.22 -33.96
C LYS A 723 -33.91 24.73 -33.80
N TRP A 724 -33.85 23.94 -34.87
CA TRP A 724 -34.17 22.50 -34.84
C TRP A 724 -33.11 21.67 -34.09
N GLN A 725 -31.85 22.12 -34.06
CA GLN A 725 -30.79 21.49 -33.27
C GLN A 725 -30.96 21.83 -31.79
N GLN A 726 -31.31 23.09 -31.48
CA GLN A 726 -31.63 23.53 -30.12
C GLN A 726 -32.84 22.75 -29.56
N GLU A 727 -33.85 22.49 -30.37
CA GLU A 727 -35.00 21.68 -29.96
C GLU A 727 -34.65 20.20 -29.78
N ALA A 728 -33.79 19.62 -30.64
CA ALA A 728 -33.26 18.27 -30.43
C ALA A 728 -32.45 18.14 -29.13
N VAL A 729 -31.67 19.17 -28.77
CA VAL A 729 -30.93 19.26 -27.49
C VAL A 729 -31.89 19.39 -26.31
N ARG A 730 -32.85 20.33 -26.34
CA ARG A 730 -33.89 20.50 -25.31
C ARG A 730 -34.68 19.20 -25.08
N SER A 731 -35.10 18.55 -26.15
CA SER A 731 -35.84 17.28 -26.11
C SER A 731 -35.02 16.16 -25.46
N ALA A 732 -33.72 16.06 -25.77
CA ALA A 732 -32.82 15.10 -25.12
C ALA A 732 -32.49 15.48 -23.67
N ALA A 733 -32.33 16.76 -23.35
CA ALA A 733 -32.07 17.26 -22.00
C ALA A 733 -33.24 16.93 -21.06
N LYS A 734 -34.47 17.18 -21.51
CA LYS A 734 -35.72 16.83 -20.81
C LYS A 734 -35.90 15.31 -20.65
N LEU A 735 -35.40 14.50 -21.59
CA LEU A 735 -35.46 13.03 -21.51
C LEU A 735 -34.53 12.46 -20.42
N VAL A 736 -33.35 13.06 -20.21
CA VAL A 736 -32.35 12.56 -19.24
C VAL A 736 -32.39 13.24 -17.88
N GLY A 737 -33.35 14.15 -17.65
CA GLY A 737 -33.45 14.89 -16.38
C GLY A 737 -32.34 15.92 -16.16
N SER A 738 -31.86 16.57 -17.24
CA SER A 738 -30.85 17.64 -17.15
C SER A 738 -31.37 18.85 -16.36
N TYR A 739 -30.51 19.42 -15.52
CA TYR A 739 -30.71 20.71 -14.86
C TYR A 739 -30.75 21.88 -15.85
N SER A 740 -30.19 21.70 -17.05
CA SER A 740 -30.23 22.69 -18.12
C SER A 740 -30.87 22.14 -19.39
N ASP A 741 -31.81 22.91 -19.96
CA ASP A 741 -32.40 22.69 -21.28
C ASP A 741 -31.40 22.89 -22.44
N THR A 742 -30.21 23.45 -22.18
CA THR A 742 -29.27 23.91 -23.23
C THR A 742 -27.88 23.25 -23.17
N GLU A 743 -27.48 22.68 -22.04
CA GLU A 743 -26.29 21.83 -21.91
C GLU A 743 -26.59 20.59 -21.07
N PHE A 744 -25.79 19.54 -21.22
CA PHE A 744 -25.90 18.34 -20.40
C PHE A 744 -25.31 18.61 -19.01
N ASP A 745 -26.17 18.73 -17.99
CA ASP A 745 -25.81 18.97 -16.60
C ASP A 745 -26.71 18.15 -15.68
N ILE A 746 -26.21 17.02 -15.18
CA ILE A 746 -26.94 16.13 -14.26
C ILE A 746 -26.53 16.47 -12.83
N ARG A 747 -27.51 16.67 -11.94
CA ARG A 747 -27.31 17.00 -10.52
C ARG A 747 -28.39 16.38 -9.66
N PHE A 748 -28.05 16.10 -8.40
CA PHE A 748 -28.88 15.40 -7.43
C PHE A 748 -29.13 16.25 -6.19
N ASN A 749 -30.38 16.32 -5.73
CA ASN A 749 -30.73 16.95 -4.46
C ASN A 749 -30.44 15.95 -3.32
N PRO A 750 -29.52 16.23 -2.38
CA PRO A 750 -29.16 15.30 -1.32
C PRO A 750 -30.27 15.12 -0.26
N ASP A 751 -31.16 16.11 -0.13
CA ASP A 751 -32.17 16.19 0.93
C ASP A 751 -33.61 15.92 0.47
N ILE A 752 -33.83 15.60 -0.82
CA ILE A 752 -35.16 15.30 -1.39
C ILE A 752 -35.88 14.11 -0.73
N PHE A 753 -35.15 13.28 0.03
CA PHE A 753 -35.67 12.17 0.83
C PHE A 753 -35.29 12.27 2.32
N SER A 754 -34.88 13.46 2.79
CA SER A 754 -34.67 13.74 4.22
C SER A 754 -36.02 13.93 4.91
N PRO A 755 -36.36 13.15 5.96
CA PRO A 755 -37.72 13.13 6.52
C PRO A 755 -38.08 14.40 7.29
N ASP A 756 -37.07 15.13 7.78
CA ASP A 756 -37.23 16.33 8.61
C ASP A 756 -37.12 17.64 7.76
N VAL A 757 -37.32 17.57 6.43
CA VAL A 757 -37.07 18.68 5.48
C VAL A 757 -38.26 18.98 4.58
N GLU A 758 -38.88 20.15 4.76
CA GLU A 758 -39.85 20.69 3.80
C GLU A 758 -39.16 21.43 2.65
N HIS A 759 -39.30 20.92 1.42
CA HIS A 759 -38.80 21.56 0.21
C HIS A 759 -39.78 22.64 -0.29
N ASP A 760 -39.24 23.74 -0.80
CA ASP A 760 -39.99 24.88 -1.34
C ASP A 760 -39.77 24.99 -2.84
N GLY A 761 -40.45 24.13 -3.60
CA GLY A 761 -40.32 24.06 -5.06
C GLY A 761 -41.57 23.48 -5.73
N PRO A 762 -41.72 23.66 -7.06
CA PRO A 762 -42.89 23.16 -7.78
C PRO A 762 -42.91 21.62 -7.76
N PRO A 763 -44.08 20.98 -7.52
CA PRO A 763 -44.17 19.53 -7.28
C PRO A 763 -43.71 18.70 -8.49
N GLU A 764 -43.92 19.20 -9.71
CA GLU A 764 -43.40 18.56 -10.93
C GLU A 764 -41.88 18.52 -11.02
N GLU A 765 -41.16 19.39 -10.32
CA GLU A 765 -39.69 19.43 -10.34
C GLU A 765 -39.12 18.56 -9.22
N LEU A 766 -39.72 18.62 -8.04
CA LEU A 766 -39.40 17.71 -6.93
C LEU A 766 -39.57 16.25 -7.34
N GLU A 767 -40.63 15.89 -8.09
CA GLU A 767 -40.81 14.51 -8.57
C GLU A 767 -39.77 14.10 -9.64
N LYS A 768 -39.30 15.04 -10.49
CA LYS A 768 -38.19 14.76 -11.42
C LYS A 768 -36.88 14.50 -10.65
N GLN A 769 -36.60 15.25 -9.58
CA GLN A 769 -35.44 15.05 -8.72
C GLN A 769 -35.49 13.69 -8.00
N LYS A 770 -36.66 13.30 -7.48
CA LYS A 770 -36.88 11.95 -6.91
C LYS A 770 -36.65 10.86 -7.95
N GLU A 771 -37.26 10.98 -9.14
CA GLU A 771 -37.17 9.97 -10.20
C GLU A 771 -35.75 9.79 -10.73
N LEU A 772 -34.96 10.86 -10.83
CA LEU A 772 -33.54 10.77 -11.19
C LEU A 772 -32.74 9.92 -10.19
N ILE A 773 -33.04 10.01 -8.87
CA ILE A 773 -32.45 9.16 -7.84
C ILE A 773 -33.00 7.72 -7.91
N LYS A 774 -34.31 7.54 -8.13
CA LYS A 774 -34.93 6.21 -8.36
C LYS A 774 -34.24 5.49 -9.54
N GLN A 775 -33.89 6.22 -10.61
CA GLN A 775 -33.15 5.71 -11.77
C GLN A 775 -31.68 5.39 -11.47
N ALA A 776 -30.97 6.25 -10.72
CA ALA A 776 -29.58 5.98 -10.31
C ALA A 776 -29.48 4.72 -9.41
N ALA A 777 -30.41 4.55 -8.48
CA ALA A 777 -30.50 3.36 -7.64
C ALA A 777 -30.88 2.10 -8.44
N ARG A 778 -31.81 2.22 -9.41
CA ARG A 778 -32.17 1.16 -10.37
C ARG A 778 -30.95 0.69 -11.18
N PHE A 779 -30.12 1.62 -11.66
CA PHE A 779 -28.95 1.35 -12.51
C PHE A 779 -27.92 0.40 -11.85
N ILE A 780 -27.80 0.40 -10.53
CA ILE A 780 -26.99 -0.59 -9.78
C ILE A 780 -27.48 -2.01 -10.07
N LEU A 781 -28.80 -2.22 -9.99
CA LEU A 781 -29.46 -3.52 -10.09
C LEU A 781 -29.58 -4.00 -11.55
N THR A 782 -29.84 -3.10 -12.49
CA THR A 782 -30.07 -3.44 -13.90
C THR A 782 -28.80 -3.43 -14.75
N ASN A 783 -27.75 -2.71 -14.36
CA ASN A 783 -26.55 -2.52 -15.16
C ASN A 783 -25.27 -2.91 -14.40
N GLN A 784 -24.95 -2.24 -13.27
CA GLN A 784 -23.62 -2.44 -12.65
C GLN A 784 -23.41 -3.86 -12.11
N ILE A 785 -24.36 -4.41 -11.34
CA ILE A 785 -24.25 -5.78 -10.81
C ILE A 785 -24.20 -6.83 -11.93
N PRO A 786 -25.09 -6.81 -12.95
CA PRO A 786 -24.97 -7.71 -14.11
C PRO A 786 -23.65 -7.58 -14.88
N THR A 787 -23.14 -6.36 -15.09
CA THR A 787 -21.86 -6.13 -15.77
C THR A 787 -20.69 -6.66 -14.94
N PHE A 788 -20.65 -6.42 -13.62
CA PHE A 788 -19.63 -7.00 -12.73
C PHE A 788 -19.61 -8.54 -12.78
N VAL A 789 -20.78 -9.18 -12.77
CA VAL A 789 -20.86 -10.66 -12.90
C VAL A 789 -20.41 -11.13 -14.29
N LYS A 790 -20.67 -10.36 -15.36
CA LYS A 790 -20.14 -10.62 -16.71
C LYS A 790 -18.62 -10.51 -16.77
N ASP A 791 -18.05 -9.45 -16.18
CA ASP A 791 -16.60 -9.22 -16.14
C ASP A 791 -15.87 -10.31 -15.36
N CYS A 792 -16.50 -10.86 -14.32
CA CYS A 792 -16.01 -12.04 -13.61
C CYS A 792 -16.01 -13.31 -14.49
N LEU A 793 -16.98 -13.47 -15.39
CA LEU A 793 -17.07 -14.58 -16.35
C LEU A 793 -16.08 -14.43 -17.51
N GLU A 794 -15.80 -13.20 -17.95
CA GLU A 794 -14.79 -12.90 -18.96
C GLU A 794 -13.37 -12.81 -18.38
N HIS A 795 -13.24 -12.97 -17.06
CA HIS A 795 -12.00 -12.87 -16.28
C HIS A 795 -11.27 -11.52 -16.42
N THR A 796 -12.00 -10.46 -16.77
CA THR A 796 -11.49 -9.07 -16.80
C THR A 796 -11.45 -8.46 -15.40
N ALA A 797 -12.32 -8.92 -14.49
CA ALA A 797 -12.23 -8.69 -13.06
C ALA A 797 -12.11 -10.05 -12.33
N MET A 798 -11.03 -10.27 -11.58
CA MET A 798 -10.81 -11.53 -10.85
C MET A 798 -10.38 -11.26 -9.39
N PRO A 799 -11.35 -10.95 -8.50
CA PRO A 799 -11.06 -10.69 -7.09
C PRO A 799 -10.43 -11.89 -6.38
N THR A 800 -9.26 -11.66 -5.77
CA THR A 800 -8.45 -12.68 -5.10
C THR A 800 -8.75 -12.84 -3.61
N ASP A 801 -9.10 -11.75 -2.92
CA ASP A 801 -9.47 -11.74 -1.50
C ASP A 801 -10.61 -10.74 -1.20
N GLY A 802 -11.03 -10.66 0.07
CA GLY A 802 -12.12 -9.78 0.51
C GLY A 802 -11.84 -8.27 0.41
N ALA A 803 -10.56 -7.85 0.36
CA ALA A 803 -10.19 -6.48 0.02
C ALA A 803 -10.41 -6.25 -1.48
N SER A 804 -9.76 -7.05 -2.34
CA SER A 804 -9.88 -6.91 -3.79
C SER A 804 -11.33 -7.05 -4.29
N LEU A 805 -12.17 -7.86 -3.63
CA LEU A 805 -13.60 -7.92 -3.91
C LEU A 805 -14.35 -6.65 -3.47
N SER A 806 -13.98 -6.06 -2.33
CA SER A 806 -14.56 -4.78 -1.91
C SER A 806 -14.20 -3.68 -2.91
N ASP A 807 -12.94 -3.64 -3.34
CA ASP A 807 -12.41 -2.55 -4.16
C ASP A 807 -12.89 -2.66 -5.62
N ALA A 808 -12.93 -3.86 -6.22
CA ALA A 808 -13.54 -4.08 -7.53
C ALA A 808 -15.06 -3.79 -7.58
N LEU A 809 -15.77 -3.89 -6.45
CA LEU A 809 -17.15 -3.43 -6.33
C LEU A 809 -17.22 -1.91 -6.22
N HIS A 810 -16.33 -1.30 -5.42
CA HIS A 810 -16.23 0.14 -5.24
C HIS A 810 -15.90 0.89 -6.55
N GLU A 811 -14.98 0.36 -7.37
CA GLU A 811 -14.63 0.87 -8.71
C GLU A 811 -15.83 0.91 -9.67
N ARG A 812 -16.85 0.07 -9.46
CA ARG A 812 -18.12 0.08 -10.21
C ARG A 812 -19.25 0.82 -9.48
N GLY A 813 -18.90 1.56 -8.42
CA GLY A 813 -19.84 2.30 -7.59
C GLY A 813 -20.76 1.43 -6.72
N ILE A 814 -20.54 0.11 -6.68
CA ILE A 814 -21.39 -0.85 -5.96
C ILE A 814 -21.01 -0.86 -4.48
N ASN A 815 -21.95 -0.49 -3.60
CA ASN A 815 -21.76 -0.62 -2.16
C ASN A 815 -21.74 -2.10 -1.72
N VAL A 816 -20.85 -2.47 -0.79
CA VAL A 816 -20.75 -3.86 -0.26
C VAL A 816 -22.06 -4.37 0.38
N ARG A 817 -23.00 -3.48 0.74
CA ARG A 817 -24.37 -3.86 1.18
C ARG A 817 -25.16 -4.66 0.11
N TYR A 818 -24.81 -4.57 -1.17
CA TYR A 818 -25.38 -5.38 -2.25
C TYR A 818 -24.78 -6.80 -2.34
N LEU A 819 -23.76 -7.14 -1.55
CA LEU A 819 -23.00 -8.40 -1.66
C LEU A 819 -23.89 -9.65 -1.60
N GLY A 820 -24.92 -9.68 -0.75
CA GLY A 820 -25.87 -10.80 -0.70
C GLY A 820 -26.72 -10.97 -1.97
N LYS A 821 -27.01 -9.90 -2.72
CA LYS A 821 -27.65 -9.98 -4.04
C LYS A 821 -26.69 -10.53 -5.10
N ILE A 822 -25.41 -10.16 -5.03
CA ILE A 822 -24.36 -10.64 -5.94
C ILE A 822 -24.10 -12.14 -5.72
N ILE A 823 -23.94 -12.58 -4.47
CA ILE A 823 -23.76 -14.00 -4.12
C ILE A 823 -24.96 -14.84 -4.61
N LYS A 824 -26.22 -14.38 -4.39
CA LYS A 824 -27.43 -15.05 -4.91
C LYS A 824 -27.49 -15.17 -6.45
N LEU A 825 -26.76 -14.33 -7.20
CA LEU A 825 -26.63 -14.45 -8.65
C LEU A 825 -25.50 -15.41 -9.05
N ILE A 826 -24.43 -15.46 -8.26
CA ILE A 826 -23.23 -16.26 -8.52
C ILE A 826 -23.37 -17.72 -8.01
N GLU A 827 -24.21 -18.00 -7.01
CA GLU A 827 -24.44 -19.31 -6.34
C GLU A 827 -24.68 -20.48 -7.32
N LYS A 828 -25.22 -20.21 -8.53
CA LYS A 828 -25.53 -21.23 -9.55
C LYS A 828 -24.40 -21.44 -10.58
N THR A 829 -23.31 -20.69 -10.50
CA THR A 829 -22.32 -20.51 -11.58
C THR A 829 -20.98 -21.10 -11.18
N ARG A 830 -20.72 -22.37 -11.57
CA ARG A 830 -19.57 -23.16 -11.11
C ARG A 830 -18.19 -22.52 -11.40
N SER A 831 -18.03 -21.80 -12.51
CA SER A 831 -16.80 -21.07 -12.85
C SER A 831 -16.47 -19.91 -11.90
N LEU A 832 -17.44 -19.45 -11.10
CA LEU A 832 -17.31 -18.35 -10.14
C LEU A 832 -17.38 -18.80 -8.67
N GLU A 833 -17.26 -20.12 -8.41
CA GLU A 833 -17.28 -20.68 -7.05
C GLU A 833 -16.24 -20.04 -6.11
N HIS A 834 -15.09 -19.62 -6.65
CA HIS A 834 -14.07 -18.89 -5.89
C HIS A 834 -14.57 -17.52 -5.40
N ILE A 835 -15.22 -16.73 -6.27
CA ILE A 835 -15.82 -15.43 -5.91
C ILE A 835 -17.00 -15.62 -4.95
N HIS A 836 -17.83 -16.65 -5.16
CA HIS A 836 -18.89 -17.02 -4.22
C HIS A 836 -18.33 -17.27 -2.81
N ARG A 837 -17.24 -18.03 -2.70
CA ARG A 837 -16.55 -18.31 -1.43
C ARG A 837 -15.98 -17.05 -0.79
N ILE A 838 -15.27 -16.20 -1.55
CA ILE A 838 -14.71 -14.93 -1.05
C ILE A 838 -15.83 -13.99 -0.56
N GLY A 839 -16.93 -13.88 -1.31
CA GLY A 839 -18.09 -13.08 -0.92
C GLY A 839 -18.76 -13.61 0.35
N LEU A 840 -18.95 -14.93 0.47
CA LEU A 840 -19.51 -15.56 1.66
C LEU A 840 -18.62 -15.33 2.90
N MET A 841 -17.30 -15.46 2.74
CA MET A 841 -16.32 -15.13 3.79
C MET A 841 -16.45 -13.66 4.21
N GLU A 842 -16.47 -12.72 3.27
CA GLU A 842 -16.54 -11.27 3.58
C GLU A 842 -17.88 -10.88 4.25
N ILE A 843 -19.01 -11.53 3.92
CA ILE A 843 -20.27 -11.39 4.68
C ILE A 843 -20.10 -11.88 6.12
N VAL A 844 -19.64 -13.12 6.32
CA VAL A 844 -19.47 -13.72 7.66
C VAL A 844 -18.53 -12.86 8.50
N LEU A 845 -17.39 -12.45 7.93
CA LEU A 845 -16.38 -11.63 8.60
C LEU A 845 -16.91 -10.25 8.99
N ARG A 846 -17.68 -9.58 8.12
CA ARG A 846 -18.25 -8.27 8.45
C ARG A 846 -19.30 -8.37 9.55
N SER A 847 -20.23 -9.34 9.46
CA SER A 847 -21.19 -9.63 10.54
C SER A 847 -20.47 -9.91 11.86
N THR A 848 -19.45 -10.78 11.85
CA THR A 848 -18.63 -11.10 13.03
C THR A 848 -17.91 -9.86 13.58
N LYS A 849 -17.41 -8.97 12.72
CA LYS A 849 -16.80 -7.67 13.09
C LYS A 849 -17.80 -6.67 13.69
N HIS A 850 -19.08 -6.71 13.31
CA HIS A 850 -20.12 -5.91 13.98
C HIS A 850 -20.35 -6.42 15.42
N ILE A 851 -20.47 -7.74 15.60
CA ILE A 851 -20.65 -8.38 16.91
C ILE A 851 -19.44 -8.14 17.82
N MET A 852 -18.21 -8.36 17.30
CA MET A 852 -16.96 -8.23 18.06
C MET A 852 -16.73 -6.82 18.62
N ARG A 853 -17.13 -5.77 17.90
CA ARG A 853 -17.05 -4.38 18.40
C ARG A 853 -17.90 -4.19 19.66
N ASN A 854 -19.17 -4.58 19.61
CA ASN A 854 -20.11 -4.46 20.72
C ASN A 854 -19.70 -5.33 21.92
N TYR A 855 -19.13 -6.50 21.63
CA TYR A 855 -18.55 -7.42 22.61
C TYR A 855 -17.36 -6.76 23.35
N LEU A 856 -16.39 -6.17 22.63
CA LEU A 856 -15.19 -5.54 23.22
C LEU A 856 -15.47 -4.28 24.05
N GLN A 857 -16.46 -3.45 23.66
CA GLN A 857 -16.78 -2.18 24.35
C GLN A 857 -17.08 -2.35 25.85
N ASN A 858 -17.49 -3.55 26.28
CA ASN A 858 -17.89 -3.87 27.65
C ASN A 858 -16.83 -4.69 28.43
N VAL A 859 -15.61 -4.82 27.90
CA VAL A 859 -14.54 -5.63 28.51
C VAL A 859 -13.54 -4.77 29.29
N ASP A 860 -13.38 -5.03 30.58
CA ASP A 860 -12.32 -4.45 31.41
C ASP A 860 -10.93 -4.74 30.82
N GLN A 861 -10.03 -3.76 30.81
CA GLN A 861 -8.72 -3.83 30.15
C GLN A 861 -7.91 -5.09 30.53
N CYS A 862 -7.96 -5.51 31.80
CA CYS A 862 -7.27 -6.70 32.32
C CYS A 862 -7.81 -8.04 31.80
N SER A 863 -8.91 -8.05 31.04
CA SER A 863 -9.56 -9.26 30.49
C SER A 863 -9.66 -9.24 28.97
N VAL A 864 -9.08 -8.23 28.30
CA VAL A 864 -9.24 -8.04 26.83
C VAL A 864 -8.66 -9.22 26.04
N SER A 865 -7.45 -9.69 26.37
CA SER A 865 -6.87 -10.87 25.71
C SER A 865 -7.71 -12.14 25.93
N SER A 866 -8.11 -12.40 27.17
CA SER A 866 -8.96 -13.56 27.54
C SER A 866 -10.32 -13.52 26.84
N ALA A 867 -10.88 -12.32 26.61
CA ALA A 867 -12.11 -12.12 25.86
C ALA A 867 -11.92 -12.29 24.33
N VAL A 868 -10.81 -11.79 23.76
CA VAL A 868 -10.48 -11.95 22.33
C VAL A 868 -10.22 -13.41 21.99
N SER A 869 -9.40 -14.10 22.78
CA SER A 869 -9.12 -15.53 22.59
C SER A 869 -10.38 -16.39 22.77
N HIS A 870 -11.24 -16.10 23.75
CA HIS A 870 -12.56 -16.75 23.87
C HIS A 870 -13.43 -16.53 22.64
N PHE A 871 -13.52 -15.30 22.12
CA PHE A 871 -14.29 -14.99 20.92
C PHE A 871 -13.75 -15.74 19.68
N LEU A 872 -12.43 -15.77 19.49
CA LEU A 872 -11.79 -16.52 18.40
C LEU A 872 -12.02 -18.04 18.52
N ASN A 873 -12.03 -18.58 19.74
CA ASN A 873 -12.40 -19.98 19.98
C ASN A 873 -13.87 -20.26 19.60
N CYS A 874 -14.82 -19.37 19.93
CA CYS A 874 -16.22 -19.49 19.50
C CYS A 874 -16.42 -19.31 17.99
N PHE A 875 -15.59 -18.52 17.32
CA PHE A 875 -15.71 -18.21 15.90
C PHE A 875 -15.06 -19.27 14.99
N LEU A 876 -13.86 -19.76 15.32
CA LEU A 876 -13.04 -20.59 14.43
C LEU A 876 -12.64 -21.97 14.99
N GLY A 877 -12.90 -22.23 16.28
CA GLY A 877 -12.56 -23.51 16.91
C GLY A 877 -13.69 -24.55 16.79
N SER A 878 -13.32 -25.81 16.54
CA SER A 878 -14.24 -26.96 16.56
C SER A 878 -14.53 -27.49 17.98
N PHE A 879 -14.22 -26.70 19.01
CA PHE A 879 -14.41 -27.05 20.42
C PHE A 879 -15.77 -26.53 20.91
N LEU A 880 -16.63 -27.43 21.37
CA LEU A 880 -18.05 -27.12 21.65
C LEU A 880 -18.28 -26.27 22.92
N THR A 881 -17.38 -26.34 23.89
CA THR A 881 -17.52 -25.70 25.20
C THR A 881 -16.29 -24.85 25.58
N PRO A 882 -15.94 -23.83 24.78
CA PRO A 882 -14.87 -22.91 25.14
C PRO A 882 -15.23 -22.21 26.46
N VAL A 883 -14.27 -22.17 27.38
CA VAL A 883 -14.39 -21.48 28.67
C VAL A 883 -13.29 -20.42 28.70
N PRO A 884 -13.60 -19.14 28.95
CA PRO A 884 -12.57 -18.13 29.04
C PRO A 884 -11.74 -18.35 30.30
N ASN A 885 -10.41 -18.28 30.15
CA ASN A 885 -9.53 -18.16 31.30
C ASN A 885 -9.87 -16.85 32.04
N LEU A 886 -10.31 -16.99 33.29
CA LEU A 886 -10.52 -15.84 34.18
C LEU A 886 -9.49 -15.89 35.31
N PRO A 887 -8.77 -14.81 35.60
CA PRO A 887 -7.70 -14.82 36.59
C PRO A 887 -8.20 -15.25 37.97
N ASP A 888 -7.61 -16.34 38.48
CA ASP A 888 -8.09 -17.22 39.55
C ASP A 888 -8.33 -16.49 40.88
N ASN A 889 -9.55 -15.99 41.05
CA ASN A 889 -9.86 -14.91 41.99
C ASN A 889 -10.14 -15.39 43.43
N LYS A 890 -9.37 -16.38 43.91
CA LYS A 890 -9.50 -17.04 45.23
C LYS A 890 -9.54 -16.09 46.44
N LYS A 891 -9.11 -14.83 46.30
CA LYS A 891 -9.16 -13.80 47.37
C LYS A 891 -10.51 -13.03 47.47
N LYS A 892 -11.43 -13.12 46.50
CA LYS A 892 -12.69 -12.32 46.52
C LYS A 892 -13.71 -12.70 47.62
N LYS A 893 -13.55 -13.83 48.33
CA LYS A 893 -14.42 -14.20 49.46
C LYS A 893 -14.41 -13.21 50.65
N ARG A 894 -13.38 -12.39 50.84
CA ARG A 894 -13.39 -11.29 51.85
C ARG A 894 -14.03 -10.00 51.32
N ALA A 895 -13.69 -9.57 50.10
CA ALA A 895 -14.20 -8.32 49.52
C ALA A 895 -15.73 -8.28 49.36
N ARG A 896 -16.37 -9.44 49.14
CA ARG A 896 -17.83 -9.56 48.96
C ARG A 896 -18.64 -9.11 50.20
N LYS A 897 -18.03 -8.99 51.39
CA LYS A 897 -18.69 -8.54 52.63
C LYS A 897 -18.63 -7.01 52.86
N GLN A 898 -17.83 -6.26 52.08
CA GLN A 898 -17.79 -4.79 52.14
C GLN A 898 -18.57 -4.11 50.99
N ARG A 899 -18.59 -4.68 49.77
CA ARG A 899 -19.37 -4.12 48.66
C ARG A 899 -20.91 -4.22 48.81
N ALA A 900 -21.41 -4.86 49.86
CA ALA A 900 -22.84 -5.00 50.12
C ALA A 900 -23.56 -3.70 50.55
N GLN A 901 -22.82 -2.61 50.79
CA GLN A 901 -23.39 -1.28 51.14
C GLN A 901 -23.36 -0.25 49.99
N SER A 902 -22.84 -0.61 48.82
CA SER A 902 -22.80 0.26 47.64
C SER A 902 -23.54 -0.39 46.47
N GLY A 903 -24.78 0.03 46.20
CA GLY A 903 -25.71 -0.58 45.26
C GLY A 903 -25.40 -0.43 43.76
N VAL A 904 -24.13 -0.57 43.36
CA VAL A 904 -23.70 -0.50 41.95
C VAL A 904 -23.47 -1.91 41.41
N VAL A 905 -24.49 -2.45 40.73
CA VAL A 905 -24.37 -3.69 39.97
C VAL A 905 -23.61 -3.40 38.67
N SER A 906 -22.32 -3.73 38.62
CA SER A 906 -21.56 -3.66 37.37
C SER A 906 -22.05 -4.71 36.39
N GLN A 907 -22.46 -4.28 35.20
CA GLN A 907 -22.86 -5.15 34.08
C GLN A 907 -21.66 -5.78 33.33
N GLY A 908 -20.41 -5.45 33.71
CA GLY A 908 -19.16 -5.86 33.02
C GLY A 908 -18.78 -7.34 33.12
N ALA A 909 -19.76 -8.24 33.09
CA ALA A 909 -19.59 -9.68 33.23
C ALA A 909 -20.47 -10.51 32.27
N ALA A 910 -20.97 -9.94 31.16
CA ALA A 910 -21.79 -10.69 30.20
C ALA A 910 -20.98 -11.47 29.13
N TRP A 911 -19.78 -11.00 28.79
CA TRP A 911 -19.01 -11.51 27.63
C TRP A 911 -18.61 -13.00 27.72
N HIS A 912 -18.41 -13.52 28.93
CA HIS A 912 -18.01 -14.92 29.17
C HIS A 912 -19.13 -15.95 28.89
N ILE A 913 -20.34 -15.50 28.56
CA ILE A 913 -21.53 -16.34 28.31
C ILE A 913 -21.64 -16.73 26.82
N LEU A 914 -20.89 -16.06 25.93
CA LEU A 914 -20.95 -16.30 24.48
C LEU A 914 -20.50 -17.74 24.13
N THR A 915 -21.41 -18.55 23.58
CA THR A 915 -21.13 -19.88 23.04
C THR A 915 -20.92 -19.84 21.52
N PRO A 916 -20.34 -20.89 20.90
CA PRO A 916 -20.25 -20.97 19.44
C PRO A 916 -21.63 -20.86 18.76
N GLU A 917 -22.63 -21.61 19.23
CA GLU A 917 -23.98 -21.63 18.65
C GLU A 917 -24.64 -20.23 18.67
N ALA A 918 -24.56 -19.53 19.82
CA ALA A 918 -25.12 -18.19 19.97
C ALA A 918 -24.37 -17.14 19.11
N LEU A 919 -23.07 -17.34 18.87
CA LEU A 919 -22.30 -16.47 17.95
C LEU A 919 -22.74 -16.69 16.50
N TRP A 920 -22.91 -17.94 16.05
CA TRP A 920 -23.32 -18.23 14.67
C TRP A 920 -24.79 -17.84 14.39
N GLU A 921 -25.69 -17.92 15.38
CA GLU A 921 -27.05 -17.35 15.30
C GLU A 921 -27.03 -15.81 15.15
N GLN A 922 -26.15 -15.12 15.89
CA GLN A 922 -25.95 -13.67 15.74
C GLN A 922 -25.35 -13.34 14.36
N ILE A 923 -24.41 -14.15 13.84
CA ILE A 923 -23.83 -13.96 12.51
C ILE A 923 -24.89 -14.08 11.41
N GLU A 924 -25.79 -15.10 11.45
CA GLU A 924 -26.88 -15.22 10.47
C GLU A 924 -27.92 -14.10 10.59
N THR A 925 -28.17 -13.60 11.81
CA THR A 925 -29.06 -12.46 12.05
C THR A 925 -28.47 -11.18 11.44
N GLU A 926 -27.24 -10.82 11.79
CA GLU A 926 -26.53 -9.66 11.23
C GLU A 926 -26.37 -9.77 9.71
N SER A 927 -26.06 -10.96 9.16
CA SER A 927 -25.93 -11.14 7.70
C SER A 927 -27.27 -10.98 6.96
N SER A 928 -28.38 -11.40 7.58
CA SER A 928 -29.71 -11.22 7.02
C SER A 928 -30.15 -9.75 7.03
N GLU A 929 -29.73 -8.95 8.01
CA GLU A 929 -30.13 -7.54 8.15
C GLU A 929 -29.23 -6.55 7.41
N TYR A 930 -27.91 -6.80 7.34
CA TYR A 930 -26.97 -5.92 6.63
C TYR A 930 -26.83 -6.25 5.14
N TYR A 931 -27.01 -7.51 4.73
CA TYR A 931 -26.70 -7.98 3.37
C TYR A 931 -27.86 -8.70 2.66
N ASP A 932 -29.02 -8.90 3.31
CA ASP A 932 -30.08 -9.79 2.80
C ASP A 932 -29.53 -11.19 2.48
N PHE A 933 -28.64 -11.73 3.31
CA PHE A 933 -28.08 -13.06 3.10
C PHE A 933 -28.20 -13.94 4.35
N LYS A 934 -28.82 -15.11 4.19
CA LYS A 934 -28.85 -16.16 5.21
C LYS A 934 -27.82 -17.20 4.86
N THR A 935 -26.84 -17.40 5.74
CA THR A 935 -25.75 -18.36 5.56
C THR A 935 -26.27 -19.80 5.50
N LYS A 936 -27.36 -20.11 6.25
CA LYS A 936 -27.89 -21.45 6.47
C LYS A 936 -26.78 -22.38 6.99
N VAL A 937 -26.01 -21.90 7.97
CA VAL A 937 -24.83 -22.55 8.56
C VAL A 937 -24.75 -22.18 10.04
N LYS A 938 -24.55 -23.18 10.91
CA LYS A 938 -24.55 -23.06 12.37
C LYS A 938 -23.16 -23.12 13.02
N SER A 939 -22.12 -23.47 12.27
CA SER A 939 -20.76 -23.58 12.79
C SER A 939 -19.71 -23.32 11.71
N ILE A 940 -18.47 -23.07 12.13
CA ILE A 940 -17.34 -22.96 11.22
C ILE A 940 -17.11 -24.26 10.43
N ASP A 941 -17.34 -25.42 11.04
CA ASP A 941 -17.09 -26.72 10.40
C ASP A 941 -18.10 -26.98 9.27
N GLU A 942 -19.38 -26.65 9.48
CA GLU A 942 -20.39 -26.71 8.43
C GLU A 942 -20.09 -25.69 7.31
N LEU A 943 -19.52 -24.52 7.61
CA LEU A 943 -19.06 -23.57 6.60
C LEU A 943 -17.93 -24.15 5.73
N VAL A 944 -16.97 -24.85 6.35
CA VAL A 944 -15.83 -25.48 5.68
C VAL A 944 -16.30 -26.67 4.83
N GLU A 945 -17.11 -27.58 5.38
CA GLU A 945 -17.62 -28.76 4.67
C GLU A 945 -18.46 -28.39 3.44
N LYS A 946 -19.33 -27.39 3.58
CA LYS A 946 -20.33 -27.01 2.56
C LYS A 946 -19.80 -26.07 1.49
N HIS A 947 -18.80 -25.23 1.81
CA HIS A 947 -18.32 -24.16 0.93
C HIS A 947 -16.78 -24.12 0.77
N SER A 948 -16.04 -25.10 1.30
CA SER A 948 -14.57 -25.20 1.21
C SER A 948 -13.82 -23.94 1.66
N VAL A 949 -14.33 -23.27 2.70
CA VAL A 949 -13.74 -22.05 3.28
C VAL A 949 -12.44 -22.38 4.03
N HIS A 950 -11.45 -21.50 3.96
CA HIS A 950 -10.17 -21.70 4.64
C HIS A 950 -10.13 -20.93 5.98
N LYS A 951 -10.03 -21.67 7.10
CA LYS A 951 -10.02 -21.08 8.47
C LYS A 951 -8.89 -20.06 8.68
N VAL A 952 -7.71 -20.28 8.08
CA VAL A 952 -6.57 -19.34 8.12
C VAL A 952 -6.87 -18.03 7.38
N ALA A 953 -7.50 -18.09 6.20
CA ALA A 953 -7.85 -16.90 5.44
C ALA A 953 -8.92 -16.05 6.16
N LEU A 954 -9.89 -16.70 6.82
CA LEU A 954 -10.81 -16.03 7.75
C LEU A 954 -10.06 -15.37 8.91
N LEU A 955 -9.14 -16.09 9.58
CA LEU A 955 -8.37 -15.56 10.69
C LEU A 955 -7.57 -14.31 10.29
N ARG A 956 -6.79 -14.39 9.21
CA ARG A 956 -6.03 -13.26 8.62
C ARG A 956 -6.93 -12.05 8.44
N ARG A 957 -8.01 -12.20 7.68
CA ARG A 957 -8.91 -11.10 7.30
C ARG A 957 -9.67 -10.55 8.51
N PHE A 958 -10.02 -11.39 9.49
CA PHE A 958 -10.59 -10.94 10.76
C PHE A 958 -9.59 -10.11 11.57
N CYS A 959 -8.36 -10.58 11.74
CA CYS A 959 -7.34 -9.89 12.53
C CYS A 959 -6.96 -8.53 11.93
N ILE A 960 -6.68 -8.48 10.62
CA ILE A 960 -6.44 -7.21 9.89
C ILE A 960 -7.64 -6.25 10.04
N THR A 961 -8.87 -6.74 9.86
CA THR A 961 -10.04 -5.85 9.93
C THR A 961 -10.44 -5.45 11.35
N MET A 962 -10.01 -6.16 12.39
CA MET A 962 -10.28 -5.81 13.80
C MET A 962 -9.10 -5.09 14.50
N GLY A 963 -7.92 -5.05 13.89
CA GLY A 963 -6.70 -4.55 14.56
C GLY A 963 -6.24 -5.51 15.66
N ILE A 964 -6.28 -6.82 15.42
CA ILE A 964 -5.79 -7.84 16.36
C ILE A 964 -4.43 -8.34 15.87
N GLN A 965 -3.46 -8.45 16.78
CA GLN A 965 -2.21 -9.16 16.51
C GLN A 965 -2.17 -10.49 17.27
N LEU A 966 -1.75 -11.54 16.58
CA LEU A 966 -1.62 -12.90 17.13
C LEU A 966 -0.20 -13.45 17.08
N LEU A 967 0.12 -14.32 18.03
CA LEU A 967 1.33 -15.12 18.03
C LEU A 967 1.37 -16.03 16.80
N VAL A 968 2.47 -16.01 16.05
CA VAL A 968 2.74 -16.99 14.99
C VAL A 968 3.08 -18.34 15.61
N LYS A 969 2.14 -19.26 15.47
CA LYS A 969 2.25 -20.69 15.72
C LYS A 969 1.20 -21.42 14.88
N ASP A 970 1.31 -22.74 14.77
CA ASP A 970 0.33 -23.55 14.04
C ASP A 970 -0.87 -23.89 14.95
N TYR A 971 -2.03 -23.30 14.65
CA TYR A 971 -3.25 -23.42 15.47
C TYR A 971 -4.04 -24.68 15.08
N ALA A 972 -4.28 -25.57 16.05
CA ALA A 972 -5.05 -26.80 15.87
C ALA A 972 -6.57 -26.55 15.86
N PHE A 973 -7.07 -25.82 14.86
CA PHE A 973 -8.48 -25.39 14.74
C PHE A 973 -9.51 -26.51 14.95
N ASP A 974 -9.21 -27.70 14.41
CA ASP A 974 -10.12 -28.85 14.37
C ASP A 974 -10.10 -29.69 15.66
N SER A 975 -9.35 -29.25 16.69
CA SER A 975 -9.23 -29.96 17.96
C SER A 975 -10.51 -29.93 18.78
N ARG A 976 -11.10 -31.10 18.99
CA ARG A 976 -12.28 -31.30 19.86
C ARG A 976 -11.93 -31.47 21.35
N HIS A 977 -10.66 -31.35 21.72
CA HIS A 977 -10.17 -31.62 23.08
C HIS A 977 -9.43 -30.43 23.73
N LYS A 978 -9.09 -29.39 22.96
CA LYS A 978 -8.38 -28.20 23.45
C LYS A 978 -8.78 -26.99 22.60
N SER A 979 -8.98 -25.84 23.25
CA SER A 979 -9.17 -24.55 22.58
C SER A 979 -7.93 -24.19 21.72
N PRO A 980 -8.09 -23.84 20.43
CA PRO A 980 -6.96 -23.41 19.59
C PRO A 980 -6.22 -22.19 20.14
N PHE A 981 -6.97 -21.20 20.65
CA PHE A 981 -6.45 -19.92 21.15
C PHE A 981 -6.40 -19.88 22.68
N THR A 982 -5.38 -19.21 23.23
CA THR A 982 -5.22 -18.85 24.65
C THR A 982 -4.98 -17.34 24.81
N GLU A 983 -4.98 -16.84 26.04
CA GLU A 983 -4.72 -15.41 26.32
C GLU A 983 -3.25 -14.99 26.17
N GLU A 984 -2.34 -15.94 26.00
CA GLU A 984 -0.93 -15.69 25.63
C GLU A 984 -0.75 -15.49 24.12
N ASP A 985 -1.77 -15.85 23.31
CA ASP A 985 -1.70 -15.77 21.84
C ASP A 985 -2.05 -14.39 21.30
N VAL A 986 -2.71 -13.52 22.07
CA VAL A 986 -3.09 -12.16 21.65
C VAL A 986 -1.99 -11.20 22.08
N THR A 987 -1.05 -10.93 21.19
CA THR A 987 0.17 -10.16 21.51
C THR A 987 -0.12 -8.66 21.63
N ASN A 988 -0.99 -8.12 20.79
CA ASN A 988 -1.34 -6.69 20.80
C ASN A 988 -2.72 -6.41 20.17
N LEU A 989 -3.25 -5.21 20.39
CA LEU A 989 -4.36 -4.63 19.64
C LEU A 989 -3.94 -3.27 19.06
N TYR A 990 -4.26 -3.05 17.80
CA TYR A 990 -3.89 -1.86 17.03
C TYR A 990 -5.09 -1.01 16.59
N PRO A 991 -4.91 0.31 16.39
CA PRO A 991 -5.91 1.17 15.77
C PRO A 991 -6.02 0.91 14.27
N VAL A 992 -7.24 0.69 13.77
CA VAL A 992 -7.55 0.65 12.34
C VAL A 992 -7.97 2.05 11.88
N ILE A 993 -7.08 2.72 11.16
CA ILE A 993 -7.14 4.16 10.82
C ILE A 993 -7.86 4.37 9.47
N LYS A 994 -8.55 5.51 9.33
CA LYS A 994 -9.10 6.00 8.06
C LYS A 994 -8.87 7.51 7.95
N HIS A 995 -8.38 7.95 6.80
CA HIS A 995 -8.21 9.35 6.45
C HIS A 995 -8.38 9.53 4.94
N ALA A 996 -8.45 10.77 4.48
CA ALA A 996 -8.29 11.13 3.08
C ALA A 996 -6.80 11.46 2.84
N PRO A 997 -5.98 10.59 2.22
CA PRO A 997 -4.61 10.95 1.88
C PRO A 997 -4.60 12.02 0.78
N PRO A 998 -3.78 13.08 0.89
CA PRO A 998 -3.42 13.95 -0.23
C PRO A 998 -2.86 13.13 -1.39
N ARG A 999 -3.13 13.56 -2.63
CA ARG A 999 -2.65 12.90 -3.84
C ARG A 999 -1.70 13.81 -4.59
N ALA A 1000 -0.61 13.26 -5.10
CA ALA A 1000 0.26 13.94 -6.07
C ALA A 1000 -0.44 14.00 -7.45
N SER A 1001 -1.12 15.10 -7.74
CA SER A 1001 -2.12 15.20 -8.81
C SER A 1001 -1.49 15.23 -10.20
N ASP A 1002 -0.36 15.94 -10.35
CA ASP A 1002 0.41 15.97 -11.59
C ASP A 1002 1.08 14.61 -11.82
N ALA A 1003 1.76 14.05 -10.81
CA ALA A 1003 2.42 12.74 -10.89
C ALA A 1003 1.45 11.62 -11.30
N TYR A 1004 0.20 11.67 -10.80
CA TYR A 1004 -0.85 10.72 -11.19
C TYR A 1004 -1.34 10.92 -12.64
N GLN A 1005 -1.32 12.14 -13.18
CA GLN A 1005 -1.61 12.38 -14.61
C GLN A 1005 -0.50 11.84 -15.51
N PHE A 1006 0.78 12.00 -15.14
CA PHE A 1006 1.90 11.35 -15.85
C PHE A 1006 1.77 9.81 -15.79
N TYR A 1007 1.51 9.24 -14.60
CA TYR A 1007 1.34 7.79 -14.41
C TYR A 1007 0.20 7.20 -15.26
N THR A 1008 -0.98 7.83 -15.27
CA THR A 1008 -2.12 7.38 -16.08
C THR A 1008 -1.91 7.58 -17.58
N SER A 1009 -1.19 8.63 -17.98
CA SER A 1009 -0.76 8.85 -19.37
C SER A 1009 0.24 7.78 -19.83
N ALA A 1010 1.21 7.42 -18.99
CA ALA A 1010 2.18 6.35 -19.24
C ALA A 1010 1.48 5.00 -19.44
N GLN A 1011 0.51 4.66 -18.58
CA GLN A 1011 -0.34 3.46 -18.76
C GLN A 1011 -1.06 3.44 -20.12
N SER A 1012 -1.66 4.57 -20.52
CA SER A 1012 -2.33 4.71 -21.81
C SER A 1012 -1.36 4.56 -23.00
N LYS A 1013 -0.15 5.11 -22.90
CA LYS A 1013 0.90 4.99 -23.93
C LYS A 1013 1.42 3.56 -24.07
N VAL A 1014 1.64 2.85 -22.97
CA VAL A 1014 2.04 1.43 -22.99
C VAL A 1014 0.93 0.54 -23.56
N GLN A 1015 -0.35 0.81 -23.25
CA GLN A 1015 -1.48 0.11 -23.88
C GLN A 1015 -1.59 0.34 -25.40
N GLN A 1016 -1.06 1.47 -25.90
CA GLN A 1016 -0.96 1.77 -27.33
C GLN A 1016 0.33 1.20 -27.98
N GLY A 1017 1.22 0.57 -27.21
CA GLY A 1017 2.49 0.00 -27.70
C GLY A 1017 3.69 0.96 -27.69
N TYR A 1018 3.55 2.20 -27.23
CA TYR A 1018 4.63 3.19 -27.19
C TYR A 1018 5.52 2.98 -25.95
N LEU A 1019 6.43 2.01 -26.02
CA LEU A 1019 7.16 1.50 -24.85
C LEU A 1019 8.17 2.50 -24.27
N LYS A 1020 8.90 3.23 -25.14
CA LYS A 1020 9.90 4.21 -24.73
C LYS A 1020 9.27 5.44 -24.09
N GLU A 1021 8.28 6.02 -24.77
CA GLU A 1021 7.45 7.10 -24.21
C GLU A 1021 6.80 6.68 -22.88
N GLY A 1022 6.32 5.44 -22.78
CA GLY A 1022 5.80 4.88 -21.54
C GLY A 1022 6.85 4.80 -20.42
N PHE A 1023 8.08 4.37 -20.72
CA PHE A 1023 9.19 4.31 -19.77
C PHE A 1023 9.63 5.70 -19.32
N GLU A 1024 9.72 6.66 -20.24
CA GLU A 1024 10.02 8.07 -19.99
C GLU A 1024 8.96 8.67 -19.04
N LEU A 1025 7.67 8.59 -19.40
CA LEU A 1025 6.56 9.10 -18.58
C LEU A 1025 6.44 8.40 -17.21
N PHE A 1026 6.76 7.10 -17.09
CA PHE A 1026 6.81 6.42 -15.78
C PHE A 1026 8.01 6.86 -14.93
N SER A 1027 9.14 7.21 -15.56
CA SER A 1027 10.33 7.73 -14.88
C SER A 1027 10.13 9.17 -14.41
N GLU A 1028 9.46 10.00 -15.21
CA GLU A 1028 8.98 11.32 -14.81
C GLU A 1028 7.98 11.20 -13.64
N ALA A 1029 6.95 10.36 -13.76
CA ALA A 1029 5.99 10.11 -12.68
C ALA A 1029 6.68 9.62 -11.39
N LEU A 1030 7.68 8.73 -11.50
CA LEU A 1030 8.49 8.27 -10.37
C LEU A 1030 9.23 9.42 -9.68
N ASN A 1031 9.87 10.31 -10.44
CA ASN A 1031 10.57 11.48 -9.91
C ASN A 1031 9.60 12.46 -9.23
N LEU A 1032 8.43 12.71 -9.84
CA LEU A 1032 7.38 13.55 -9.25
C LEU A 1032 6.80 12.93 -7.96
N PHE A 1033 6.56 11.61 -7.91
CA PHE A 1033 6.11 10.93 -6.69
C PHE A 1033 7.18 10.92 -5.59
N ASN A 1034 8.46 10.67 -5.92
CA ASN A 1034 9.57 10.81 -4.97
C ASN A 1034 9.62 12.25 -4.41
N ASN A 1035 9.38 13.25 -5.25
CA ASN A 1035 9.37 14.66 -4.86
C ASN A 1035 8.19 15.05 -3.96
N VAL A 1036 7.03 14.39 -4.04
CA VAL A 1036 5.87 14.71 -3.18
C VAL A 1036 5.81 13.83 -1.92
N TYR A 1037 5.97 12.50 -2.07
CA TYR A 1037 5.77 11.53 -0.99
C TYR A 1037 7.07 11.12 -0.26
N GLY A 1038 8.25 11.55 -0.75
CA GLY A 1038 9.53 11.00 -0.33
C GLY A 1038 9.78 9.61 -0.91
N ALA A 1039 10.88 8.96 -0.54
CA ALA A 1039 11.37 7.73 -1.18
C ALA A 1039 10.53 6.45 -0.98
N VAL A 1040 9.42 6.50 -0.21
CA VAL A 1040 8.74 5.31 0.33
C VAL A 1040 7.21 5.47 0.23
N HIS A 1041 6.63 5.18 -0.95
CA HIS A 1041 5.17 5.24 -1.18
C HIS A 1041 4.64 4.11 -2.09
N GLY A 1042 3.32 3.89 -2.09
CA GLY A 1042 2.66 2.83 -2.87
C GLY A 1042 2.73 3.05 -4.39
N GLU A 1043 2.46 4.28 -4.83
CA GLU A 1043 2.58 4.70 -6.23
C GLU A 1043 4.02 4.60 -6.75
N ILE A 1044 5.02 4.83 -5.90
CA ILE A 1044 6.45 4.66 -6.22
C ILE A 1044 6.75 3.18 -6.50
N ALA A 1045 6.23 2.26 -5.69
CA ALA A 1045 6.31 0.82 -5.97
C ALA A 1045 5.60 0.45 -7.28
N ALA A 1046 4.48 1.10 -7.61
CA ALA A 1046 3.77 0.89 -8.87
C ALA A 1046 4.54 1.41 -10.09
N CYS A 1047 5.19 2.58 -10.02
CA CYS A 1047 6.11 3.04 -11.06
C CYS A 1047 7.27 2.04 -11.25
N TYR A 1048 7.94 1.63 -10.17
CA TYR A 1048 9.05 0.66 -10.28
C TYR A 1048 8.62 -0.68 -10.91
N ARG A 1049 7.40 -1.15 -10.65
CA ARG A 1049 6.83 -2.36 -11.29
C ARG A 1049 6.64 -2.20 -12.81
N HIS A 1050 6.09 -1.07 -13.26
CA HIS A 1050 5.92 -0.82 -14.71
C HIS A 1050 7.26 -0.58 -15.41
N ILE A 1051 8.15 0.18 -14.78
CA ILE A 1051 9.53 0.38 -15.26
C ILE A 1051 10.23 -0.98 -15.39
N ALA A 1052 10.22 -1.82 -14.35
CA ALA A 1052 10.84 -3.15 -14.41
C ALA A 1052 10.26 -4.03 -15.53
N ARG A 1053 8.94 -3.99 -15.76
CA ARG A 1053 8.30 -4.66 -16.89
C ARG A 1053 8.80 -4.12 -18.24
N LEU A 1054 8.91 -2.80 -18.40
CA LEU A 1054 9.38 -2.20 -19.65
C LEU A 1054 10.86 -2.53 -19.92
N ASN A 1055 11.75 -2.41 -18.93
CA ASN A 1055 13.16 -2.82 -19.06
C ASN A 1055 13.28 -4.30 -19.44
N TYR A 1056 12.48 -5.18 -18.82
CA TYR A 1056 12.45 -6.60 -19.19
C TYR A 1056 12.10 -6.81 -20.67
N MET A 1057 11.11 -6.06 -21.18
CA MET A 1057 10.65 -6.13 -22.56
C MET A 1057 11.57 -5.43 -23.56
N MET A 1058 12.45 -4.53 -23.10
CA MET A 1058 13.56 -3.97 -23.88
C MET A 1058 14.83 -4.84 -23.85
N GLY A 1059 14.84 -5.93 -23.06
CA GLY A 1059 15.97 -6.87 -22.92
C GLY A 1059 16.92 -6.56 -21.76
N GLU A 1060 16.67 -5.50 -20.99
CA GLU A 1060 17.49 -5.02 -19.88
C GLU A 1060 17.21 -5.81 -18.59
N HIS A 1061 17.50 -7.11 -18.62
CA HIS A 1061 17.17 -8.05 -17.53
C HIS A 1061 17.90 -7.76 -16.21
N ALA A 1062 18.99 -6.98 -16.20
CA ALA A 1062 19.67 -6.57 -14.98
C ALA A 1062 18.86 -5.50 -14.23
N ASP A 1063 18.44 -4.46 -14.96
CA ASP A 1063 17.71 -3.31 -14.43
C ASP A 1063 16.25 -3.65 -14.13
N ALA A 1064 15.65 -4.56 -14.91
CA ALA A 1064 14.37 -5.19 -14.58
C ALA A 1064 14.39 -5.87 -13.20
N ILE A 1065 15.43 -6.65 -12.87
CA ILE A 1065 15.57 -7.24 -11.54
C ILE A 1065 15.73 -6.15 -10.48
N THR A 1066 16.62 -5.17 -10.71
CA THR A 1066 16.95 -4.13 -9.73
C THR A 1066 15.74 -3.24 -9.40
N ASN A 1067 14.95 -2.86 -10.40
CA ASN A 1067 13.75 -2.06 -10.20
C ASN A 1067 12.59 -2.90 -9.62
N GLN A 1068 12.44 -4.17 -10.01
CA GLN A 1068 11.45 -5.05 -9.39
C GLN A 1068 11.80 -5.37 -7.92
N GLN A 1069 13.08 -5.38 -7.53
CA GLN A 1069 13.49 -5.52 -6.13
C GLN A 1069 13.11 -4.30 -5.29
N LYS A 1070 13.29 -3.08 -5.82
CA LYS A 1070 12.75 -1.85 -5.22
C LYS A 1070 11.23 -1.93 -5.06
N ALA A 1071 10.51 -2.39 -6.10
CA ALA A 1071 9.06 -2.58 -6.06
C ALA A 1071 8.63 -3.58 -4.96
N VAL A 1072 9.26 -4.76 -4.84
CA VAL A 1072 8.93 -5.73 -3.78
C VAL A 1072 9.18 -5.16 -2.39
N ILE A 1073 10.35 -4.54 -2.14
CA ILE A 1073 10.69 -3.97 -0.82
C ILE A 1073 9.67 -2.90 -0.42
N LEU A 1074 9.31 -2.00 -1.34
CA LEU A 1074 8.28 -0.98 -1.08
C LEU A 1074 6.88 -1.58 -0.91
N SER A 1075 6.53 -2.62 -1.67
CA SER A 1075 5.24 -3.34 -1.52
C SER A 1075 5.13 -4.10 -0.19
N GLU A 1076 6.21 -4.72 0.31
CA GLU A 1076 6.26 -5.32 1.65
C GLU A 1076 6.09 -4.26 2.75
N ARG A 1077 6.73 -3.10 2.57
CA ARG A 1077 6.87 -2.07 3.62
C ARG A 1077 5.74 -1.05 3.71
N VAL A 1078 5.10 -0.68 2.61
CA VAL A 1078 4.17 0.48 2.54
C VAL A 1078 2.72 0.08 2.41
N LEU A 1079 2.40 -0.96 1.64
CA LEU A 1079 1.01 -1.31 1.38
C LEU A 1079 0.35 -1.72 2.71
N ALA A 1080 -0.77 -1.07 3.07
CA ALA A 1080 -1.42 -1.18 4.38
C ALA A 1080 -2.04 -2.57 4.72
N GLN A 1081 -1.64 -3.61 4.00
CA GLN A 1081 -1.96 -5.02 4.22
C GLN A 1081 -0.69 -5.88 4.41
N GLY A 1082 0.51 -5.29 4.27
CA GLY A 1082 1.81 -5.92 4.53
C GLY A 1082 2.26 -6.97 3.51
N ILE A 1083 3.18 -7.83 3.96
CA ILE A 1083 3.89 -8.84 3.17
C ILE A 1083 2.96 -9.84 2.47
N ASP A 1084 1.79 -10.11 3.04
CA ASP A 1084 0.80 -11.06 2.52
C ASP A 1084 -0.30 -10.41 1.65
N ASN A 1085 -0.10 -9.15 1.24
CA ASN A 1085 -0.92 -8.49 0.22
C ASN A 1085 -0.73 -9.16 -1.16
N VAL A 1086 -1.84 -9.40 -1.85
CA VAL A 1086 -1.94 -9.89 -3.23
C VAL A 1086 -0.98 -9.17 -4.18
N THR A 1087 -0.87 -7.83 -4.09
CA THR A 1087 0.05 -7.04 -4.93
C THR A 1087 1.52 -7.43 -4.69
N THR A 1088 1.92 -7.58 -3.42
CA THR A 1088 3.26 -8.02 -3.02
C THR A 1088 3.54 -9.46 -3.49
N ILE A 1089 2.53 -10.33 -3.47
CA ILE A 1089 2.63 -11.71 -3.99
C ILE A 1089 2.85 -11.70 -5.51
N MET A 1090 2.14 -10.85 -6.26
CA MET A 1090 2.37 -10.65 -7.70
C MET A 1090 3.76 -10.06 -7.99
N ASP A 1091 4.25 -9.14 -7.15
CA ASP A 1091 5.61 -8.59 -7.29
C ASP A 1091 6.70 -9.65 -7.09
N TYR A 1092 6.50 -10.62 -6.20
CA TYR A 1092 7.39 -11.78 -6.05
C TYR A 1092 7.41 -12.69 -7.29
N ILE A 1093 6.27 -12.89 -7.96
CA ILE A 1093 6.16 -13.72 -9.18
C ILE A 1093 6.89 -13.04 -10.35
N SER A 1094 6.67 -11.73 -10.55
CA SER A 1094 7.39 -10.93 -11.55
C SER A 1094 8.90 -10.93 -11.29
N LEU A 1095 9.33 -10.78 -10.03
CA LEU A 1095 10.76 -10.84 -9.67
C LEU A 1095 11.36 -12.22 -9.94
N ALA A 1096 10.60 -13.30 -9.70
CA ALA A 1096 11.05 -14.66 -9.96
C ALA A 1096 11.28 -14.91 -11.46
N LEU A 1097 10.39 -14.42 -12.32
CA LEU A 1097 10.55 -14.48 -13.78
C LEU A 1097 11.82 -13.75 -14.23
N TYR A 1098 12.03 -12.51 -13.79
CA TYR A 1098 13.21 -11.74 -14.18
C TYR A 1098 14.51 -12.39 -13.65
N CYS A 1099 14.47 -12.97 -12.45
CA CYS A 1099 15.56 -13.80 -11.93
C CYS A 1099 15.83 -15.04 -12.80
N PHE A 1100 14.79 -15.74 -13.27
CA PHE A 1100 14.93 -16.92 -14.13
C PHE A 1100 15.53 -16.56 -15.50
N ALA A 1101 15.09 -15.45 -16.12
CA ALA A 1101 15.67 -14.93 -17.37
C ALA A 1101 17.18 -14.66 -17.23
N ASN A 1102 17.59 -14.02 -16.11
CA ASN A 1102 18.99 -13.78 -15.78
C ASN A 1102 19.68 -15.00 -15.10
N ARG A 1103 19.17 -16.22 -15.34
CA ARG A 1103 19.69 -17.53 -14.90
C ARG A 1103 19.86 -17.72 -13.37
N LYS A 1104 19.27 -16.86 -12.53
CA LYS A 1104 19.29 -16.96 -11.06
C LYS A 1104 18.22 -17.93 -10.55
N ILE A 1105 18.30 -19.20 -10.97
CA ILE A 1105 17.21 -20.18 -10.79
C ILE A 1105 16.87 -20.43 -9.31
N SER A 1106 17.86 -20.53 -8.42
CA SER A 1106 17.61 -20.71 -6.97
C SER A 1106 16.85 -19.53 -6.34
N ALA A 1107 17.08 -18.31 -6.83
CA ALA A 1107 16.29 -17.15 -6.42
C ALA A 1107 14.85 -17.25 -6.94
N ALA A 1108 14.67 -17.58 -8.22
CA ALA A 1108 13.35 -17.74 -8.83
C ALA A 1108 12.47 -18.77 -8.09
N LEU A 1109 13.02 -19.96 -7.78
CA LEU A 1109 12.28 -20.98 -7.01
C LEU A 1109 11.89 -20.49 -5.62
N LYS A 1110 12.82 -19.90 -4.85
CA LYS A 1110 12.52 -19.39 -3.49
C LYS A 1110 11.43 -18.30 -3.49
N LEU A 1111 11.47 -17.40 -4.47
CA LEU A 1111 10.47 -16.35 -4.64
C LEU A 1111 9.10 -16.93 -5.02
N LEU A 1112 9.03 -17.91 -5.93
CA LEU A 1112 7.78 -18.60 -6.28
C LEU A 1112 7.23 -19.45 -5.13
N TYR A 1113 8.09 -20.11 -4.36
CA TYR A 1113 7.72 -20.86 -3.16
C TYR A 1113 7.14 -19.95 -2.08
N ARG A 1114 7.73 -18.76 -1.89
CA ARG A 1114 7.18 -17.70 -1.03
C ARG A 1114 5.83 -17.21 -1.54
N ALA A 1115 5.71 -16.90 -2.83
CA ALA A 1115 4.46 -16.43 -3.44
C ALA A 1115 3.33 -17.48 -3.29
N ARG A 1116 3.62 -18.76 -3.55
CA ARG A 1116 2.65 -19.85 -3.39
C ARG A 1116 2.18 -19.96 -1.93
N TYR A 1117 3.11 -19.96 -0.98
CA TYR A 1117 2.80 -20.02 0.44
C TYR A 1117 1.87 -18.87 0.87
N LEU A 1118 2.17 -17.63 0.46
CA LEU A 1118 1.35 -16.47 0.79
C LEU A 1118 -0.06 -16.57 0.18
N PHE A 1119 -0.20 -17.04 -1.07
CA PHE A 1119 -1.51 -17.30 -1.65
C PHE A 1119 -2.31 -18.41 -0.92
N LEU A 1120 -1.65 -19.43 -0.35
CA LEU A 1120 -2.34 -20.40 0.53
C LEU A 1120 -2.91 -19.73 1.78
N CYS A 1121 -2.20 -18.74 2.35
CA CYS A 1121 -2.67 -17.96 3.49
C CYS A 1121 -3.85 -17.03 3.14
N VAL A 1122 -3.88 -16.48 1.92
CA VAL A 1122 -4.91 -15.54 1.45
C VAL A 1122 -6.21 -16.24 1.03
N HIS A 1123 -6.13 -17.32 0.22
CA HIS A 1123 -7.32 -17.96 -0.35
C HIS A 1123 -7.23 -19.49 -0.49
N GLY A 1124 -6.15 -20.12 -0.03
CA GLY A 1124 -5.93 -21.57 -0.12
C GLY A 1124 -5.65 -22.08 -1.54
N ASN A 1125 -5.64 -23.41 -1.70
CA ASN A 1125 -5.27 -24.10 -2.95
C ASN A 1125 -6.28 -23.91 -4.11
N ASP A 1126 -7.56 -23.65 -3.82
CA ASP A 1126 -8.67 -23.76 -4.79
C ASP A 1126 -9.01 -22.41 -5.45
N HIS A 1127 -8.03 -21.72 -6.04
CA HIS A 1127 -8.20 -20.38 -6.61
C HIS A 1127 -7.49 -20.25 -7.97
N PRO A 1128 -8.02 -19.52 -8.97
CA PRO A 1128 -7.39 -19.37 -10.28
C PRO A 1128 -5.90 -18.98 -10.24
N GLU A 1129 -5.50 -18.03 -9.37
CA GLU A 1129 -4.09 -17.58 -9.28
C GLU A 1129 -3.11 -18.66 -8.80
N ILE A 1130 -3.59 -19.71 -8.10
CA ILE A 1130 -2.75 -20.87 -7.77
C ILE A 1130 -2.29 -21.58 -9.05
N SER A 1131 -3.08 -21.57 -10.13
CA SER A 1131 -2.66 -22.19 -11.39
C SER A 1131 -1.50 -21.44 -12.04
N LEU A 1132 -1.45 -20.10 -11.93
CA LEU A 1132 -0.37 -19.27 -12.46
C LEU A 1132 0.94 -19.55 -11.71
N VAL A 1133 0.92 -19.59 -10.38
CA VAL A 1133 2.13 -19.86 -9.58
C VAL A 1133 2.57 -21.31 -9.72
N ASN A 1134 1.65 -22.27 -9.70
CA ASN A 1134 1.95 -23.68 -9.97
C ASN A 1134 2.57 -23.85 -11.38
N SER A 1135 2.06 -23.15 -12.40
CA SER A 1135 2.60 -23.23 -13.77
C SER A 1135 4.02 -22.65 -13.85
N ASN A 1136 4.28 -21.51 -13.20
CA ASN A 1136 5.63 -20.95 -13.08
C ASN A 1136 6.60 -21.91 -12.37
N ILE A 1137 6.20 -22.49 -11.22
CA ILE A 1137 7.01 -23.47 -10.49
C ILE A 1137 7.29 -24.70 -11.36
N GLY A 1138 6.25 -25.24 -12.01
CA GLY A 1138 6.35 -26.39 -12.90
C GLY A 1138 7.32 -26.16 -14.06
N LEU A 1139 7.27 -24.98 -14.70
CA LEU A 1139 8.19 -24.59 -15.77
C LEU A 1139 9.62 -24.44 -15.29
N VAL A 1140 9.86 -23.77 -14.15
CA VAL A 1140 11.23 -23.61 -13.62
C VAL A 1140 11.82 -24.99 -13.24
N LEU A 1141 11.06 -25.87 -12.58
CA LEU A 1141 11.49 -27.23 -12.26
C LEU A 1141 11.75 -28.08 -13.52
N HIS A 1142 10.93 -27.94 -14.56
CA HIS A 1142 11.13 -28.56 -15.88
C HIS A 1142 12.45 -28.10 -16.53
N GLY A 1143 12.80 -26.81 -16.41
CA GLY A 1143 14.10 -26.29 -16.85
C GLY A 1143 15.30 -26.82 -16.04
N VAL A 1144 15.09 -27.22 -14.79
CA VAL A 1144 16.09 -27.89 -13.92
C VAL A 1144 16.08 -29.41 -14.08
N GLN A 1145 15.20 -29.96 -14.91
CA GLN A 1145 15.03 -31.41 -15.16
C GLN A 1145 14.40 -32.20 -13.99
N GLU A 1146 13.80 -31.51 -13.02
CA GLU A 1146 13.04 -32.09 -11.89
C GLU A 1146 11.61 -32.47 -12.33
N TYR A 1147 11.50 -33.39 -13.29
CA TYR A 1147 10.26 -33.66 -14.02
C TYR A 1147 9.12 -34.20 -13.14
N ASP A 1148 9.41 -35.04 -12.14
CA ASP A 1148 8.38 -35.60 -11.24
C ASP A 1148 7.81 -34.57 -10.26
N LEU A 1149 8.60 -33.57 -9.86
CA LEU A 1149 8.09 -32.42 -9.09
C LEU A 1149 7.33 -31.47 -10.03
N SER A 1150 7.87 -31.18 -11.21
CA SER A 1150 7.24 -30.34 -12.24
C SER A 1150 5.82 -30.82 -12.58
N LEU A 1151 5.65 -32.12 -12.88
CA LEU A 1151 4.35 -32.72 -13.20
C LEU A 1151 3.31 -32.48 -12.09
N ARG A 1152 3.66 -32.68 -10.81
CA ARG A 1152 2.72 -32.46 -9.69
C ARG A 1152 2.17 -31.03 -9.63
N PHE A 1153 3.00 -30.03 -9.93
CA PHE A 1153 2.54 -28.64 -9.98
C PHE A 1153 1.72 -28.37 -11.26
N LEU A 1154 2.16 -28.85 -12.42
CA LEU A 1154 1.46 -28.65 -13.70
C LEU A 1154 0.10 -29.33 -13.77
N GLU A 1155 -0.06 -30.53 -13.19
CA GLU A 1155 -1.34 -31.25 -13.15
C GLU A 1155 -2.37 -30.57 -12.23
N GLU A 1156 -1.95 -30.04 -11.07
CA GLU A 1156 -2.83 -29.25 -10.21
C GLU A 1156 -3.19 -27.90 -10.86
N ALA A 1157 -2.25 -27.27 -11.58
CA ALA A 1157 -2.54 -26.07 -12.39
C ALA A 1157 -3.58 -26.35 -13.48
N LEU A 1158 -3.40 -27.45 -14.22
CA LEU A 1158 -4.34 -27.92 -15.25
C LEU A 1158 -5.74 -28.17 -14.65
N LYS A 1159 -5.82 -28.87 -13.51
CA LYS A 1159 -7.07 -29.16 -12.78
C LYS A 1159 -7.81 -27.87 -12.36
N ILE A 1160 -7.09 -26.86 -11.85
CA ILE A 1160 -7.65 -25.55 -11.49
C ILE A 1160 -8.11 -24.79 -12.75
N ASN A 1161 -7.31 -24.76 -13.81
CA ASN A 1161 -7.67 -24.09 -15.07
C ASN A 1161 -8.90 -24.72 -15.75
N VAL A 1162 -8.98 -26.06 -15.77
CA VAL A 1162 -10.14 -26.81 -16.28
C VAL A 1162 -11.39 -26.55 -15.41
N LYS A 1163 -11.25 -26.38 -14.10
CA LYS A 1163 -12.35 -26.07 -13.17
C LYS A 1163 -12.94 -24.68 -13.41
N TYR A 1164 -12.09 -23.64 -13.52
CA TYR A 1164 -12.53 -22.25 -13.52
C TYR A 1164 -12.65 -21.61 -14.89
N HIS A 1165 -11.67 -21.80 -15.77
CA HIS A 1165 -11.72 -21.31 -17.16
C HIS A 1165 -12.44 -22.30 -18.10
N GLY A 1166 -12.67 -23.53 -17.66
CA GLY A 1166 -13.44 -24.55 -18.38
C GLY A 1166 -12.61 -25.38 -19.36
N GLN A 1167 -13.04 -26.62 -19.59
CA GLN A 1167 -12.36 -27.61 -20.46
C GLN A 1167 -12.02 -27.11 -21.88
N LYS A 1168 -12.76 -26.13 -22.42
CA LYS A 1168 -12.56 -25.63 -23.78
C LYS A 1168 -11.61 -24.44 -23.90
N SER A 1169 -11.15 -23.85 -22.80
CA SER A 1169 -10.38 -22.60 -22.81
C SER A 1169 -8.94 -22.76 -23.29
N LEU A 1170 -8.42 -21.74 -23.98
CA LEU A 1170 -6.99 -21.60 -24.33
C LEU A 1170 -6.06 -21.80 -23.12
N LYS A 1171 -6.45 -21.37 -21.91
CA LYS A 1171 -5.66 -21.62 -20.68
C LYS A 1171 -5.60 -23.10 -20.30
N ALA A 1172 -6.67 -23.86 -20.55
CA ALA A 1172 -6.69 -25.31 -20.34
C ALA A 1172 -5.88 -26.05 -21.43
N ALA A 1173 -5.98 -25.62 -22.69
CA ALA A 1173 -5.18 -26.14 -23.79
C ALA A 1173 -3.67 -25.93 -23.54
N LEU A 1174 -3.25 -24.71 -23.15
CA LEU A 1174 -1.87 -24.44 -22.77
C LEU A 1174 -1.42 -25.29 -21.57
N SER A 1175 -2.28 -25.48 -20.57
CA SER A 1175 -1.97 -26.35 -19.42
C SER A 1175 -1.76 -27.81 -19.83
N HIS A 1176 -2.56 -28.33 -20.78
CA HIS A 1176 -2.36 -29.67 -21.36
C HIS A 1176 -1.03 -29.76 -22.12
N HIS A 1177 -0.66 -28.73 -22.88
CA HIS A 1177 0.62 -28.66 -23.59
C HIS A 1177 1.83 -28.70 -22.63
N LEU A 1178 1.79 -27.94 -21.53
CA LEU A 1178 2.84 -27.96 -20.52
C LEU A 1178 3.00 -29.34 -19.88
N VAL A 1179 1.87 -29.97 -19.51
CA VAL A 1179 1.86 -31.34 -18.98
C VAL A 1179 2.38 -32.35 -20.01
N ALA A 1180 2.01 -32.23 -21.29
CA ALA A 1180 2.50 -33.08 -22.36
C ALA A 1180 4.02 -33.00 -22.54
N ARG A 1181 4.60 -31.78 -22.51
CA ARG A 1181 6.04 -31.56 -22.60
C ARG A 1181 6.80 -32.14 -21.41
N ALA A 1182 6.27 -31.99 -20.19
CA ALA A 1182 6.87 -32.60 -18.99
C ALA A 1182 6.84 -34.14 -19.04
N TYR A 1183 5.71 -34.75 -19.45
CA TYR A 1183 5.63 -36.20 -19.65
C TYR A 1183 6.57 -36.71 -20.77
N SER A 1184 6.78 -35.91 -21.82
CA SER A 1184 7.75 -36.23 -22.88
C SER A 1184 9.19 -36.27 -22.36
N CYS A 1185 9.61 -35.25 -21.61
CA CYS A 1185 10.96 -35.20 -21.05
C CYS A 1185 11.20 -36.27 -19.96
N LYS A 1186 10.14 -36.79 -19.34
CA LYS A 1186 10.18 -37.99 -18.48
C LYS A 1186 10.23 -39.32 -19.26
N GLY A 1187 9.94 -39.32 -20.56
CA GLY A 1187 9.89 -40.51 -21.43
C GLY A 1187 8.54 -41.24 -21.44
N GLU A 1188 7.50 -40.69 -20.80
CA GLU A 1188 6.14 -41.26 -20.76
C GLU A 1188 5.32 -40.84 -21.99
N PHE A 1189 5.82 -41.14 -23.19
CA PHE A 1189 5.25 -40.64 -24.46
C PHE A 1189 3.76 -40.97 -24.67
N ARG A 1190 3.23 -42.04 -24.05
CA ARG A 1190 1.79 -42.38 -24.13
C ARG A 1190 0.91 -41.35 -23.40
N SER A 1191 1.37 -40.87 -22.24
CA SER A 1191 0.71 -39.82 -21.47
C SER A 1191 0.81 -38.47 -22.20
N ALA A 1192 2.01 -38.15 -22.69
CA ALA A 1192 2.26 -36.95 -23.49
C ALA A 1192 1.38 -36.86 -24.75
N LEU A 1193 1.31 -37.94 -25.53
CA LEU A 1193 0.49 -38.03 -26.75
C LEU A 1193 -1.01 -37.86 -26.49
N ASN A 1194 -1.51 -38.27 -25.31
CA ASN A 1194 -2.93 -38.11 -24.99
C ASN A 1194 -3.26 -36.66 -24.62
N HIS A 1195 -2.40 -35.99 -23.86
CA HIS A 1195 -2.57 -34.57 -23.56
C HIS A 1195 -2.41 -33.69 -24.79
N GLU A 1196 -1.40 -33.95 -25.64
CA GLU A 1196 -1.16 -33.10 -26.82
C GLU A 1196 -2.22 -33.27 -27.91
N LYS A 1197 -2.89 -34.42 -28.00
CA LYS A 1197 -4.09 -34.58 -28.84
C LYS A 1197 -5.24 -33.68 -28.41
N GLU A 1198 -5.46 -33.54 -27.10
CA GLU A 1198 -6.48 -32.63 -26.57
C GLU A 1198 -6.04 -31.16 -26.71
N THR A 1199 -4.75 -30.82 -26.52
CA THR A 1199 -4.18 -29.51 -26.88
C THR A 1199 -4.52 -29.12 -28.33
N TYR A 1200 -4.11 -29.95 -29.30
CA TYR A 1200 -4.29 -29.69 -30.72
C TYR A 1200 -5.78 -29.55 -31.10
N LYS A 1201 -6.62 -30.45 -30.58
CA LYS A 1201 -8.08 -30.45 -30.75
C LYS A 1201 -8.73 -29.18 -30.18
N LEU A 1202 -8.26 -28.67 -29.04
CA LEU A 1202 -8.75 -27.43 -28.45
C LEU A 1202 -8.31 -26.19 -29.26
N TYR A 1203 -7.03 -26.08 -29.61
CA TYR A 1203 -6.55 -24.97 -30.45
C TYR A 1203 -7.23 -24.96 -31.83
N LYS A 1204 -7.30 -26.12 -32.52
CA LYS A 1204 -8.06 -26.26 -33.77
C LYS A 1204 -9.54 -25.85 -33.62
N SER A 1205 -10.16 -26.11 -32.47
CA SER A 1205 -11.58 -25.76 -32.22
C SER A 1205 -11.81 -24.31 -31.79
N GLN A 1206 -10.80 -23.56 -31.33
CA GLN A 1206 -10.96 -22.16 -30.90
C GLN A 1206 -10.27 -21.15 -31.83
N LEU A 1207 -9.17 -21.54 -32.47
CA LEU A 1207 -8.29 -20.67 -33.25
C LEU A 1207 -8.23 -21.05 -34.74
N GLY A 1208 -8.72 -22.24 -35.10
CA GLY A 1208 -8.63 -22.81 -36.45
C GLY A 1208 -7.28 -23.48 -36.73
N GLU A 1209 -7.15 -24.08 -37.91
CA GLU A 1209 -5.94 -24.83 -38.33
C GLU A 1209 -4.77 -23.92 -38.72
N GLU A 1210 -5.05 -22.71 -39.22
CA GLU A 1210 -4.02 -21.78 -39.70
C GLU A 1210 -3.29 -21.02 -38.60
N HIS A 1211 -3.79 -21.03 -37.36
CA HIS A 1211 -3.18 -20.30 -36.26
C HIS A 1211 -1.90 -21.00 -35.75
N ASP A 1212 -0.84 -20.24 -35.47
CA ASP A 1212 0.51 -20.76 -35.16
C ASP A 1212 0.52 -21.75 -33.98
N LYS A 1213 -0.15 -21.45 -32.86
CA LYS A 1213 -0.32 -22.39 -31.74
C LYS A 1213 -0.96 -23.74 -32.12
N THR A 1214 -1.84 -23.78 -33.13
CA THR A 1214 -2.40 -25.03 -33.66
C THR A 1214 -1.35 -25.80 -34.48
N LYS A 1215 -0.52 -25.07 -35.26
CA LYS A 1215 0.59 -25.64 -36.03
C LYS A 1215 1.69 -26.19 -35.11
N GLU A 1216 2.14 -25.42 -34.13
CA GLU A 1216 3.11 -25.81 -33.09
C GLU A 1216 2.66 -27.09 -32.37
N SER A 1217 1.39 -27.15 -31.93
CA SER A 1217 0.83 -28.34 -31.29
C SER A 1217 0.75 -29.55 -32.23
N GLY A 1218 0.45 -29.33 -33.51
CA GLY A 1218 0.47 -30.37 -34.55
C GLY A 1218 1.86 -30.94 -34.82
N GLU A 1219 2.89 -30.07 -34.85
CA GLU A 1219 4.29 -30.48 -34.98
C GLU A 1219 4.79 -31.20 -33.72
N CYS A 1220 4.43 -30.71 -32.53
CA CYS A 1220 4.71 -31.39 -31.26
C CYS A 1220 4.09 -32.79 -31.25
N LEU A 1221 2.82 -32.92 -31.63
CA LEU A 1221 2.11 -34.19 -31.72
C LEU A 1221 2.77 -35.17 -32.72
N ARG A 1222 3.27 -34.66 -33.86
CA ARG A 1222 4.04 -35.46 -34.83
C ARG A 1222 5.35 -35.95 -34.22
N HIS A 1223 6.16 -35.06 -33.64
CA HIS A 1223 7.43 -35.39 -33.00
C HIS A 1223 7.28 -36.43 -31.88
N LEU A 1224 6.29 -36.23 -30.98
CA LEU A 1224 5.96 -37.20 -29.93
C LEU A 1224 5.56 -38.58 -30.49
N THR A 1225 4.93 -38.62 -31.66
CA THR A 1225 4.54 -39.88 -32.32
C THR A 1225 5.76 -40.58 -32.92
N GLU A 1226 6.67 -39.84 -33.56
CA GLU A 1226 7.93 -40.34 -34.10
C GLU A 1226 8.84 -40.90 -32.98
N GLN A 1227 8.94 -40.20 -31.84
CA GLN A 1227 9.65 -40.67 -30.64
C GLN A 1227 9.00 -41.92 -30.02
N ALA A 1228 7.67 -41.93 -29.85
CA ALA A 1228 6.96 -43.09 -29.28
C ALA A 1228 7.10 -44.36 -30.13
N VAL A 1229 7.05 -44.23 -31.46
CA VAL A 1229 7.30 -45.34 -32.40
C VAL A 1229 8.74 -45.82 -32.32
N THR A 1230 9.70 -44.90 -32.18
CA THR A 1230 11.13 -45.24 -32.05
C THR A 1230 11.40 -46.02 -30.75
N LEU A 1231 10.87 -45.54 -29.61
CA LEU A 1231 10.98 -46.25 -28.32
C LEU A 1231 10.32 -47.65 -28.38
N GLN A 1232 9.15 -47.77 -29.00
CA GLN A 1232 8.47 -49.06 -29.13
C GLN A 1232 9.22 -50.03 -30.06
N ARG A 1233 9.92 -49.53 -31.09
CA ARG A 1233 10.80 -50.35 -31.94
C ARG A 1233 12.01 -50.86 -31.14
N THR A 1234 12.74 -49.98 -30.45
CA THR A 1234 13.90 -50.39 -29.64
C THR A 1234 13.50 -51.35 -28.52
N MET A 1235 12.37 -51.14 -27.85
CA MET A 1235 11.83 -52.11 -26.88
C MET A 1235 11.56 -53.48 -27.54
N ASN A 1236 10.95 -53.51 -28.72
CA ASN A 1236 10.65 -54.75 -29.44
C ASN A 1236 11.91 -55.46 -29.97
N GLU A 1237 13.04 -54.76 -30.12
CA GLU A 1237 14.34 -55.33 -30.46
C GLU A 1237 15.05 -55.91 -29.22
N ILE A 1238 14.96 -55.23 -28.07
CA ILE A 1238 15.44 -55.74 -26.77
C ILE A 1238 14.79 -57.08 -26.43
N TYR A 1239 13.46 -57.20 -26.59
CA TYR A 1239 12.72 -58.45 -26.36
C TYR A 1239 13.07 -59.59 -27.34
N LYS A 1240 13.74 -59.29 -28.46
CA LYS A 1240 14.20 -60.31 -29.44
C LYS A 1240 15.65 -60.74 -29.23
N ASN A 1241 16.51 -59.84 -28.76
CA ASN A 1241 17.98 -60.02 -28.83
C ASN A 1241 18.65 -60.44 -27.51
N GLY A 1242 17.89 -60.71 -26.45
CA GLY A 1242 18.31 -61.57 -25.33
C GLY A 1242 19.65 -61.23 -24.64
N SER A 1243 19.66 -60.19 -23.79
CA SER A 1243 20.72 -59.88 -22.81
C SER A 1243 22.12 -59.51 -23.33
N THR A 1244 22.43 -59.62 -24.62
CA THR A 1244 23.76 -59.29 -25.19
C THR A 1244 23.80 -58.03 -26.05
N ALA A 1245 22.70 -57.28 -26.12
CA ALA A 1245 22.66 -56.00 -26.82
C ALA A 1245 23.36 -54.88 -26.01
N SER A 1246 24.45 -54.33 -26.55
CA SER A 1246 25.07 -53.09 -26.04
C SER A 1246 24.31 -51.88 -26.60
N ILE A 1247 23.36 -51.35 -25.83
CA ILE A 1247 22.45 -50.28 -26.26
C ILE A 1247 23.04 -48.92 -25.85
N PRO A 1248 23.12 -47.90 -26.73
CA PRO A 1248 23.38 -46.53 -26.29
C PRO A 1248 22.22 -46.04 -25.41
N PRO A 1249 22.47 -45.38 -24.26
CA PRO A 1249 21.41 -45.10 -23.28
C PRO A 1249 20.34 -44.17 -23.87
N LEU A 1250 19.07 -44.50 -23.58
CA LEU A 1250 17.87 -43.77 -24.07
C LEU A 1250 17.88 -42.27 -23.74
N GLN A 1251 18.65 -41.85 -22.74
CA GLN A 1251 18.91 -40.44 -22.41
C GLN A 1251 19.43 -39.63 -23.61
N HIS A 1252 20.11 -40.23 -24.58
CA HIS A 1252 20.57 -39.52 -25.79
C HIS A 1252 19.46 -39.19 -26.81
N GLN A 1253 18.23 -39.70 -26.63
CA GLN A 1253 17.07 -39.40 -27.50
C GLN A 1253 16.04 -38.45 -26.87
N ILE A 1254 16.22 -38.10 -25.59
CA ILE A 1254 15.37 -37.14 -24.87
C ILE A 1254 16.17 -35.86 -24.67
N THR A 1255 16.06 -34.94 -25.64
CA THR A 1255 16.72 -33.63 -25.55
C THR A 1255 16.16 -32.85 -24.37
N PRO A 1256 16.99 -32.39 -23.41
CA PRO A 1256 16.51 -31.57 -22.30
C PRO A 1256 15.97 -30.22 -22.81
N PRO A 1257 14.98 -29.62 -22.14
CA PRO A 1257 14.35 -28.39 -22.60
C PRO A 1257 15.34 -27.22 -22.58
N SER A 1258 15.36 -26.41 -23.65
CA SER A 1258 16.19 -25.21 -23.68
C SER A 1258 15.62 -24.17 -22.70
N MET A 1259 16.51 -23.53 -21.92
CA MET A 1259 16.14 -22.49 -20.96
C MET A 1259 15.40 -21.31 -21.63
N HIS A 1260 15.70 -21.04 -22.90
CA HIS A 1260 14.97 -20.07 -23.72
C HIS A 1260 13.51 -20.49 -23.92
N SER A 1261 13.24 -21.72 -24.39
CA SER A 1261 11.86 -22.20 -24.60
C SER A 1261 11.06 -22.29 -23.30
N VAL A 1262 11.72 -22.57 -22.16
CA VAL A 1262 11.08 -22.47 -20.85
C VAL A 1262 10.73 -21.02 -20.51
N LEU A 1263 11.64 -20.06 -20.75
CA LEU A 1263 11.39 -18.64 -20.54
C LEU A 1263 10.25 -18.11 -21.43
N ASP A 1264 10.16 -18.56 -22.69
CA ASP A 1264 9.10 -18.15 -23.62
C ASP A 1264 7.73 -18.63 -23.13
N LEU A 1265 7.64 -19.89 -22.68
CA LEU A 1265 6.43 -20.41 -22.03
C LEU A 1265 6.08 -19.64 -20.75
N MET A 1266 7.08 -19.23 -19.96
CA MET A 1266 6.87 -18.39 -18.78
C MET A 1266 6.37 -16.98 -19.17
N ASN A 1267 6.87 -16.38 -20.25
CA ASN A 1267 6.40 -15.10 -20.78
C ASN A 1267 4.94 -15.18 -21.27
N VAL A 1268 4.54 -16.31 -21.87
CA VAL A 1268 3.15 -16.58 -22.28
C VAL A 1268 2.22 -16.70 -21.07
N ILE A 1269 2.53 -17.51 -20.05
CA ILE A 1269 1.61 -17.70 -18.91
C ILE A 1269 1.46 -16.43 -18.05
N ASN A 1270 2.51 -15.61 -17.93
CA ASN A 1270 2.48 -14.36 -17.17
C ASN A 1270 1.94 -13.16 -17.97
N GLY A 1271 1.51 -13.35 -19.23
CA GLY A 1271 0.89 -12.30 -20.04
C GLY A 1271 1.82 -11.12 -20.35
N ILE A 1272 3.09 -11.39 -20.58
CA ILE A 1272 4.12 -10.35 -20.79
C ILE A 1272 4.35 -10.03 -22.27
N ILE A 1273 4.03 -10.93 -23.19
CA ILE A 1273 4.14 -10.68 -24.65
C ILE A 1273 3.10 -9.64 -25.10
N PHE A 1274 3.47 -8.77 -26.05
CA PHE A 1274 2.56 -7.81 -26.67
C PHE A 1274 1.72 -8.42 -27.80
N ILE A 1275 0.44 -8.02 -27.81
CA ILE A 1275 -0.54 -8.07 -28.92
C ILE A 1275 -0.77 -9.47 -29.51
#